data_AF-A0A559NNF0-F1
#
_entry.id   AF-A0A559NNF0-F1
#
_cell.length_a   1.000
_cell.length_b   1.000
_cell.length_c   1.000
_cell.angle_alpha   90.00
_cell.angle_beta   90.00
_cell.angle_gamma   90.00
#
_symmetry.space_group_name_H-M   'P 1'
#
loop_
_entity.id
_entity.type
_entity.pdbx_description
1 polymer ?
#
loop_
_entity_poly.entity_id
_entity_poly.type
_entity_poly.pdbx_seq_one_letter_code
_entity_poly.pdbx_strand_id
1 'polypeptide(L)'
;MTLSGFSQSQELDLSVNIQNTHDLKLKIEDGVFDIETTGLDPNLFLKPLKDKLPIINDQLAFEYFCPTGVDFIELHFYPEREEIKPKIVRDVGSTEGWVEFKIDLSAELKEWGKKGDYLRLDFGAAPALNIQIRDLVLRPQTFREKELEVKKEIQKKQEALLEKNLISYLDKECLNSISNVLVTDDKVQIEGEVAKSGNLFLAEISPYEHATELEKFEFIVPMESEKEKFKISINRTIQRHGFNQDRVLSKWMIVQKKGENYLPVSHARYADSIIPKYTYSFVKPSTKKGLGGYSANRQAPISDLDDLGITSTTVNIWVTHFFRSGPSPENMPFEYMGKTYYVDKKQVENYDKTLLTTAERDIEVSAILLVDKALKAKDSEIGQILQHPDCDPAGIYSMPNLTTPEGVQYYAAVLDFLADRYSRPDKNYGRIHHYIIHNEVDAGWVWTNAGEKTSLVFMDLYHKSMRISHNIARKYNPNSKVFISLTHYWNWTPNPKFYHSKKLLEQLLQFSKKEGDFEWAIAHHPYPESLREPKTWLDKKVSFDFDTQLITFKNTEVLDAWVKQPEVLFKGKTKRLVYLSENGTNSPTYSNQDLKEQAAGMAYAMKKIKYLDGIDGFQYHNWQDNRKEGGLRIGLRRFPDDKDDPSGIKPVWKIYQAFGTEQEDEVYDQYKSMIGIDSWDEIRYKGKIKKKELKSSSNISNHNWTAKDALGRILPDYEEVGDPKDNRYVGMFYFMTHNNTDAPGPFNVTEILKKNPKNPQWGNGSHYWGEPEIGYYLNHEAWAIQKHAYQLVDAGIDLIILDVTNNKTYPETYLQICQVFAAMRKKGELTPYIAFLGSEISVNTLWDKFYSKGLYQDLWFYWKGKPLLLYGQHEMPGRNKVNDITFSEEIRSFFNLKQSWAWTSLPWYDKKGKDEWPWIDHFPQAVAWHNDPKEKEMVPVAAAQHPLSNIGRSFHHFHQPEINMFDVTPDTEKGLFFQEQWDRALEVDPEFVFVTGWNEWSAGRQQMGKNISKDLQKWSFYPGAHLGKVGEKLKEGDVYFIDQYNQEYSRDIEPMNGGHTDNYYYQLMANVRRYKGMPKPIAAKEKRSIDIAGHFNQWNEVEMTFYDHSGDTAHRNSQKQGTAGPYINIIGRNDIVETKVARDESQVYFYAKTLNPITNPEDQNWMLLFIDADRDKATGWEGYDLLINHELMSDGKTTIKKFHPKKGWENSGETPYSIQESQLMFSIPRAHFPKDNHLNFEFHWIDNPPKLESIYDFFTAGDNAPNRRANYIYSE
;
A
#
# COMPACT_ATOMS: atom_id res chain seq x y z
N MET A 1 13.93 61.39 10.01
CA MET A 1 15.17 61.53 9.20
C MET A 1 14.93 60.86 7.86
N THR A 2 15.30 61.51 6.77
CA THR A 2 15.24 60.98 5.41
C THR A 2 16.34 59.93 5.19
N LEU A 3 15.97 58.75 4.71
CA LEU A 3 16.88 57.75 4.16
C LEU A 3 16.42 57.32 2.76
N SER A 4 16.39 58.30 1.86
CA SER A 4 16.47 58.06 0.42
C SER A 4 17.94 57.84 0.07
N GLY A 5 18.35 56.57 -0.09
CA GLY A 5 19.75 56.20 -0.30
C GLY A 5 19.91 54.90 -1.08
N PHE A 6 19.88 55.02 -2.41
CA PHE A 6 20.40 54.09 -3.42
C PHE A 6 20.56 52.60 -3.07
N SER A 7 19.63 51.79 -3.59
CA SER A 7 19.86 50.40 -3.99
C SER A 7 19.35 50.15 -5.43
N GLN A 8 19.64 51.09 -6.34
CA GLN A 8 19.74 50.79 -7.77
C GLN A 8 21.21 50.39 -8.04
N SER A 9 21.55 49.33 -8.75
CA SER A 9 20.73 48.27 -9.35
C SER A 9 21.47 46.94 -9.20
N GLN A 10 20.76 45.91 -8.71
CA GLN A 10 21.21 44.51 -8.80
C GLN A 10 20.30 43.71 -9.74
N GLU A 11 19.61 44.38 -10.65
CA GLU A 11 18.76 43.75 -11.66
C GLU A 11 19.56 43.70 -12.97
N LEU A 12 19.51 42.56 -13.65
CA LEU A 12 20.15 42.37 -14.95
C LEU A 12 19.06 42.24 -16.03
N ASP A 13 18.91 43.28 -16.84
CA ASP A 13 18.03 43.26 -18.00
C ASP A 13 18.45 42.16 -18.99
N LEU A 14 17.50 41.30 -19.34
CA LEU A 14 17.67 40.32 -20.40
C LEU A 14 17.07 40.85 -21.71
N SER A 15 17.64 40.39 -22.83
CA SER A 15 17.20 40.80 -24.16
C SER A 15 16.95 39.58 -25.03
N VAL A 16 15.81 39.54 -25.70
CA VAL A 16 15.49 38.51 -26.68
C VAL A 16 16.42 38.58 -27.90
N ASN A 17 16.81 37.42 -28.40
CA ASN A 17 17.51 37.25 -29.68
C ASN A 17 16.49 37.10 -30.81
N ILE A 18 16.10 38.24 -31.39
CA ILE A 18 15.06 38.36 -32.44
C ILE A 18 15.32 37.58 -33.74
N GLN A 19 16.49 36.95 -33.90
CA GLN A 19 16.84 36.13 -35.06
C GLN A 19 16.66 34.63 -34.81
N ASN A 20 16.36 34.20 -33.57
CA ASN A 20 16.26 32.80 -33.20
C ASN A 20 14.95 32.54 -32.42
N THR A 21 13.89 32.31 -33.18
CA THR A 21 12.53 32.00 -32.72
C THR A 21 11.97 30.84 -33.54
N HIS A 22 11.19 29.97 -32.91
CA HIS A 22 10.52 28.83 -33.56
C HIS A 22 9.03 28.84 -33.19
N ASP A 23 8.16 28.42 -34.12
CA ASP A 23 6.70 28.31 -33.95
C ASP A 23 5.98 29.51 -33.30
N LEU A 24 6.53 30.73 -33.40
CA LEU A 24 5.91 31.98 -32.96
C LEU A 24 6.25 33.15 -33.91
N LYS A 25 5.45 34.21 -33.85
CA LYS A 25 5.79 35.54 -34.38
C LYS A 25 6.07 36.48 -33.22
N LEU A 26 7.13 37.28 -33.35
CA LEU A 26 7.54 38.27 -32.36
C LEU A 26 7.46 39.69 -32.96
N LYS A 27 6.82 40.61 -32.25
CA LYS A 27 6.93 42.06 -32.46
C LYS A 27 7.48 42.72 -31.21
N ILE A 28 8.11 43.89 -31.37
CA ILE A 28 8.66 44.67 -30.27
C ILE A 28 8.26 46.12 -30.45
N GLU A 29 7.46 46.65 -29.51
CA GLU A 29 7.03 48.05 -29.45
C GLU A 29 7.21 48.55 -28.01
N ASP A 30 7.85 49.71 -27.84
CA ASP A 30 8.08 50.38 -26.54
C ASP A 30 8.59 49.50 -25.37
N GLY A 31 9.41 48.49 -25.68
CA GLY A 31 9.98 47.56 -24.70
C GLY A 31 9.11 46.35 -24.35
N VAL A 32 7.91 46.25 -24.95
CA VAL A 32 7.04 45.08 -24.88
C VAL A 32 7.37 44.10 -25.99
N PHE A 33 7.53 42.82 -25.63
CA PHE A 33 7.60 41.68 -26.55
C PHE A 33 6.18 41.15 -26.76
N ASP A 34 5.63 41.33 -27.95
CA ASP A 34 4.30 40.85 -28.35
C ASP A 34 4.47 39.55 -29.15
N ILE A 35 3.99 38.44 -28.59
CA ILE A 35 4.25 37.06 -29.03
C ILE A 35 2.92 36.41 -29.47
N GLU A 36 2.84 36.04 -30.74
CA GLU A 36 1.74 35.24 -31.30
C GLU A 36 2.24 33.80 -31.52
N THR A 37 1.73 32.82 -30.79
CA THR A 37 2.13 31.40 -31.00
C THR A 37 1.50 30.87 -32.29
N THR A 38 2.24 30.08 -33.08
CA THR A 38 1.78 29.59 -34.40
C THR A 38 1.87 28.08 -34.60
N GLY A 39 2.54 27.35 -33.71
CA GLY A 39 2.68 25.88 -33.82
C GLY A 39 2.71 25.16 -32.48
N LEU A 40 3.45 24.06 -32.39
CA LEU A 40 3.46 23.14 -31.25
C LEU A 40 4.70 23.29 -30.34
N ASP A 41 5.75 23.99 -30.81
CA ASP A 41 6.94 24.32 -30.01
C ASP A 41 7.29 25.84 -30.06
N PRO A 42 6.34 26.74 -29.68
CA PRO A 42 6.55 28.19 -29.71
C PRO A 42 7.66 28.64 -28.74
N ASN A 43 8.83 28.99 -29.26
CA ASN A 43 10.01 29.34 -28.45
C ASN A 43 10.88 30.47 -28.98
N LEU A 44 11.65 31.07 -28.08
CA LEU A 44 12.64 32.11 -28.37
C LEU A 44 13.89 31.96 -27.51
N PHE A 45 15.01 32.48 -28.01
CA PHE A 45 16.28 32.52 -27.28
C PHE A 45 16.55 33.92 -26.71
N LEU A 46 17.22 33.98 -25.56
CA LEU A 46 17.79 35.21 -25.01
C LEU A 46 19.24 35.38 -25.46
N LYS A 47 19.75 36.62 -25.37
CA LYS A 47 21.16 36.92 -25.66
C LYS A 47 22.08 36.40 -24.55
N PRO A 48 23.31 35.95 -24.88
CA PRO A 48 24.34 35.56 -23.91
C PRO A 48 24.59 36.60 -22.82
N LEU A 49 24.74 36.10 -21.58
CA LEU A 49 25.12 36.88 -20.41
C LEU A 49 26.47 37.55 -20.64
N LYS A 50 26.50 38.89 -20.52
CA LYS A 50 27.71 39.70 -20.74
C LYS A 50 28.79 39.42 -19.71
N ASP A 51 28.41 39.08 -18.49
CA ASP A 51 29.29 38.81 -17.34
C ASP A 51 28.66 37.71 -16.45
N LYS A 52 29.40 37.24 -15.44
CA LYS A 52 28.91 36.20 -14.53
C LYS A 52 27.81 36.75 -13.62
N LEU A 53 26.70 36.02 -13.49
CA LEU A 53 25.61 36.36 -12.56
C LEU A 53 26.06 36.27 -11.09
N PRO A 54 25.68 37.24 -10.24
CA PRO A 54 25.71 37.06 -8.79
C PRO A 54 24.74 35.95 -8.38
N ILE A 55 25.13 35.10 -7.42
CA ILE A 55 24.25 34.01 -6.91
C ILE A 55 22.95 34.56 -6.30
N ILE A 56 22.97 35.80 -5.82
CA ILE A 56 21.79 36.49 -5.28
C ILE A 56 20.79 36.93 -6.34
N ASN A 57 21.09 36.83 -7.64
CA ASN A 57 20.17 37.16 -8.75
C ASN A 57 19.40 35.91 -9.21
N ASP A 58 18.77 35.23 -8.25
CA ASP A 58 18.13 33.93 -8.43
C ASP A 58 16.71 33.99 -9.02
N GLN A 59 16.08 35.15 -9.15
CA GLN A 59 14.73 35.25 -9.72
C GLN A 59 14.78 35.76 -11.16
N LEU A 60 14.35 34.94 -12.12
CA LEU A 60 13.94 35.41 -13.44
C LEU A 60 12.54 36.00 -13.31
N ALA A 61 12.39 37.31 -13.44
CA ALA A 61 11.12 38.01 -13.32
C ALA A 61 10.78 38.75 -14.62
N PHE A 62 9.48 38.88 -14.90
CA PHE A 62 8.94 39.69 -15.99
C PHE A 62 7.47 40.01 -15.71
N GLU A 63 6.94 41.10 -16.26
CA GLU A 63 5.50 41.27 -16.32
C GLU A 63 4.93 40.63 -17.58
N TYR A 64 3.76 40.00 -17.49
CA TYR A 64 3.04 39.46 -18.64
C TYR A 64 1.57 39.87 -18.68
N PHE A 65 1.02 39.82 -19.90
CA PHE A 65 -0.39 39.96 -20.22
C PHE A 65 -0.79 38.84 -21.20
N CYS A 66 -1.74 38.00 -20.80
CA CYS A 66 -2.23 36.89 -21.63
C CYS A 66 -3.67 36.53 -21.25
N PRO A 67 -4.71 37.05 -21.94
CA PRO A 67 -6.11 36.84 -21.58
C PRO A 67 -6.57 35.37 -21.69
N THR A 68 -5.88 34.56 -22.49
CA THR A 68 -6.15 33.13 -22.68
C THR A 68 -5.41 32.23 -21.69
N GLY A 69 -4.36 32.73 -21.03
CA GLY A 69 -3.41 31.92 -20.25
C GLY A 69 -2.44 31.13 -21.13
N VAL A 70 -1.46 30.49 -20.49
CA VAL A 70 -0.47 29.60 -21.13
C VAL A 70 -0.34 28.33 -20.27
N ASP A 71 -0.30 27.15 -20.90
CA ASP A 71 -0.30 25.87 -20.16
C ASP A 71 0.94 25.70 -19.27
N PHE A 72 2.10 26.16 -19.76
CA PHE A 72 3.37 26.18 -19.05
C PHE A 72 4.35 27.14 -19.74
N ILE A 73 5.37 27.57 -19.00
CA ILE A 73 6.60 28.14 -19.56
C ILE A 73 7.75 27.19 -19.21
N GLU A 74 8.55 26.82 -20.20
CA GLU A 74 9.73 25.98 -20.01
C GLU A 74 11.02 26.78 -20.29
N LEU A 75 12.05 26.55 -19.48
CA LEU A 75 13.36 27.19 -19.59
C LEU A 75 14.43 26.15 -19.91
N HIS A 76 15.13 26.34 -21.03
CA HIS A 76 16.33 25.58 -21.37
C HIS A 76 17.59 26.39 -21.09
N PHE A 77 18.59 25.76 -20.48
CA PHE A 77 19.83 26.40 -20.02
C PHE A 77 20.98 26.07 -20.98
N TYR A 78 21.56 27.11 -21.60
CA TYR A 78 22.62 26.98 -22.59
C TYR A 78 23.97 27.54 -22.09
N PRO A 79 25.12 26.93 -22.47
CA PRO A 79 25.23 25.66 -23.20
C PRO A 79 24.71 24.48 -22.36
N GLU A 80 24.13 23.48 -23.02
CA GLU A 80 23.55 22.29 -22.38
C GLU A 80 24.60 21.53 -21.57
N ARG A 81 24.20 21.00 -20.40
CA ARG A 81 25.05 20.25 -19.47
C ARG A 81 24.20 19.17 -18.79
N GLU A 82 24.75 17.98 -18.60
CA GLU A 82 24.00 16.83 -18.06
C GLU A 82 23.41 17.10 -16.66
N GLU A 83 24.08 17.97 -15.88
CA GLU A 83 23.69 18.34 -14.52
C GLU A 83 22.51 19.32 -14.46
N ILE A 84 22.11 19.94 -15.59
CA ILE A 84 21.05 20.98 -15.64
C ILE A 84 19.94 20.54 -16.59
N LYS A 85 18.80 20.15 -16.02
CA LYS A 85 17.60 19.82 -16.80
C LYS A 85 16.78 21.08 -17.12
N PRO A 86 15.99 21.07 -18.21
CA PRO A 86 15.02 22.13 -18.48
C PRO A 86 14.05 22.30 -17.30
N LYS A 87 13.65 23.55 -17.04
CA LYS A 87 12.79 23.92 -15.92
C LYS A 87 11.40 24.31 -16.41
N ILE A 88 10.44 23.40 -16.25
CA ILE A 88 9.03 23.63 -16.59
C ILE A 88 8.31 24.28 -15.40
N VAL A 89 7.70 25.44 -15.63
CA VAL A 89 6.78 26.11 -14.70
C VAL A 89 5.38 26.06 -15.29
N ARG A 90 4.48 25.32 -14.62
CA ARG A 90 3.07 25.16 -15.02
C ARG A 90 2.18 26.20 -14.34
N ASP A 91 0.90 26.22 -14.70
CA ASP A 91 -0.13 27.10 -14.12
C ASP A 91 0.10 28.60 -14.41
N VAL A 92 0.54 28.95 -15.63
CA VAL A 92 0.70 30.34 -16.09
C VAL A 92 -0.68 30.92 -16.46
N GLY A 93 -1.42 31.32 -15.42
CA GLY A 93 -2.82 31.70 -15.50
C GLY A 93 -3.17 32.81 -16.49
N SER A 94 -4.44 32.88 -16.88
CA SER A 94 -4.94 33.98 -17.69
C SER A 94 -4.98 35.30 -16.91
N THR A 95 -4.67 36.40 -17.60
CA THR A 95 -4.72 37.74 -17.02
C THR A 95 -5.23 38.78 -18.03
N GLU A 96 -6.10 39.67 -17.56
CA GLU A 96 -6.64 40.81 -18.32
C GLU A 96 -5.91 42.13 -17.96
N GLY A 97 -4.75 42.03 -17.31
CA GLY A 97 -3.86 43.15 -16.96
C GLY A 97 -2.41 42.70 -16.79
N TRP A 98 -1.47 43.66 -16.75
CA TRP A 98 -0.07 43.37 -16.48
C TRP A 98 0.10 42.82 -15.05
N VAL A 99 0.73 41.65 -14.93
CA VAL A 99 1.07 41.03 -13.65
C VAL A 99 2.49 40.50 -13.66
N GLU A 100 3.20 40.63 -12.54
CA GLU A 100 4.54 40.06 -12.37
C GLU A 100 4.47 38.53 -12.32
N PHE A 101 5.25 37.88 -13.17
CA PHE A 101 5.59 36.47 -13.13
C PHE A 101 7.05 36.29 -12.72
N LYS A 102 7.36 35.17 -12.08
CA LYS A 102 8.73 34.86 -11.65
C LYS A 102 9.02 33.36 -11.64
N ILE A 103 10.28 33.04 -11.89
CA ILE A 103 10.83 31.69 -11.87
C ILE A 103 12.09 31.73 -11.01
N ASP A 104 12.09 30.93 -9.94
CA ASP A 104 13.28 30.74 -9.10
C ASP A 104 14.32 29.89 -9.86
N LEU A 105 15.57 30.34 -9.88
CA LEU A 105 16.74 29.70 -10.52
C LEU A 105 17.83 29.37 -9.49
N SER A 106 17.53 29.43 -8.19
CA SER A 106 18.50 29.24 -7.10
C SER A 106 19.26 27.90 -7.15
N ALA A 107 18.63 26.84 -7.66
CA ALA A 107 19.26 25.54 -7.85
C ALA A 107 20.17 25.52 -9.08
N GLU A 108 19.71 26.08 -10.19
CA GLU A 108 20.37 26.06 -11.49
C GLU A 108 21.59 27.00 -11.54
N LEU A 109 21.57 28.11 -10.80
CA LEU A 109 22.71 29.04 -10.64
C LEU A 109 23.96 28.44 -9.98
N LYS A 110 23.89 27.22 -9.45
CA LYS A 110 25.09 26.48 -9.02
C LYS A 110 25.98 26.15 -10.21
N GLU A 111 25.37 25.79 -11.33
CA GLU A 111 26.08 25.35 -12.54
C GLU A 111 25.95 26.36 -13.69
N TRP A 112 24.78 26.97 -13.90
CA TRP A 112 24.52 28.00 -14.92
C TRP A 112 24.82 29.43 -14.42
N GLY A 113 24.90 30.39 -15.35
CA GLY A 113 25.05 31.81 -15.05
C GLY A 113 26.49 32.33 -15.19
N LYS A 114 27.35 31.61 -15.91
CA LYS A 114 28.68 32.05 -16.32
C LYS A 114 28.56 33.05 -17.48
N LYS A 115 29.60 33.87 -17.68
CA LYS A 115 29.70 34.76 -18.86
C LYS A 115 29.61 33.93 -20.14
N GLY A 116 28.66 34.26 -21.02
CA GLY A 116 28.38 33.52 -22.25
C GLY A 116 27.23 32.52 -22.17
N ASP A 117 26.75 32.15 -20.97
CA ASP A 117 25.57 31.31 -20.81
C ASP A 117 24.29 32.08 -21.25
N TYR A 118 23.22 31.39 -21.67
CA TYR A 118 21.93 31.98 -22.07
C TYR A 118 20.75 31.04 -21.79
N LEU A 119 19.52 31.54 -21.99
CA LEU A 119 18.27 30.78 -21.87
C LEU A 119 17.53 30.70 -23.21
N ARG A 120 16.77 29.61 -23.39
CA ARG A 120 15.59 29.54 -24.29
C ARG A 120 14.34 29.53 -23.41
N LEU A 121 13.30 30.22 -23.88
CA LEU A 121 11.97 30.30 -23.27
C LEU A 121 10.95 29.68 -24.24
N ASP A 122 10.15 28.76 -23.73
CA ASP A 122 9.11 28.01 -24.44
C ASP A 122 7.73 28.36 -23.86
N PHE A 123 6.72 28.54 -24.71
CA PHE A 123 5.40 29.08 -24.34
C PHE A 123 4.25 28.08 -24.54
N GLY A 124 4.37 26.90 -23.94
CA GLY A 124 3.38 25.83 -24.05
C GLY A 124 3.35 25.20 -25.45
N ALA A 125 2.26 24.49 -25.78
CA ALA A 125 2.07 23.84 -27.09
C ALA A 125 0.79 24.30 -27.82
N ALA A 126 0.13 25.34 -27.32
CA ALA A 126 -1.12 25.85 -27.87
C ALA A 126 -0.86 26.93 -28.93
N PRO A 127 -1.37 26.78 -30.17
CA PRO A 127 -1.27 27.81 -31.21
C PRO A 127 -2.29 28.93 -31.01
N ALA A 128 -2.03 30.08 -31.62
CA ALA A 128 -2.85 31.30 -31.60
C ALA A 128 -3.08 31.94 -30.22
N LEU A 129 -2.17 31.70 -29.26
CA LEU A 129 -2.09 32.51 -28.03
C LEU A 129 -1.44 33.86 -28.36
N ASN A 130 -1.93 34.93 -27.73
CA ASN A 130 -1.31 36.25 -27.75
C ASN A 130 -0.77 36.53 -26.34
N ILE A 131 0.55 36.62 -26.23
CA ILE A 131 1.28 36.77 -24.97
C ILE A 131 2.12 38.04 -25.09
N GLN A 132 1.92 39.00 -24.20
CA GLN A 132 2.76 40.19 -24.12
C GLN A 132 3.64 40.10 -22.88
N ILE A 133 4.93 40.40 -23.02
CA ILE A 133 5.93 40.32 -21.95
C ILE A 133 6.74 41.63 -21.92
N ARG A 134 7.06 42.13 -20.72
CA ARG A 134 7.97 43.27 -20.52
C ARG A 134 8.79 43.10 -19.25
N ASP A 135 9.77 43.97 -19.06
CA ASP A 135 10.60 44.05 -17.85
C ASP A 135 11.27 42.70 -17.48
N LEU A 136 11.77 42.00 -18.48
CA LEU A 136 12.43 40.68 -18.36
C LEU A 136 13.82 40.83 -17.74
N VAL A 137 13.95 40.51 -16.45
CA VAL A 137 15.15 40.73 -15.63
C VAL A 137 15.55 39.49 -14.83
N LEU A 138 16.84 39.40 -14.49
CA LEU A 138 17.32 38.57 -13.38
C LEU A 138 17.61 39.45 -12.16
N ARG A 139 16.81 39.28 -11.11
CA ARG A 139 16.85 40.09 -9.89
C ARG A 139 16.97 39.24 -8.62
N PRO A 140 17.40 39.82 -7.49
CA PRO A 140 17.25 39.18 -6.20
C PRO A 140 15.80 39.01 -5.76
N GLN A 141 15.57 37.96 -4.98
CA GLN A 141 14.33 37.76 -4.24
C GLN A 141 14.12 38.92 -3.22
N THR A 142 12.96 39.56 -3.33
CA THR A 142 12.55 40.70 -2.49
C THR A 142 12.30 40.27 -1.04
N PHE A 143 12.27 41.26 -0.12
CA PHE A 143 11.97 41.00 1.30
C PHE A 143 10.62 40.30 1.51
N ARG A 144 9.57 40.73 0.78
CA ARG A 144 8.22 40.15 0.87
C ARG A 144 8.17 38.71 0.36
N GLU A 145 8.93 38.39 -0.69
CA GLU A 145 9.04 37.02 -1.19
C GLU A 145 9.73 36.11 -0.17
N LYS A 146 10.82 36.56 0.45
CA LYS A 146 11.51 35.85 1.55
C LYS A 146 10.59 35.61 2.74
N GLU A 147 9.81 36.61 3.14
CA GLU A 147 8.84 36.51 4.23
C GLU A 147 7.74 35.47 3.92
N LEU A 148 7.21 35.46 2.69
CA LEU A 148 6.21 34.50 2.24
C LEU A 148 6.76 33.07 2.16
N GLU A 149 8.01 32.89 1.71
CA GLU A 149 8.67 31.59 1.64
C GLU A 149 8.95 31.03 3.04
N VAL A 150 9.50 31.84 3.95
CA VAL A 150 9.68 31.47 5.36
C VAL A 150 8.35 31.10 6.01
N LYS A 151 7.27 31.83 5.73
CA LYS A 151 5.93 31.50 6.22
C LYS A 151 5.44 30.14 5.68
N LYS A 152 5.58 29.88 4.38
CA LYS A 152 5.25 28.58 3.76
C LYS A 152 6.04 27.43 4.36
N GLU A 153 7.34 27.61 4.60
CA GLU A 153 8.19 26.57 5.20
C GLU A 153 7.89 26.32 6.69
N ILE A 154 7.47 27.35 7.45
CA ILE A 154 6.95 27.16 8.81
C ILE A 154 5.64 26.36 8.78
N GLN A 155 4.71 26.75 7.91
CA GLN A 155 3.40 26.09 7.75
C GLN A 155 3.55 24.61 7.37
N LYS A 156 4.37 24.31 6.36
CA LYS A 156 4.68 22.94 5.92
C LYS A 156 5.29 22.08 7.03
N LYS A 157 6.11 22.65 7.92
CA LYS A 157 6.65 21.95 9.10
C LYS A 157 5.59 21.70 10.17
N GLN A 158 4.66 22.63 10.36
CA GLN A 158 3.51 22.46 11.27
C GLN A 158 2.56 21.37 10.75
N GLU A 159 2.25 21.37 9.45
CA GLU A 159 1.40 20.36 8.81
C GLU A 159 2.04 18.96 8.83
N ALA A 160 3.35 18.84 8.62
CA ALA A 160 4.06 17.57 8.75
C ALA A 160 4.07 17.04 10.20
N LEU A 161 4.11 17.93 11.21
CA LEU A 161 3.97 17.55 12.62
C LEU A 161 2.54 17.09 12.93
N LEU A 162 1.53 17.86 12.47
CA LEU A 162 0.12 17.51 12.61
C LEU A 162 -0.20 16.15 11.94
N GLU A 163 0.30 15.90 10.73
CA GLU A 163 0.15 14.60 10.06
C GLU A 163 0.72 13.46 10.91
N LYS A 164 1.97 13.60 11.37
CA LYS A 164 2.63 12.60 12.22
C LYS A 164 1.83 12.34 13.50
N ASN A 165 1.28 13.38 14.11
CA ASN A 165 0.48 13.28 15.32
C ASN A 165 -0.90 12.66 15.04
N LEU A 166 -1.53 12.95 13.89
CA LEU A 166 -2.77 12.31 13.43
C LEU A 166 -2.59 10.81 13.13
N ILE A 167 -1.48 10.41 12.49
CA ILE A 167 -1.14 8.98 12.30
C ILE A 167 -1.02 8.30 13.67
N SER A 168 -0.19 8.84 14.56
CA SER A 168 -0.01 8.32 15.92
C SER A 168 -1.31 8.29 16.73
N TYR A 169 -2.22 9.23 16.50
CA TYR A 169 -3.54 9.29 17.14
C TYR A 169 -4.50 8.22 16.61
N LEU A 170 -4.57 7.99 15.29
CA LEU A 170 -5.48 7.01 14.69
C LEU A 170 -5.01 5.56 14.90
N ASP A 171 -3.71 5.31 14.91
CA ASP A 171 -3.15 3.97 15.07
C ASP A 171 -3.08 3.52 16.55
N LYS A 172 -3.05 4.45 17.50
CA LYS A 172 -2.97 4.16 18.93
C LYS A 172 -4.23 3.45 19.42
N GLU A 173 -4.06 2.50 20.34
CA GLU A 173 -5.17 2.02 21.18
C GLU A 173 -5.11 2.66 22.57
N CYS A 174 -6.28 2.91 23.15
CA CYS A 174 -6.44 3.63 24.41
C CYS A 174 -7.24 2.82 25.42
N LEU A 175 -6.72 2.68 26.64
CA LEU A 175 -7.39 2.00 27.76
C LEU A 175 -8.65 2.74 28.24
N ASN A 176 -8.74 4.05 28.01
CA ASN A 176 -9.94 4.84 28.29
C ASN A 176 -10.68 5.11 26.99
N SER A 177 -12.00 5.03 27.04
CA SER A 177 -12.86 5.30 25.88
C SER A 177 -14.11 6.08 26.28
N ILE A 178 -14.56 6.95 25.40
CA ILE A 178 -15.94 7.45 25.43
C ILE A 178 -16.76 6.50 24.56
N SER A 179 -17.82 5.92 25.11
CA SER A 179 -18.62 4.91 24.40
C SER A 179 -19.86 5.50 23.73
N ASN A 180 -20.40 6.59 24.26
CA ASN A 180 -21.61 7.24 23.76
C ASN A 180 -21.64 8.74 24.13
N VAL A 181 -22.02 9.58 23.17
CA VAL A 181 -22.32 11.02 23.36
C VAL A 181 -23.73 11.31 22.85
N LEU A 182 -24.67 11.55 23.78
CA LEU A 182 -26.06 11.91 23.49
C LEU A 182 -26.30 13.40 23.71
N VAL A 183 -26.83 14.10 22.70
CA VAL A 183 -27.21 15.51 22.80
C VAL A 183 -28.74 15.65 22.89
N THR A 184 -29.22 16.26 23.97
CA THR A 184 -30.62 16.61 24.22
C THR A 184 -30.86 18.09 23.93
N ASP A 185 -32.05 18.62 24.24
CA ASP A 185 -32.37 20.03 24.02
C ASP A 185 -31.48 20.99 24.84
N ASP A 186 -31.11 20.60 26.07
CA ASP A 186 -30.37 21.44 27.02
C ASP A 186 -29.03 20.84 27.53
N LYS A 187 -28.77 19.54 27.32
CA LYS A 187 -27.58 18.84 27.81
C LYS A 187 -26.83 18.07 26.72
N VAL A 188 -25.52 17.93 26.93
CA VAL A 188 -24.70 16.86 26.36
C VAL A 188 -24.44 15.83 27.46
N GLN A 189 -24.84 14.58 27.23
CA GLN A 189 -24.62 13.44 28.12
C GLN A 189 -23.53 12.54 27.54
N ILE A 190 -22.51 12.26 28.34
CA ILE A 190 -21.27 11.63 27.88
C ILE A 190 -20.98 10.47 28.83
N GLU A 191 -20.84 9.27 28.29
CA GLU A 191 -20.58 8.06 29.07
C GLU A 191 -19.54 7.17 28.38
N GLY A 192 -18.83 6.38 29.19
CA GLY A 192 -17.68 5.60 28.74
C GLY A 192 -16.99 4.87 29.87
N GLU A 193 -15.80 4.37 29.56
CA GLU A 193 -15.04 3.45 30.39
C GLU A 193 -13.62 4.00 30.61
N VAL A 194 -13.12 3.89 31.84
CA VAL A 194 -11.83 4.42 32.29
C VAL A 194 -11.11 3.40 33.16
N ALA A 195 -9.81 3.24 32.95
CA ALA A 195 -8.99 2.35 33.77
C ALA A 195 -8.90 2.85 35.22
N LYS A 196 -8.78 1.94 36.19
CA LYS A 196 -8.53 2.29 37.61
C LYS A 196 -7.14 2.92 37.81
N SER A 197 -7.05 4.25 37.62
CA SER A 197 -6.22 5.20 38.39
C SER A 197 -5.89 6.46 37.57
N GLY A 198 -5.80 7.60 38.27
CA GLY A 198 -5.24 8.85 37.75
C GLY A 198 -6.15 10.06 37.91
N ASN A 199 -5.54 11.24 37.90
CA ASN A 199 -6.26 12.52 37.82
C ASN A 199 -6.77 12.71 36.38
N LEU A 200 -7.89 12.06 36.08
CA LEU A 200 -8.55 12.09 34.77
C LEU A 200 -9.57 13.23 34.70
N PHE A 201 -9.64 13.84 33.52
CA PHE A 201 -10.53 14.93 33.21
C PHE A 201 -11.18 14.71 31.85
N LEU A 202 -12.41 15.20 31.69
CA LEU A 202 -13.09 15.27 30.42
C LEU A 202 -12.84 16.66 29.84
N ALA A 203 -12.18 16.72 28.70
CA ALA A 203 -11.89 17.93 27.96
C ALA A 203 -12.87 18.11 26.79
N GLU A 204 -13.27 19.36 26.55
CA GLU A 204 -13.97 19.75 25.32
C GLU A 204 -12.95 20.15 24.25
N ILE A 205 -13.21 19.75 23.01
CA ILE A 205 -12.47 20.19 21.81
C ILE A 205 -13.46 20.84 20.86
N SER A 206 -13.19 22.08 20.54
CA SER A 206 -13.97 22.91 19.63
C SER A 206 -13.64 22.56 18.19
N PRO A 207 -14.55 22.79 17.21
CA PRO A 207 -14.28 22.42 15.81
C PRO A 207 -13.05 23.12 15.20
N TYR A 208 -12.69 24.29 15.72
CA TYR A 208 -11.54 25.09 15.29
C TYR A 208 -10.19 24.67 15.89
N GLU A 209 -10.14 23.61 16.70
CA GLU A 209 -8.93 23.13 17.35
C GLU A 209 -8.41 21.83 16.72
N HIS A 210 -7.10 21.58 16.80
CA HIS A 210 -6.50 20.30 16.42
C HIS A 210 -6.25 19.45 17.67
N ALA A 211 -7.06 18.42 17.85
CA ALA A 211 -7.10 17.58 19.06
C ALA A 211 -5.74 17.00 19.49
N THR A 212 -4.85 16.77 18.51
CA THR A 212 -3.52 16.19 18.73
C THR A 212 -2.46 17.20 19.16
N GLU A 213 -2.72 18.51 18.95
CA GLU A 213 -1.78 19.61 19.24
C GLU A 213 -2.14 20.38 20.52
N LEU A 214 -3.25 20.03 21.19
CA LEU A 214 -3.71 20.68 22.41
C LEU A 214 -2.98 20.15 23.66
N GLU A 215 -2.17 21.02 24.29
CA GLU A 215 -1.62 20.78 25.64
C GLU A 215 -2.52 21.32 26.77
N LYS A 216 -3.43 22.23 26.43
CA LYS A 216 -4.35 22.96 27.33
C LYS A 216 -5.72 23.05 26.67
N PHE A 217 -6.77 23.11 27.48
CA PHE A 217 -8.17 23.05 27.05
C PHE A 217 -8.98 24.18 27.71
N GLU A 218 -9.84 24.85 26.94
CA GLU A 218 -10.69 25.95 27.44
C GLU A 218 -11.73 25.48 28.46
N PHE A 219 -12.29 24.29 28.23
CA PHE A 219 -13.22 23.64 29.14
C PHE A 219 -12.71 22.25 29.51
N ILE A 220 -12.64 22.02 30.81
CA ILE A 220 -12.17 20.77 31.39
C ILE A 220 -12.87 20.53 32.73
N VAL A 221 -13.35 19.30 32.96
CA VAL A 221 -14.06 18.92 34.20
C VAL A 221 -13.46 17.64 34.78
N PRO A 222 -13.20 17.54 36.10
CA PRO A 222 -12.71 16.31 36.70
C PRO A 222 -13.70 15.16 36.49
N MET A 223 -13.18 13.96 36.27
CA MET A 223 -14.00 12.76 36.07
C MET A 223 -14.04 11.93 37.35
N GLU A 224 -15.25 11.60 37.78
CA GLU A 224 -15.51 10.53 38.75
C GLU A 224 -15.99 9.29 38.00
N SER A 225 -15.60 8.10 38.48
CA SER A 225 -16.03 6.82 37.91
C SER A 225 -16.47 5.84 38.99
N GLU A 226 -17.56 5.12 38.72
CA GLU A 226 -18.03 4.01 39.54
C GLU A 226 -17.85 2.72 38.73
N LYS A 227 -17.16 1.72 39.31
CA LYS A 227 -16.90 0.43 38.63
C LYS A 227 -16.31 0.59 37.22
N GLU A 228 -15.31 1.47 37.09
CA GLU A 228 -14.60 1.77 35.82
C GLU A 228 -15.46 2.44 34.73
N LYS A 229 -16.70 2.84 35.05
CA LYS A 229 -17.57 3.58 34.14
C LYS A 229 -17.82 4.99 34.65
N PHE A 230 -17.94 5.94 33.72
CA PHE A 230 -18.29 7.32 34.04
C PHE A 230 -19.53 7.76 33.27
N LYS A 231 -20.25 8.73 33.84
CA LYS A 231 -21.33 9.45 33.17
C LYS A 231 -21.32 10.91 33.60
N ILE A 232 -21.19 11.81 32.64
CA ILE A 232 -21.10 13.26 32.85
C ILE A 232 -22.19 13.95 32.02
N SER A 233 -22.79 14.99 32.59
CA SER A 233 -23.81 15.81 31.93
C SER A 233 -23.41 17.27 31.98
N ILE A 234 -23.33 17.90 30.81
CA ILE A 234 -22.83 19.28 30.63
C ILE A 234 -23.91 20.09 29.92
N ASN A 235 -24.03 21.39 30.25
CA ASN A 235 -24.94 22.30 29.53
C ASN A 235 -24.56 22.36 28.05
N ARG A 236 -25.54 22.17 27.17
CA ARG A 236 -25.37 22.18 25.71
C ARG A 236 -24.85 23.51 25.16
N THR A 237 -25.25 24.62 25.76
CA THR A 237 -24.83 25.96 25.34
C THR A 237 -23.75 26.54 26.24
N ILE A 238 -22.85 27.33 25.66
CA ILE A 238 -21.78 28.05 26.38
C ILE A 238 -21.46 29.38 25.71
N GLN A 239 -21.19 30.42 26.50
CA GLN A 239 -20.61 31.66 25.98
C GLN A 239 -19.08 31.60 26.00
N ARG A 240 -18.44 31.79 24.85
CA ARG A 240 -16.99 32.00 24.68
C ARG A 240 -16.69 32.75 23.38
N HIS A 241 -15.55 33.43 23.31
CA HIS A 241 -15.12 34.19 22.12
C HIS A 241 -16.15 35.19 21.58
N GLY A 242 -16.96 35.80 22.46
CA GLY A 242 -18.04 36.72 22.07
C GLY A 242 -19.28 36.05 21.49
N PHE A 243 -19.32 34.72 21.39
CA PHE A 243 -20.45 33.96 20.85
C PHE A 243 -21.07 33.04 21.90
N ASN A 244 -22.38 32.79 21.76
CA ASN A 244 -23.04 31.65 22.39
C ASN A 244 -22.96 30.48 21.40
N GLN A 245 -22.37 29.35 21.82
CA GLN A 245 -22.04 28.22 20.96
C GLN A 245 -22.78 26.95 21.40
N ASP A 246 -23.11 26.08 20.42
CA ASP A 246 -23.79 24.80 20.64
C ASP A 246 -22.77 23.64 20.67
N ARG A 247 -22.64 22.97 21.81
CA ARG A 247 -21.73 21.84 22.03
C ARG A 247 -22.12 20.57 21.29
N VAL A 248 -23.23 20.57 20.55
CA VAL A 248 -23.51 19.56 19.52
C VAL A 248 -22.38 19.49 18.46
N LEU A 249 -21.60 20.56 18.31
CA LEU A 249 -20.47 20.64 17.37
C LEU A 249 -19.13 20.16 17.96
N SER A 250 -18.98 20.20 19.29
CA SER A 250 -17.74 19.85 19.98
C SER A 250 -17.49 18.33 19.95
N LYS A 251 -16.22 17.92 20.00
CA LYS A 251 -15.82 16.54 20.35
C LYS A 251 -15.19 16.50 21.74
N TRP A 252 -15.28 15.36 22.39
CA TRP A 252 -14.93 15.19 23.81
C TRP A 252 -13.78 14.20 23.97
N MET A 253 -12.83 14.46 24.86
CA MET A 253 -11.67 13.57 25.05
C MET A 253 -11.35 13.41 26.54
N ILE A 254 -10.88 12.22 26.93
CA ILE A 254 -10.37 11.94 28.26
C ILE A 254 -8.89 12.30 28.28
N VAL A 255 -8.50 13.17 29.21
CA VAL A 255 -7.12 13.64 29.37
C VAL A 255 -6.62 13.42 30.80
N GLN A 256 -5.33 13.13 30.94
CA GLN A 256 -4.67 12.97 32.23
C GLN A 256 -3.81 14.21 32.53
N LYS A 257 -3.98 14.79 33.72
CA LYS A 257 -3.16 15.95 34.14
C LYS A 257 -1.72 15.53 34.42
N LYS A 258 -0.74 16.21 33.80
CA LYS A 258 0.70 16.04 34.02
C LYS A 258 1.37 17.40 34.20
N GLY A 259 1.61 17.77 35.47
CA GLY A 259 2.09 19.11 35.82
C GLY A 259 1.04 20.17 35.52
N GLU A 260 1.41 21.16 34.71
CA GLU A 260 0.49 22.21 34.23
C GLU A 260 -0.25 21.84 32.94
N ASN A 261 0.19 20.80 32.22
CA ASN A 261 -0.35 20.38 30.94
C ASN A 261 -1.26 19.13 31.07
N TYR A 262 -2.01 18.84 30.02
CA TYR A 262 -2.90 17.68 29.93
C TYR A 262 -2.50 16.78 28.76
N LEU A 263 -2.47 15.46 29.00
CA LEU A 263 -2.08 14.46 28.01
C LEU A 263 -3.32 13.67 27.52
N PRO A 264 -3.56 13.57 26.20
CA PRO A 264 -4.55 12.66 25.61
C PRO A 264 -4.41 11.19 26.04
N VAL A 265 -5.45 10.64 26.68
CA VAL A 265 -5.52 9.23 27.10
C VAL A 265 -6.78 8.48 26.62
N SER A 266 -7.58 9.11 25.75
CA SER A 266 -8.55 8.45 24.87
C SER A 266 -8.49 9.07 23.47
N HIS A 267 -9.18 8.45 22.51
CA HIS A 267 -9.62 9.17 21.31
C HIS A 267 -10.68 10.22 21.68
N ALA A 268 -10.77 11.29 20.90
CA ALA A 268 -11.84 12.25 20.98
C ALA A 268 -13.11 11.72 20.29
N ARG A 269 -14.30 12.05 20.78
CA ARG A 269 -15.57 11.51 20.27
C ARG A 269 -16.62 12.61 20.03
N TYR A 270 -17.25 12.58 18.86
CA TYR A 270 -18.38 13.44 18.50
C TYR A 270 -19.71 12.88 19.02
N ALA A 271 -20.81 13.64 18.87
CA ALA A 271 -22.17 13.18 19.13
C ALA A 271 -22.51 11.89 18.33
N ASP A 272 -22.93 10.84 19.05
CA ASP A 272 -23.45 9.57 18.50
C ASP A 272 -24.94 9.64 18.20
N SER A 273 -25.67 10.50 18.92
CA SER A 273 -27.12 10.66 18.83
C SER A 273 -27.52 12.07 19.26
N ILE A 274 -28.47 12.64 18.52
CA ILE A 274 -28.98 14.00 18.72
C ILE A 274 -30.50 13.89 18.67
N ILE A 275 -31.19 14.41 19.69
CA ILE A 275 -32.66 14.47 19.70
C ILE A 275 -33.10 15.47 18.61
N PRO A 276 -33.92 15.06 17.63
CA PRO A 276 -34.37 15.93 16.56
C PRO A 276 -35.63 16.70 16.98
N LYS A 277 -35.78 17.94 16.48
CA LYS A 277 -36.98 18.78 16.59
C LYS A 277 -38.20 18.18 15.90
N TYR A 278 -37.99 17.41 14.83
CA TYR A 278 -39.05 16.73 14.07
C TYR A 278 -38.69 15.26 13.85
N THR A 279 -39.69 14.39 13.78
CA THR A 279 -39.50 12.96 13.51
C THR A 279 -40.10 12.60 12.15
N TYR A 280 -39.33 11.92 11.30
CA TYR A 280 -39.72 11.51 9.96
C TYR A 280 -39.41 10.04 9.72
N SER A 281 -40.17 9.39 8.84
CA SER A 281 -39.75 8.13 8.20
C SER A 281 -38.66 8.41 7.16
N PHE A 282 -37.74 7.47 6.98
CA PHE A 282 -36.77 7.51 5.88
C PHE A 282 -37.51 7.42 4.53
N VAL A 283 -37.21 8.35 3.62
CA VAL A 283 -37.72 8.34 2.24
C VAL A 283 -36.70 7.59 1.40
N LYS A 284 -37.12 6.55 0.68
CA LYS A 284 -36.30 5.84 -0.30
C LYS A 284 -36.83 6.17 -1.71
N PRO A 285 -35.99 6.59 -2.67
CA PRO A 285 -36.40 6.78 -4.06
C PRO A 285 -37.04 5.51 -4.63
N SER A 286 -38.18 5.67 -5.33
CA SER A 286 -38.90 4.55 -5.97
C SER A 286 -38.20 4.04 -7.24
N THR A 287 -37.32 4.83 -7.83
CA THR A 287 -36.40 4.42 -8.89
C THR A 287 -34.99 4.94 -8.61
N LYS A 288 -33.99 4.47 -9.36
CA LYS A 288 -32.64 5.06 -9.30
C LYS A 288 -32.51 6.37 -10.09
N LYS A 289 -33.52 6.79 -10.85
CA LYS A 289 -33.42 7.97 -11.73
C LYS A 289 -33.45 9.26 -10.92
N GLY A 290 -32.38 10.03 -11.04
CA GLY A 290 -32.25 11.36 -10.49
C GLY A 290 -31.73 12.37 -11.50
N LEU A 291 -31.68 13.65 -11.11
CA LEU A 291 -31.21 14.74 -11.95
C LEU A 291 -30.17 15.60 -11.23
N GLY A 292 -29.02 15.81 -11.89
CA GLY A 292 -27.88 16.54 -11.33
C GLY A 292 -28.02 18.06 -11.46
N GLY A 293 -27.76 18.80 -10.38
CA GLY A 293 -27.70 20.26 -10.38
C GLY A 293 -29.01 20.96 -10.77
N TYR A 294 -30.15 20.39 -10.37
CA TYR A 294 -31.49 20.88 -10.71
C TYR A 294 -31.76 22.30 -10.20
N SER A 295 -32.51 23.08 -10.99
CA SER A 295 -33.08 24.36 -10.55
C SER A 295 -34.30 24.74 -11.39
N ALA A 296 -35.39 25.14 -10.73
CA ALA A 296 -36.62 25.62 -11.37
C ALA A 296 -36.48 26.98 -12.08
N ASN A 297 -35.25 27.51 -12.19
CA ASN A 297 -34.88 28.74 -12.90
C ASN A 297 -34.06 28.49 -14.18
N ARG A 298 -33.77 27.22 -14.54
CA ARG A 298 -33.20 26.87 -15.85
C ARG A 298 -34.27 26.87 -16.94
N GLN A 299 -33.84 26.91 -18.20
CA GLN A 299 -34.74 27.00 -19.36
C GLN A 299 -35.31 25.64 -19.81
N ALA A 300 -34.74 24.53 -19.35
CA ALA A 300 -35.27 23.20 -19.62
C ALA A 300 -36.67 22.99 -18.99
N PRO A 301 -37.59 22.23 -19.62
CA PRO A 301 -38.98 22.14 -19.19
C PRO A 301 -39.12 21.35 -17.89
N ILE A 302 -39.72 21.94 -16.86
CA ILE A 302 -39.91 21.29 -15.54
C ILE A 302 -40.69 19.95 -15.65
N SER A 303 -41.49 19.76 -16.70
CA SER A 303 -42.16 18.48 -16.98
C SER A 303 -41.18 17.31 -17.14
N ASP A 304 -39.90 17.55 -17.47
CA ASP A 304 -38.86 16.51 -17.51
C ASP A 304 -38.75 15.73 -16.19
N LEU A 305 -39.09 16.34 -15.04
CA LEU A 305 -39.14 15.61 -13.77
C LEU A 305 -40.17 14.46 -13.82
N ASP A 306 -41.33 14.74 -14.44
CA ASP A 306 -42.45 13.83 -14.56
C ASP A 306 -42.24 12.89 -15.78
N ASP A 307 -41.86 13.44 -16.94
CA ASP A 307 -41.65 12.74 -18.22
C ASP A 307 -40.50 11.71 -18.17
N LEU A 308 -39.48 11.95 -17.34
CA LEU A 308 -38.36 11.03 -17.11
C LEU A 308 -38.58 10.14 -15.86
N GLY A 309 -39.59 10.41 -15.02
CA GLY A 309 -39.79 9.70 -13.75
C GLY A 309 -38.65 9.91 -12.76
N ILE A 310 -38.26 11.15 -12.53
CA ILE A 310 -37.19 11.56 -11.60
C ILE A 310 -37.68 11.40 -10.16
N THR A 311 -36.88 10.76 -9.30
CA THR A 311 -37.23 10.48 -7.90
C THR A 311 -36.21 11.03 -6.89
N SER A 312 -35.06 11.53 -7.36
CA SER A 312 -34.06 12.24 -6.56
C SER A 312 -33.39 13.37 -7.34
N THR A 313 -32.88 14.40 -6.67
CA THR A 313 -32.16 15.51 -7.32
C THR A 313 -30.99 15.99 -6.47
N THR A 314 -29.95 16.52 -7.12
CA THR A 314 -28.96 17.38 -6.45
C THR A 314 -29.24 18.85 -6.75
N VAL A 315 -29.05 19.71 -5.74
CA VAL A 315 -29.26 21.17 -5.86
C VAL A 315 -28.05 21.89 -5.28
N ASN A 316 -27.40 22.74 -6.08
CA ASN A 316 -26.20 23.47 -5.66
C ASN A 316 -26.59 24.70 -4.84
N ILE A 317 -25.99 24.85 -3.65
CA ILE A 317 -26.20 25.98 -2.75
C ILE A 317 -24.84 26.64 -2.47
N TRP A 318 -24.65 27.85 -3.00
CA TRP A 318 -23.47 28.68 -2.72
C TRP A 318 -23.70 29.51 -1.45
N VAL A 319 -23.03 29.15 -0.35
CA VAL A 319 -23.30 29.74 0.97
C VAL A 319 -22.95 31.23 1.03
N THR A 320 -21.85 31.63 0.38
CA THR A 320 -21.38 33.02 0.27
C THR A 320 -22.19 33.88 -0.71
N HIS A 321 -23.16 33.30 -1.43
CA HIS A 321 -23.99 34.04 -2.39
C HIS A 321 -25.29 34.57 -1.76
N PHE A 322 -25.85 33.87 -0.77
CA PHE A 322 -27.08 34.28 -0.09
C PHE A 322 -26.85 34.89 1.30
N PHE A 323 -25.75 34.57 2.00
CA PHE A 323 -25.48 35.13 3.33
C PHE A 323 -24.97 36.57 3.28
N ARG A 324 -25.27 37.39 4.30
CA ARG A 324 -24.96 38.84 4.35
C ARG A 324 -24.50 39.26 5.75
N SER A 325 -23.58 40.23 5.84
CA SER A 325 -23.03 40.67 7.12
C SER A 325 -23.95 41.61 7.91
N GLY A 326 -24.86 42.32 7.24
CA GLY A 326 -25.73 43.32 7.86
C GLY A 326 -27.17 43.39 7.32
N PRO A 327 -28.04 44.18 7.99
CA PRO A 327 -29.43 44.38 7.60
C PRO A 327 -29.56 45.22 6.32
N SER A 328 -30.57 44.89 5.50
CA SER A 328 -31.02 45.72 4.37
C SER A 328 -32.50 45.41 4.05
N PRO A 329 -33.21 46.24 3.26
CA PRO A 329 -34.57 45.92 2.80
C PRO A 329 -34.68 44.62 1.98
N GLU A 330 -33.58 44.21 1.34
CA GLU A 330 -33.49 43.00 0.52
C GLU A 330 -33.08 41.76 1.34
N ASN A 331 -32.71 41.94 2.61
CA ASN A 331 -32.24 40.87 3.49
C ASN A 331 -33.33 40.51 4.51
N MET A 332 -33.59 39.21 4.70
CA MET A 332 -34.39 38.72 5.82
C MET A 332 -33.49 38.36 7.01
N PRO A 333 -33.86 38.74 8.25
CA PRO A 333 -33.16 38.35 9.46
C PRO A 333 -33.55 36.92 9.88
N PHE A 334 -32.63 36.21 10.53
CA PHE A 334 -32.92 35.00 11.30
C PHE A 334 -32.03 34.93 12.55
N GLU A 335 -32.47 34.20 13.57
CA GLU A 335 -31.73 34.03 14.83
C GLU A 335 -30.97 32.70 14.84
N TYR A 336 -29.68 32.74 15.20
CA TYR A 336 -28.91 31.55 15.55
C TYR A 336 -28.14 31.79 16.84
N MET A 337 -28.39 30.93 17.84
CA MET A 337 -27.79 31.00 19.18
C MET A 337 -27.93 32.36 19.91
N GLY A 338 -28.91 33.19 19.54
CA GLY A 338 -29.13 34.52 20.13
C GLY A 338 -28.30 35.64 19.51
N LYS A 339 -27.77 35.44 18.30
CA LYS A 339 -27.31 36.50 17.40
C LYS A 339 -28.19 36.51 16.15
N THR A 340 -28.60 37.70 15.72
CA THR A 340 -29.26 37.93 14.43
C THR A 340 -28.25 37.84 13.28
N TYR A 341 -28.60 37.09 12.25
CA TYR A 341 -27.89 36.96 10.99
C TYR A 341 -28.81 37.32 9.83
N TYR A 342 -28.23 37.58 8.65
CA TYR A 342 -28.97 38.10 7.50
C TYR A 342 -28.75 37.25 6.26
N VAL A 343 -29.82 37.00 5.51
CA VAL A 343 -29.78 36.32 4.21
C VAL A 343 -30.56 37.10 3.16
N ASP A 344 -30.04 37.10 1.93
CA ASP A 344 -30.65 37.68 0.75
C ASP A 344 -31.98 36.99 0.44
N LYS A 345 -33.08 37.73 0.60
CA LYS A 345 -34.44 37.20 0.51
C LYS A 345 -34.70 36.60 -0.88
N LYS A 346 -34.29 37.30 -1.93
CA LYS A 346 -34.53 36.90 -3.34
C LYS A 346 -33.76 35.63 -3.71
N GLN A 347 -32.54 35.47 -3.21
CA GLN A 347 -31.76 34.25 -3.42
C GLN A 347 -32.33 33.06 -2.64
N VAL A 348 -32.87 33.27 -1.43
CA VAL A 348 -33.61 32.22 -0.70
C VAL A 348 -34.90 31.85 -1.44
N GLU A 349 -35.69 32.82 -1.92
CA GLU A 349 -36.91 32.58 -2.71
C GLU A 349 -36.64 31.76 -3.99
N ASN A 350 -35.47 31.93 -4.61
CA ASN A 350 -35.02 31.12 -5.75
C ASN A 350 -34.75 29.65 -5.38
N TYR A 351 -34.21 29.39 -4.18
CA TYR A 351 -34.06 28.04 -3.64
C TYR A 351 -35.42 27.47 -3.21
N ASP A 352 -36.26 28.22 -2.50
CA ASP A 352 -37.63 27.82 -2.14
C ASP A 352 -38.41 27.35 -3.37
N LYS A 353 -38.42 28.14 -4.46
CA LYS A 353 -39.07 27.78 -5.73
C LYS A 353 -38.55 26.46 -6.30
N THR A 354 -37.25 26.20 -6.20
CA THR A 354 -36.62 24.95 -6.68
C THR A 354 -36.96 23.76 -5.80
N LEU A 355 -37.10 23.96 -4.49
CA LEU A 355 -37.34 22.89 -3.52
C LEU A 355 -38.85 22.60 -3.35
N LEU A 356 -39.72 23.55 -3.69
CA LEU A 356 -41.16 23.36 -3.76
C LEU A 356 -41.53 22.43 -4.93
N THR A 357 -40.98 22.63 -6.13
CA THR A 357 -41.31 21.78 -7.30
C THR A 357 -40.90 20.33 -7.12
N THR A 358 -39.87 20.04 -6.32
CA THR A 358 -39.50 18.67 -5.93
C THR A 358 -40.37 18.14 -4.78
N ALA A 359 -40.68 18.96 -3.77
CA ALA A 359 -41.51 18.58 -2.63
C ALA A 359 -42.99 18.31 -2.99
N GLU A 360 -43.51 18.95 -4.04
CA GLU A 360 -44.80 18.68 -4.69
C GLU A 360 -44.87 17.29 -5.34
N ARG A 361 -43.72 16.73 -5.72
CA ARG A 361 -43.57 15.44 -6.41
C ARG A 361 -43.02 14.33 -5.51
N ASP A 362 -42.86 14.63 -4.21
CA ASP A 362 -42.15 13.78 -3.23
C ASP A 362 -40.76 13.31 -3.70
N ILE A 363 -40.09 14.16 -4.50
CA ILE A 363 -38.72 13.95 -4.97
C ILE A 363 -37.74 14.25 -3.84
N GLU A 364 -36.79 13.34 -3.64
CA GLU A 364 -35.71 13.53 -2.68
C GLU A 364 -34.69 14.58 -3.16
N VAL A 365 -34.05 15.28 -2.23
CA VAL A 365 -33.09 16.35 -2.52
C VAL A 365 -31.84 16.21 -1.68
N SER A 366 -30.69 16.15 -2.36
CA SER A 366 -29.35 16.22 -1.80
C SER A 366 -28.70 17.58 -2.13
N ALA A 367 -28.54 18.46 -1.15
CA ALA A 367 -28.01 19.81 -1.38
C ALA A 367 -26.47 19.81 -1.39
N ILE A 368 -25.84 20.26 -2.48
CA ILE A 368 -24.38 20.40 -2.61
C ILE A 368 -23.95 21.75 -2.03
N LEU A 369 -23.15 21.74 -0.97
CA LEU A 369 -22.77 22.95 -0.22
C LEU A 369 -21.43 23.53 -0.68
N LEU A 370 -21.48 24.65 -1.39
CA LEU A 370 -20.32 25.29 -2.03
C LEU A 370 -19.94 26.59 -1.32
N VAL A 371 -18.65 26.76 -0.99
CA VAL A 371 -18.09 28.00 -0.44
C VAL A 371 -17.28 28.69 -1.54
N ASP A 372 -17.80 29.78 -2.10
CA ASP A 372 -17.06 30.57 -3.09
C ASP A 372 -15.91 31.34 -2.44
N LYS A 373 -14.86 31.64 -3.20
CA LYS A 373 -13.70 32.42 -2.72
C LYS A 373 -14.15 33.82 -2.28
N ALA A 374 -13.43 34.42 -1.33
CA ALA A 374 -13.73 35.75 -0.81
C ALA A 374 -13.83 36.82 -1.91
N LEU A 375 -12.98 36.73 -2.94
CA LEU A 375 -12.98 37.60 -4.13
C LEU A 375 -14.22 37.47 -5.03
N LYS A 376 -14.99 36.37 -4.90
CA LYS A 376 -16.21 36.08 -5.68
C LYS A 376 -17.49 36.13 -4.85
N ALA A 377 -17.37 36.18 -3.51
CA ALA A 377 -18.50 36.33 -2.60
C ALA A 377 -19.29 37.60 -2.91
N LYS A 378 -20.62 37.55 -2.76
CA LYS A 378 -21.50 38.72 -2.98
C LYS A 378 -21.38 39.77 -1.89
N ASP A 379 -20.88 39.35 -0.74
CA ASP A 379 -20.56 40.16 0.42
C ASP A 379 -19.12 39.81 0.81
N SER A 380 -18.22 40.80 0.75
CA SER A 380 -16.78 40.58 0.94
C SER A 380 -16.41 40.22 2.38
N GLU A 381 -17.19 40.68 3.36
CA GLU A 381 -16.96 40.37 4.78
C GLU A 381 -17.32 38.91 5.06
N ILE A 382 -18.48 38.47 4.57
CA ILE A 382 -18.88 37.06 4.60
C ILE A 382 -17.89 36.17 3.84
N GLY A 383 -17.39 36.65 2.69
CA GLY A 383 -16.34 35.96 1.94
C GLY A 383 -15.06 35.75 2.74
N GLN A 384 -14.58 36.79 3.43
CA GLN A 384 -13.38 36.72 4.28
C GLN A 384 -13.58 35.83 5.51
N ILE A 385 -14.75 35.86 6.14
CA ILE A 385 -15.07 35.02 7.30
C ILE A 385 -15.12 33.54 6.91
N LEU A 386 -15.76 33.19 5.79
CA LEU A 386 -16.05 31.80 5.43
C LEU A 386 -14.96 31.11 4.57
N GLN A 387 -14.07 31.83 3.89
CA GLN A 387 -13.00 31.22 3.09
C GLN A 387 -11.89 30.65 3.99
N HIS A 388 -11.42 29.42 3.72
CA HIS A 388 -10.24 28.88 4.39
C HIS A 388 -9.03 29.84 4.23
N PRO A 389 -8.24 30.10 5.30
CA PRO A 389 -7.13 31.06 5.23
C PRO A 389 -6.05 30.67 4.21
N ASP A 390 -5.86 29.37 3.99
CA ASP A 390 -4.87 28.84 3.04
C ASP A 390 -5.41 28.68 1.61
N CYS A 391 -6.64 29.13 1.33
CA CYS A 391 -7.26 28.94 0.01
C CYS A 391 -6.44 29.62 -1.10
N ASP A 392 -5.92 28.81 -2.02
CA ASP A 392 -5.13 29.30 -3.14
C ASP A 392 -6.00 29.99 -4.20
N PRO A 393 -5.56 31.10 -4.83
CA PRO A 393 -6.25 31.74 -5.94
C PRO A 393 -6.58 30.83 -7.13
N ALA A 394 -5.85 29.73 -7.35
CA ALA A 394 -6.11 28.75 -8.40
C ALA A 394 -7.38 27.90 -8.16
N GLY A 395 -7.81 27.72 -6.90
CA GLY A 395 -9.02 26.97 -6.57
C GLY A 395 -10.29 27.61 -7.13
N ILE A 396 -11.31 26.82 -7.49
CA ILE A 396 -12.61 27.33 -7.92
C ILE A 396 -13.46 27.69 -6.69
N TYR A 397 -13.50 26.79 -5.71
CA TYR A 397 -14.16 26.97 -4.41
C TYR A 397 -13.16 26.76 -3.27
N SER A 398 -13.51 27.24 -2.08
CA SER A 398 -12.75 27.07 -0.85
C SER A 398 -13.35 25.96 0.01
N MET A 399 -12.53 25.37 0.89
CA MET A 399 -13.04 24.74 2.12
C MET A 399 -13.60 25.85 3.04
N PRO A 400 -14.63 25.60 3.87
CA PRO A 400 -15.02 26.55 4.92
C PRO A 400 -13.88 26.83 5.91
N ASN A 401 -13.83 28.06 6.42
CA ASN A 401 -12.96 28.46 7.52
C ASN A 401 -13.39 27.78 8.83
N LEU A 402 -12.80 26.61 9.08
CA LEU A 402 -12.95 25.87 10.34
C LEU A 402 -11.70 25.99 11.21
N THR A 403 -10.92 27.08 11.09
CA THR A 403 -9.71 27.33 11.90
C THR A 403 -9.88 28.49 12.88
N THR A 404 -11.08 29.08 12.96
CA THR A 404 -11.40 30.21 13.84
C THR A 404 -12.78 30.04 14.50
N PRO A 405 -13.01 30.58 15.71
CA PRO A 405 -14.33 30.57 16.34
C PRO A 405 -15.41 31.27 15.51
N GLU A 406 -15.05 32.35 14.82
CA GLU A 406 -15.98 33.13 13.99
C GLU A 406 -16.37 32.39 12.71
N GLY A 407 -15.41 31.82 11.97
CA GLY A 407 -15.69 31.02 10.77
C GLY A 407 -16.61 29.83 11.07
N VAL A 408 -16.33 29.09 12.16
CA VAL A 408 -17.19 28.00 12.64
C VAL A 408 -18.59 28.49 13.00
N GLN A 409 -18.71 29.62 13.72
CA GLN A 409 -19.99 30.19 14.13
C GLN A 409 -20.85 30.61 12.92
N TYR A 410 -20.25 31.28 11.92
CA TYR A 410 -20.96 31.73 10.73
C TYR A 410 -21.34 30.55 9.82
N TYR A 411 -20.46 29.57 9.64
CA TYR A 411 -20.77 28.36 8.88
C TYR A 411 -21.89 27.54 9.54
N ALA A 412 -21.87 27.43 10.87
CA ALA A 412 -22.95 26.80 11.62
C ALA A 412 -24.29 27.55 11.47
N ALA A 413 -24.30 28.88 11.50
CA ALA A 413 -25.52 29.68 11.30
C ALA A 413 -26.13 29.48 9.90
N VAL A 414 -25.30 29.42 8.85
CA VAL A 414 -25.71 29.07 7.48
C VAL A 414 -26.38 27.69 7.44
N LEU A 415 -25.72 26.68 8.02
CA LEU A 415 -26.22 25.30 8.04
C LEU A 415 -27.54 25.17 8.82
N ASP A 416 -27.66 25.87 9.95
CA ASP A 416 -28.85 25.84 10.80
C ASP A 416 -30.06 26.49 10.11
N PHE A 417 -29.84 27.62 9.42
CA PHE A 417 -30.86 28.26 8.57
C PHE A 417 -31.40 27.31 7.50
N LEU A 418 -30.51 26.64 6.76
CA LEU A 418 -30.90 25.67 5.73
C LEU A 418 -31.64 24.46 6.35
N ALA A 419 -31.16 23.96 7.49
CA ALA A 419 -31.73 22.78 8.12
C ALA A 419 -33.10 23.05 8.76
N ASP A 420 -33.31 24.14 9.50
CA ASP A 420 -34.63 24.46 10.08
C ASP A 420 -35.64 24.80 8.98
N ARG A 421 -35.25 25.59 7.97
CA ARG A 421 -36.15 26.02 6.89
C ARG A 421 -36.67 24.86 6.05
N TYR A 422 -35.78 23.97 5.61
CA TYR A 422 -36.10 22.91 4.65
C TYR A 422 -36.32 21.53 5.29
N SER A 423 -36.35 21.45 6.62
CA SER A 423 -36.80 20.24 7.36
C SER A 423 -38.17 20.41 8.01
N ARG A 424 -38.96 21.44 7.66
CA ARG A 424 -40.28 21.69 8.28
C ARG A 424 -41.32 20.61 7.90
N PRO A 425 -42.22 20.21 8.83
CA PRO A 425 -43.29 19.27 8.51
C PRO A 425 -44.30 19.81 7.48
N ASP A 426 -44.47 21.12 7.40
CA ASP A 426 -45.44 21.79 6.53
C ASP A 426 -44.99 21.92 5.06
N LYS A 427 -43.74 21.55 4.73
CA LYS A 427 -43.13 21.69 3.39
C LYS A 427 -43.23 23.11 2.77
N ASN A 428 -43.53 24.16 3.54
CA ASN A 428 -43.88 25.49 3.01
C ASN A 428 -42.77 26.19 2.18
N TYR A 429 -41.54 25.68 2.24
CA TYR A 429 -40.38 26.16 1.49
C TYR A 429 -39.70 25.04 0.67
N GLY A 430 -40.39 23.91 0.48
CA GLY A 430 -39.81 22.69 -0.06
C GLY A 430 -39.08 21.84 0.98
N ARG A 431 -38.22 20.90 0.54
CA ARG A 431 -37.43 20.03 1.42
C ARG A 431 -35.99 19.82 0.97
N ILE A 432 -35.08 19.73 1.94
CA ILE A 432 -33.75 19.13 1.79
C ILE A 432 -33.72 17.86 2.65
N HIS A 433 -33.28 16.75 2.08
CA HIS A 433 -33.22 15.46 2.77
C HIS A 433 -31.80 15.18 3.24
N HIS A 434 -30.83 15.38 2.37
CA HIS A 434 -29.41 15.07 2.56
C HIS A 434 -28.52 16.23 2.11
N TYR A 435 -27.25 16.21 2.53
CA TYR A 435 -26.28 17.26 2.20
C TYR A 435 -25.02 16.62 1.60
N ILE A 436 -24.58 17.09 0.44
CA ILE A 436 -23.30 16.73 -0.16
C ILE A 436 -22.29 17.81 0.25
N ILE A 437 -21.24 17.38 0.95
CA ILE A 437 -20.32 18.30 1.62
C ILE A 437 -19.21 18.66 0.65
N HIS A 438 -19.36 19.84 0.04
CA HIS A 438 -18.50 20.37 -1.01
C HIS A 438 -18.53 19.53 -2.30
N ASN A 439 -17.64 19.81 -3.25
CA ASN A 439 -17.58 19.12 -4.53
C ASN A 439 -16.22 18.47 -4.73
N GLU A 440 -16.21 17.24 -5.25
CA GLU A 440 -15.02 16.50 -5.71
C GLU A 440 -13.80 16.71 -4.81
N VAL A 441 -13.92 16.27 -3.54
CA VAL A 441 -12.96 16.64 -2.49
C VAL A 441 -11.64 15.89 -2.59
N ASP A 442 -11.62 14.79 -3.35
CA ASP A 442 -10.41 14.14 -3.85
C ASP A 442 -9.68 15.03 -4.87
N ALA A 443 -10.40 15.79 -5.71
CA ALA A 443 -9.87 16.90 -6.49
C ALA A 443 -9.83 18.23 -5.70
N GLY A 444 -9.55 18.15 -4.38
CA GLY A 444 -9.67 19.25 -3.42
C GLY A 444 -8.91 20.52 -3.81
N TRP A 445 -7.75 20.43 -4.47
CA TRP A 445 -7.02 21.60 -4.98
C TRP A 445 -7.86 22.49 -5.91
N VAL A 446 -8.73 21.89 -6.73
CA VAL A 446 -9.60 22.62 -7.67
C VAL A 446 -10.95 22.94 -7.03
N TRP A 447 -11.60 21.97 -6.39
CA TRP A 447 -13.02 22.11 -6.05
C TRP A 447 -13.35 22.34 -4.57
N THR A 448 -12.39 22.19 -3.66
CA THR A 448 -12.57 22.43 -2.21
C THR A 448 -11.24 22.88 -1.57
N ASN A 449 -10.70 24.00 -2.04
CA ASN A 449 -9.30 24.35 -1.79
C ASN A 449 -9.03 24.80 -0.35
N ALA A 450 -8.01 24.20 0.27
CA ALA A 450 -7.49 24.52 1.60
C ALA A 450 -5.95 24.65 1.61
N GLY A 451 -5.36 25.06 0.48
CA GLY A 451 -3.91 25.05 0.25
C GLY A 451 -3.38 23.65 -0.08
N GLU A 452 -2.05 23.53 -0.22
CA GLU A 452 -1.39 22.23 -0.37
C GLU A 452 -1.35 21.52 0.98
N LYS A 453 -1.99 20.35 1.08
CA LYS A 453 -2.07 19.54 2.31
C LYS A 453 -1.89 18.07 1.94
N THR A 454 -1.48 17.25 2.90
CA THR A 454 -1.52 15.80 2.71
C THR A 454 -2.97 15.31 2.85
N SER A 455 -3.28 14.14 2.29
CA SER A 455 -4.64 13.57 2.38
C SER A 455 -5.17 13.48 3.81
N LEU A 456 -4.32 13.14 4.80
CA LEU A 456 -4.76 12.99 6.18
C LEU A 456 -5.04 14.34 6.86
N VAL A 457 -4.21 15.36 6.63
CA VAL A 457 -4.42 16.72 7.16
C VAL A 457 -5.64 17.37 6.52
N PHE A 458 -5.83 17.17 5.21
CA PHE A 458 -7.06 17.58 4.52
C PHE A 458 -8.30 16.87 5.10
N MET A 459 -8.19 15.58 5.44
CA MET A 459 -9.30 14.82 6.01
C MET A 459 -9.66 15.18 7.46
N ASP A 460 -8.74 15.65 8.32
CA ASP A 460 -9.12 16.22 9.64
C ASP A 460 -10.06 17.43 9.45
N LEU A 461 -9.68 18.34 8.56
CA LEU A 461 -10.45 19.53 8.22
C LEU A 461 -11.79 19.19 7.54
N TYR A 462 -11.78 18.27 6.59
CA TYR A 462 -12.99 17.85 5.89
C TYR A 462 -13.96 17.08 6.80
N HIS A 463 -13.44 16.19 7.67
CA HIS A 463 -14.23 15.47 8.66
C HIS A 463 -14.94 16.42 9.63
N LYS A 464 -14.26 17.50 10.08
CA LYS A 464 -14.90 18.58 10.85
C LYS A 464 -16.08 19.20 10.09
N SER A 465 -15.91 19.50 8.79
CA SER A 465 -17.01 20.04 7.95
C SER A 465 -18.20 19.07 7.84
N MET A 466 -17.93 17.78 7.60
CA MET A 466 -18.96 16.74 7.58
C MET A 466 -19.68 16.61 8.92
N ARG A 467 -18.96 16.66 10.05
CA ARG A 467 -19.51 16.54 11.41
C ARG A 467 -20.40 17.72 11.78
N ILE A 468 -19.97 18.95 11.52
CA ILE A 468 -20.78 20.15 11.75
C ILE A 468 -22.08 20.06 10.93
N SER A 469 -21.97 19.75 9.64
CA SER A 469 -23.11 19.65 8.72
C SER A 469 -24.09 18.53 9.13
N HIS A 470 -23.57 17.36 9.48
CA HIS A 470 -24.36 16.23 9.98
C HIS A 470 -25.08 16.63 11.28
N ASN A 471 -24.33 17.08 12.28
CA ASN A 471 -24.87 17.32 13.60
C ASN A 471 -25.94 18.41 13.60
N ILE A 472 -25.80 19.45 12.76
CA ILE A 472 -26.82 20.47 12.58
C ILE A 472 -28.04 19.92 11.84
N ALA A 473 -27.88 19.19 10.73
CA ALA A 473 -29.01 18.58 10.03
C ALA A 473 -29.81 17.60 10.93
N ARG A 474 -29.11 16.84 11.77
CA ARG A 474 -29.70 15.90 12.75
C ARG A 474 -30.50 16.58 13.86
N LYS A 475 -30.29 17.88 14.14
CA LYS A 475 -31.20 18.66 15.02
C LYS A 475 -32.62 18.75 14.46
N TYR A 476 -32.82 18.57 13.16
CA TYR A 476 -34.11 18.81 12.50
C TYR A 476 -34.66 17.58 11.78
N ASN A 477 -33.80 16.69 11.27
CA ASN A 477 -34.22 15.51 10.53
C ASN A 477 -33.41 14.25 10.94
N PRO A 478 -34.03 13.25 11.59
CA PRO A 478 -33.35 12.03 12.04
C PRO A 478 -33.00 11.04 10.92
N ASN A 479 -33.19 11.42 9.66
CA ASN A 479 -32.80 10.62 8.50
C ASN A 479 -31.67 11.28 7.69
N SER A 480 -31.36 12.56 7.96
CA SER A 480 -30.36 13.29 7.20
C SER A 480 -28.98 12.65 7.29
N LYS A 481 -28.34 12.56 6.13
CA LYS A 481 -27.02 12.01 5.87
C LYS A 481 -26.14 13.08 5.23
N VAL A 482 -24.84 12.94 5.42
CA VAL A 482 -23.84 13.78 4.76
C VAL A 482 -23.00 12.95 3.80
N PHE A 483 -22.85 13.42 2.57
CA PHE A 483 -22.20 12.68 1.50
C PHE A 483 -20.79 13.24 1.26
N ILE A 484 -19.80 12.35 1.13
CA ILE A 484 -18.48 12.70 0.59
C ILE A 484 -18.53 12.67 -0.94
N SER A 485 -18.18 13.79 -1.59
CA SER A 485 -18.20 13.94 -3.06
C SER A 485 -16.86 13.61 -3.69
N LEU A 486 -16.84 12.72 -4.68
CA LEU A 486 -15.64 12.02 -5.16
C LEU A 486 -15.63 11.87 -6.68
N THR A 487 -14.55 12.25 -7.36
CA THR A 487 -14.34 11.99 -8.80
C THR A 487 -14.21 10.49 -9.11
N HIS A 488 -14.10 10.12 -10.39
CA HIS A 488 -13.76 8.76 -10.82
C HIS A 488 -12.33 8.28 -10.50
N TYR A 489 -11.46 9.14 -9.94
CA TYR A 489 -10.06 8.83 -9.58
C TYR A 489 -9.95 7.95 -8.32
N TRP A 490 -10.26 6.66 -8.47
CA TRP A 490 -10.35 5.71 -7.34
C TRP A 490 -9.02 5.47 -6.63
N ASN A 491 -8.01 5.00 -7.35
CA ASN A 491 -6.68 4.67 -6.82
C ASN A 491 -5.54 5.16 -7.73
N TRP A 492 -5.84 6.10 -8.63
CA TRP A 492 -4.89 6.76 -9.52
C TRP A 492 -5.47 8.11 -9.96
N THR A 493 -4.59 9.09 -10.17
CA THR A 493 -4.91 10.40 -10.75
C THR A 493 -3.73 10.87 -11.60
N PRO A 494 -3.96 11.60 -12.71
CA PRO A 494 -2.88 12.25 -13.46
C PRO A 494 -2.39 13.55 -12.80
N ASN A 495 -3.15 14.10 -11.84
CA ASN A 495 -2.80 15.36 -11.17
C ASN A 495 -2.22 15.08 -9.77
N PRO A 496 -0.94 15.44 -9.49
CA PRO A 496 -0.31 15.17 -8.19
C PRO A 496 -0.89 15.99 -7.02
N LYS A 497 -1.73 17.01 -7.29
CA LYS A 497 -2.47 17.77 -6.26
C LYS A 497 -3.85 17.18 -5.95
N PHE A 498 -4.21 16.05 -6.55
CA PHE A 498 -5.44 15.32 -6.23
C PHE A 498 -5.12 14.13 -5.31
N TYR A 499 -6.06 13.80 -4.44
CA TYR A 499 -6.04 12.62 -3.60
C TYR A 499 -6.71 11.44 -4.33
N HIS A 500 -6.46 10.21 -3.87
CA HIS A 500 -7.17 9.03 -4.34
C HIS A 500 -8.50 8.90 -3.59
N SER A 501 -9.63 8.78 -4.31
CA SER A 501 -10.96 8.62 -3.71
C SER A 501 -11.05 7.48 -2.69
N LYS A 502 -10.44 6.32 -3.00
CA LYS A 502 -10.31 5.18 -2.09
C LYS A 502 -9.63 5.57 -0.76
N LYS A 503 -8.54 6.34 -0.85
CA LYS A 503 -7.74 6.71 0.33
C LYS A 503 -8.50 7.65 1.27
N LEU A 504 -9.26 8.59 0.73
CA LEU A 504 -10.11 9.47 1.53
C LEU A 504 -11.24 8.69 2.24
N LEU A 505 -11.84 7.71 1.55
CA LEU A 505 -12.84 6.82 2.15
C LEU A 505 -12.27 5.94 3.27
N GLU A 506 -11.07 5.38 3.09
CA GLU A 506 -10.36 4.63 4.13
C GLU A 506 -10.04 5.51 5.35
N GLN A 507 -9.60 6.75 5.15
CA GLN A 507 -9.37 7.73 6.22
C GLN A 507 -10.68 8.10 6.94
N LEU A 508 -11.78 8.31 6.19
CA LEU A 508 -13.10 8.57 6.77
C LEU A 508 -13.59 7.40 7.63
N LEU A 509 -13.31 6.15 7.24
CA LEU A 509 -13.58 4.96 8.05
C LEU A 509 -12.72 4.92 9.32
N GLN A 510 -11.42 5.26 9.25
CA GLN A 510 -10.55 5.36 10.43
C GLN A 510 -11.07 6.41 11.43
N PHE A 511 -11.37 7.63 10.97
CA PHE A 511 -11.98 8.66 11.81
C PHE A 511 -13.35 8.24 12.37
N SER A 512 -14.18 7.52 11.59
CA SER A 512 -15.46 7.01 12.05
C SER A 512 -15.30 5.95 13.15
N LYS A 513 -14.33 5.05 13.02
CA LYS A 513 -14.01 4.02 14.02
C LYS A 513 -13.50 4.63 15.33
N LYS A 514 -12.62 5.63 15.25
CA LYS A 514 -11.95 6.21 16.42
C LYS A 514 -12.73 7.34 17.09
N GLU A 515 -13.48 8.14 16.33
CA GLU A 515 -14.21 9.32 16.85
C GLU A 515 -15.74 9.19 16.92
N GLY A 516 -16.25 7.95 16.80
CA GLY A 516 -17.67 7.60 16.91
C GLY A 516 -18.40 7.62 15.57
N ASP A 517 -18.84 6.46 15.08
CA ASP A 517 -19.38 6.32 13.72
C ASP A 517 -20.72 7.05 13.51
N PHE A 518 -20.91 7.65 12.33
CA PHE A 518 -22.04 8.50 11.95
C PHE A 518 -22.59 8.18 10.56
N GLU A 519 -23.79 8.65 10.25
CA GLU A 519 -24.50 8.35 9.00
C GLU A 519 -23.98 9.20 7.82
N TRP A 520 -22.71 9.00 7.46
CA TRP A 520 -22.16 9.46 6.19
C TRP A 520 -22.44 8.48 5.05
N ALA A 521 -22.47 9.02 3.82
CA ALA A 521 -22.79 8.37 2.56
C ALA A 521 -21.81 8.80 1.45
N ILE A 522 -21.92 8.23 0.25
CA ILE A 522 -20.98 8.43 -0.86
C ILE A 522 -21.70 9.10 -2.03
N ALA A 523 -21.12 10.19 -2.53
CA ALA A 523 -21.51 10.94 -3.72
C ALA A 523 -20.38 10.77 -4.78
N HIS A 524 -20.44 9.72 -5.59
CA HIS A 524 -19.35 9.38 -6.53
C HIS A 524 -19.68 9.83 -7.95
N HIS A 525 -18.69 10.25 -8.74
CA HIS A 525 -18.85 10.79 -10.09
C HIS A 525 -18.16 9.90 -11.15
N PRO A 526 -18.62 8.66 -11.40
CA PRO A 526 -18.13 7.83 -12.49
C PRO A 526 -18.44 8.48 -13.84
N TYR A 527 -17.42 8.97 -14.52
CA TYR A 527 -17.45 9.31 -15.94
C TYR A 527 -16.71 8.22 -16.74
N PRO A 528 -16.84 8.16 -18.08
CA PRO A 528 -15.86 7.46 -18.93
C PRO A 528 -14.43 7.96 -18.66
N GLU A 529 -13.41 7.18 -18.98
CA GLU A 529 -11.99 7.49 -18.69
C GLU A 529 -11.56 8.86 -19.25
N SER A 530 -12.18 9.29 -20.34
CA SER A 530 -12.11 10.67 -20.84
C SER A 530 -13.51 11.25 -20.94
N LEU A 531 -13.77 12.39 -20.30
CA LEU A 531 -15.06 13.09 -20.39
C LEU A 531 -15.43 13.49 -21.84
N ARG A 532 -14.46 13.51 -22.78
CA ARG A 532 -14.72 13.80 -24.19
C ARG A 532 -15.18 12.58 -24.99
N GLU A 533 -14.93 11.36 -24.49
CA GLU A 533 -15.17 10.07 -25.15
C GLU A 533 -16.35 9.34 -24.47
N PRO A 534 -17.58 9.37 -25.02
CA PRO A 534 -18.73 8.69 -24.41
C PRO A 534 -18.65 7.16 -24.37
N LYS A 535 -17.77 6.53 -25.17
CA LYS A 535 -17.70 5.07 -25.36
C LYS A 535 -16.96 4.38 -24.20
N THR A 536 -17.53 4.44 -22.99
CA THR A 536 -16.99 3.85 -21.74
C THR A 536 -16.59 2.37 -21.85
N TRP A 537 -17.18 1.59 -22.75
CA TRP A 537 -16.73 0.20 -22.99
C TRP A 537 -15.27 0.11 -23.50
N LEU A 538 -14.71 1.20 -24.02
CA LEU A 538 -13.31 1.35 -24.43
C LEU A 538 -12.36 1.74 -23.29
N ASP A 539 -12.86 2.09 -22.09
CA ASP A 539 -12.01 2.49 -20.94
C ASP A 539 -10.97 1.40 -20.62
N LYS A 540 -9.72 1.79 -20.33
CA LYS A 540 -8.56 0.90 -20.15
C LYS A 540 -7.99 0.95 -18.73
N LYS A 541 -8.17 2.05 -18.00
CA LYS A 541 -7.72 2.23 -16.60
C LYS A 541 -8.68 1.62 -15.57
N VAL A 542 -9.35 0.54 -15.94
CA VAL A 542 -10.37 -0.12 -15.11
C VAL A 542 -10.09 -1.60 -14.96
N SER A 543 -10.21 -2.10 -13.73
CA SER A 543 -10.24 -3.52 -13.40
C SER A 543 -11.42 -3.83 -12.49
N PHE A 544 -11.68 -5.12 -12.27
CA PHE A 544 -12.78 -5.63 -11.42
C PHE A 544 -12.25 -6.10 -10.06
N ASP A 545 -11.45 -5.26 -9.42
CA ASP A 545 -10.86 -5.45 -8.10
C ASP A 545 -10.81 -4.10 -7.35
N PHE A 546 -10.71 -4.12 -6.01
CA PHE A 546 -10.74 -2.89 -5.21
C PHE A 546 -9.53 -1.97 -5.39
N ASP A 547 -8.51 -2.35 -6.15
CA ASP A 547 -7.28 -1.59 -6.41
C ASP A 547 -7.24 -0.99 -7.82
N THR A 548 -8.35 -1.10 -8.59
CA THR A 548 -8.58 -0.43 -9.88
C THR A 548 -8.17 1.05 -9.88
N GLN A 549 -7.59 1.52 -10.98
CA GLN A 549 -7.15 2.91 -11.11
C GLN A 549 -8.33 3.88 -11.09
N LEU A 550 -9.33 3.64 -11.95
CA LEU A 550 -10.57 4.41 -12.03
C LEU A 550 -11.79 3.56 -11.68
N ILE A 551 -12.88 4.25 -11.33
CA ILE A 551 -14.24 3.70 -11.38
C ILE A 551 -15.03 4.48 -12.42
N THR A 552 -15.33 3.83 -13.54
CA THR A 552 -16.14 4.37 -14.64
C THR A 552 -17.45 3.57 -14.74
N PHE A 553 -18.27 3.84 -15.76
CA PHE A 553 -19.42 3.00 -16.06
C PHE A 553 -19.04 1.57 -16.46
N LYS A 554 -17.79 1.32 -16.90
CA LYS A 554 -17.30 -0.01 -17.28
C LYS A 554 -17.13 -0.96 -16.09
N ASN A 555 -16.78 -0.46 -14.91
CA ASN A 555 -16.49 -1.27 -13.71
C ASN A 555 -17.19 -0.78 -12.43
N THR A 556 -18.36 -0.13 -12.53
CA THR A 556 -19.12 0.36 -11.37
C THR A 556 -19.46 -0.74 -10.35
N GLU A 557 -19.45 -2.01 -10.75
CA GLU A 557 -19.51 -3.18 -9.85
C GLU A 557 -18.46 -3.13 -8.72
N VAL A 558 -17.31 -2.49 -8.92
CA VAL A 558 -16.27 -2.36 -7.88
C VAL A 558 -16.76 -1.50 -6.70
N LEU A 559 -17.43 -0.38 -6.96
CA LEU A 559 -18.00 0.47 -5.90
C LEU A 559 -19.16 -0.24 -5.19
N ASP A 560 -20.00 -0.91 -5.96
CA ASP A 560 -21.10 -1.74 -5.46
C ASP A 560 -20.59 -2.81 -4.48
N ALA A 561 -19.56 -3.56 -4.86
CA ALA A 561 -18.93 -4.55 -4.00
C ALA A 561 -18.22 -3.91 -2.79
N TRP A 562 -17.52 -2.77 -2.99
CA TRP A 562 -16.75 -2.11 -1.94
C TRP A 562 -17.64 -1.61 -0.79
N VAL A 563 -18.79 -0.99 -1.09
CA VAL A 563 -19.70 -0.45 -0.06
C VAL A 563 -20.45 -1.54 0.73
N LYS A 564 -20.46 -2.78 0.21
CA LYS A 564 -21.06 -3.95 0.87
C LYS A 564 -20.09 -4.70 1.79
N GLN A 565 -18.83 -4.29 1.90
CA GLN A 565 -17.85 -4.89 2.82
C GLN A 565 -18.22 -4.63 4.29
N PRO A 566 -18.06 -5.61 5.21
CA PRO A 566 -18.48 -5.49 6.61
C PRO A 566 -17.93 -4.26 7.35
N GLU A 567 -16.67 -3.91 7.09
CA GLU A 567 -15.96 -2.77 7.68
C GLU A 567 -16.44 -1.41 7.17
N VAL A 568 -17.11 -1.37 6.01
CA VAL A 568 -17.66 -0.14 5.43
C VAL A 568 -19.07 0.15 5.98
N LEU A 569 -19.80 -0.87 6.41
CA LEU A 569 -21.16 -0.73 6.93
C LEU A 569 -21.22 0.21 8.15
N PHE A 570 -22.19 1.12 8.15
CA PHE A 570 -22.48 1.96 9.32
C PHE A 570 -22.80 1.06 10.53
N LYS A 571 -22.02 1.24 11.60
CA LYS A 571 -22.02 0.43 12.83
C LYS A 571 -21.94 -1.08 12.57
N GLY A 572 -21.28 -1.49 11.48
CA GLY A 572 -21.14 -2.89 11.05
C GLY A 572 -22.43 -3.56 10.60
N LYS A 573 -23.50 -2.79 10.32
CA LYS A 573 -24.87 -3.31 10.11
C LYS A 573 -25.58 -2.76 8.89
N THR A 574 -25.45 -1.46 8.61
CA THR A 574 -26.25 -0.79 7.58
C THR A 574 -25.37 -0.35 6.42
N LYS A 575 -25.69 -0.77 5.19
CA LYS A 575 -25.00 -0.28 3.99
C LYS A 575 -25.16 1.24 3.91
N ARG A 576 -24.05 1.96 3.69
CA ARG A 576 -24.07 3.41 3.45
C ARG A 576 -24.69 3.71 2.10
N LEU A 577 -25.41 4.84 1.98
CA LEU A 577 -26.00 5.22 0.70
C LEU A 577 -24.91 5.56 -0.31
N VAL A 578 -25.12 5.18 -1.57
CA VAL A 578 -24.25 5.54 -2.69
C VAL A 578 -25.08 6.17 -3.80
N TYR A 579 -24.91 7.47 -3.98
CA TYR A 579 -25.49 8.23 -5.08
C TYR A 579 -24.38 8.52 -6.09
N LEU A 580 -24.65 8.19 -7.35
CA LEU A 580 -23.81 8.58 -8.47
C LEU A 580 -24.22 10.01 -8.83
N SER A 581 -23.68 10.99 -8.09
CA SER A 581 -24.29 12.32 -7.89
C SER A 581 -24.09 13.33 -9.02
N GLU A 582 -23.10 13.09 -9.88
CA GLU A 582 -22.82 13.92 -11.04
C GLU A 582 -22.12 13.06 -12.10
N ASN A 583 -22.85 12.67 -13.14
CA ASN A 583 -22.32 11.78 -14.17
C ASN A 583 -23.18 11.80 -15.44
N GLY A 584 -22.52 11.60 -16.57
CA GLY A 584 -23.17 11.48 -17.88
C GLY A 584 -22.18 11.14 -18.97
N THR A 585 -22.68 11.13 -20.21
CA THR A 585 -21.89 10.87 -21.42
C THR A 585 -21.93 12.09 -22.33
N ASN A 586 -20.83 12.40 -23.00
CA ASN A 586 -20.66 13.59 -23.84
C ASN A 586 -21.03 13.34 -25.32
N SER A 587 -21.59 14.34 -26.01
CA SER A 587 -21.67 14.36 -27.48
C SER A 587 -20.70 15.42 -28.04
N PRO A 588 -19.54 15.06 -28.65
CA PRO A 588 -18.54 16.04 -29.12
C PRO A 588 -19.07 17.11 -30.08
N THR A 589 -20.13 16.78 -30.83
CA THR A 589 -20.96 17.68 -31.65
C THR A 589 -22.45 17.27 -31.54
N TYR A 590 -23.32 17.86 -32.37
CA TYR A 590 -24.70 17.39 -32.59
C TYR A 590 -24.85 16.56 -33.86
N SER A 591 -23.78 15.94 -34.35
CA SER A 591 -23.88 14.96 -35.44
C SER A 591 -24.75 13.77 -35.00
N ASN A 592 -25.42 13.13 -35.96
CA ASN A 592 -26.20 11.91 -35.69
C ASN A 592 -25.34 10.76 -35.14
N GLN A 593 -24.02 10.76 -35.38
CA GLN A 593 -23.11 9.75 -34.83
C GLN A 593 -22.82 10.06 -33.36
N ASP A 594 -22.36 11.26 -33.04
CA ASP A 594 -22.01 11.71 -31.69
C ASP A 594 -23.19 11.60 -30.72
N LEU A 595 -24.40 11.94 -31.19
CA LEU A 595 -25.64 11.80 -30.42
C LEU A 595 -26.03 10.34 -30.17
N LYS A 596 -25.67 9.42 -31.09
CA LYS A 596 -25.85 7.97 -30.90
C LYS A 596 -24.78 7.38 -29.99
N GLU A 597 -23.52 7.80 -30.11
CA GLU A 597 -22.43 7.36 -29.22
C GLU A 597 -22.69 7.81 -27.77
N GLN A 598 -23.19 9.04 -27.58
CA GLN A 598 -23.69 9.51 -26.29
C GLN A 598 -24.79 8.59 -25.73
N ALA A 599 -25.81 8.29 -26.53
CA ALA A 599 -26.92 7.43 -26.10
C ALA A 599 -26.47 5.99 -25.83
N ALA A 600 -25.56 5.43 -26.63
CA ALA A 600 -24.98 4.10 -26.43
C ALA A 600 -24.18 4.00 -25.13
N GLY A 601 -23.37 5.00 -24.81
CA GLY A 601 -22.63 5.07 -23.54
C GLY A 601 -23.56 5.07 -22.34
N MET A 602 -24.65 5.83 -22.41
CA MET A 602 -25.66 5.85 -21.35
C MET A 602 -26.48 4.55 -21.29
N ALA A 603 -26.78 3.92 -22.42
CA ALA A 603 -27.47 2.64 -22.49
C ALA A 603 -26.66 1.54 -21.78
N TYR A 604 -25.36 1.48 -22.08
CA TYR A 604 -24.39 0.61 -21.41
C TYR A 604 -24.39 0.83 -19.88
N ALA A 605 -24.24 2.08 -19.44
CA ALA A 605 -24.19 2.43 -18.03
C ALA A 605 -25.49 2.04 -17.28
N MET A 606 -26.66 2.42 -17.80
CA MET A 606 -27.95 2.11 -17.15
C MET A 606 -28.23 0.61 -17.09
N LYS A 607 -27.90 -0.16 -18.14
CA LYS A 607 -28.07 -1.62 -18.16
C LYS A 607 -27.22 -2.33 -17.10
N LYS A 608 -26.05 -1.79 -16.74
CA LYS A 608 -25.26 -2.28 -15.59
C LYS A 608 -25.88 -1.84 -14.25
N ILE A 609 -26.11 -0.53 -14.07
CA ILE A 609 -26.61 0.06 -12.82
C ILE A 609 -27.94 -0.56 -12.34
N LYS A 610 -28.77 -1.06 -13.27
CA LYS A 610 -30.00 -1.82 -13.01
C LYS A 610 -29.81 -2.93 -11.96
N TYR A 611 -28.66 -3.61 -11.96
CA TYR A 611 -28.40 -4.80 -11.14
C TYR A 611 -27.55 -4.56 -9.88
N LEU A 612 -27.09 -3.33 -9.63
CA LEU A 612 -26.15 -3.01 -8.55
C LEU A 612 -26.88 -2.52 -7.28
N ASP A 613 -27.21 -3.41 -6.36
CA ASP A 613 -27.97 -3.09 -5.14
C ASP A 613 -27.19 -2.24 -4.10
N GLY A 614 -25.87 -2.15 -4.26
CA GLY A 614 -25.00 -1.20 -3.58
C GLY A 614 -25.23 0.25 -4.03
N ILE A 615 -25.74 0.49 -5.23
CA ILE A 615 -26.00 1.82 -5.80
C ILE A 615 -27.47 2.20 -5.64
N ASP A 616 -27.76 3.26 -4.88
CA ASP A 616 -29.13 3.68 -4.53
C ASP A 616 -29.73 4.71 -5.50
N GLY A 617 -28.90 5.57 -6.10
CA GLY A 617 -29.36 6.61 -7.02
C GLY A 617 -28.31 6.98 -8.08
N PHE A 618 -28.78 7.47 -9.21
CA PHE A 618 -27.99 8.01 -10.31
C PHE A 618 -28.54 9.37 -10.72
N GLN A 619 -27.76 10.42 -10.54
CA GLN A 619 -28.15 11.78 -10.90
C GLN A 619 -27.48 12.16 -12.22
N TYR A 620 -28.28 12.16 -13.30
CA TYR A 620 -27.75 12.49 -14.61
C TYR A 620 -27.30 13.95 -14.64
N HIS A 621 -26.02 14.17 -14.95
CA HIS A 621 -25.46 15.49 -15.21
C HIS A 621 -25.07 15.62 -16.70
N ASN A 622 -25.50 16.64 -17.43
CA ASN A 622 -26.32 17.78 -17.00
C ASN A 622 -27.78 17.66 -17.52
N TRP A 623 -28.73 18.37 -16.93
CA TRP A 623 -30.12 18.41 -17.44
C TRP A 623 -30.17 18.98 -18.86
N GLN A 624 -29.31 19.95 -19.15
CA GLN A 624 -29.19 20.65 -20.42
C GLN A 624 -27.73 21.02 -20.65
N ASP A 625 -27.29 21.05 -21.91
CA ASP A 625 -25.94 21.51 -22.26
C ASP A 625 -25.68 22.93 -21.76
N ASN A 626 -24.48 23.15 -21.21
CA ASN A 626 -24.10 24.40 -20.55
C ASN A 626 -22.73 24.85 -21.08
N ARG A 627 -22.63 26.12 -21.52
CA ARG A 627 -21.41 26.68 -22.12
C ARG A 627 -20.23 26.74 -21.15
N LYS A 628 -20.48 26.63 -19.84
CA LYS A 628 -19.46 26.69 -18.78
C LYS A 628 -18.78 25.35 -18.49
N GLU A 629 -19.16 24.26 -19.17
CA GLU A 629 -18.63 22.89 -18.96
C GLU A 629 -17.39 22.57 -19.83
N GLY A 630 -16.45 23.51 -20.01
CA GLY A 630 -15.19 23.24 -20.76
C GLY A 630 -15.38 22.78 -22.23
N GLY A 631 -16.50 23.15 -22.85
CA GLY A 631 -16.88 22.73 -24.21
C GLY A 631 -17.54 21.35 -24.30
N LEU A 632 -17.83 20.69 -23.18
CA LEU A 632 -18.62 19.46 -23.15
C LEU A 632 -20.10 19.72 -23.47
N ARG A 633 -20.76 18.72 -24.05
CA ARG A 633 -22.20 18.67 -24.33
C ARG A 633 -22.79 17.40 -23.74
N ILE A 634 -22.67 17.27 -22.43
CA ILE A 634 -23.15 16.11 -21.64
C ILE A 634 -24.66 16.12 -21.40
N GLY A 635 -25.37 17.21 -21.73
CA GLY A 635 -26.76 17.41 -21.38
C GLY A 635 -27.73 16.39 -22.00
N LEU A 636 -28.85 16.11 -21.32
CA LEU A 636 -30.00 15.39 -21.91
C LEU A 636 -30.66 16.21 -23.04
N ARG A 637 -30.57 17.54 -22.94
CA ARG A 637 -31.05 18.50 -23.93
C ARG A 637 -29.91 19.31 -24.55
N ARG A 638 -30.11 19.77 -25.78
CA ARG A 638 -29.25 20.74 -26.48
C ARG A 638 -29.18 22.06 -25.73
N PHE A 639 -28.22 22.92 -26.09
CA PHE A 639 -28.09 24.25 -25.50
C PHE A 639 -29.42 25.03 -25.55
N PRO A 640 -29.70 25.90 -24.55
CA PRO A 640 -30.89 26.72 -24.57
C PRO A 640 -30.93 27.69 -25.76
N ASP A 641 -29.76 28.07 -26.25
CA ASP A 641 -29.50 28.97 -27.37
C ASP A 641 -29.04 28.27 -28.65
N ASP A 642 -29.26 26.95 -28.78
CA ASP A 642 -28.94 26.23 -30.02
C ASP A 642 -29.71 26.81 -31.20
N LYS A 643 -29.03 27.03 -32.34
CA LYS A 643 -29.62 27.76 -33.47
C LYS A 643 -30.64 26.93 -34.26
N ASP A 644 -30.48 25.62 -34.24
CA ASP A 644 -31.28 24.70 -35.05
C ASP A 644 -32.43 24.08 -34.24
N ASP A 645 -32.18 23.74 -32.96
CA ASP A 645 -33.15 23.09 -32.08
C ASP A 645 -32.95 23.52 -30.60
N PRO A 646 -33.38 24.75 -30.23
CA PRO A 646 -33.19 25.31 -28.87
C PRO A 646 -33.81 24.41 -27.79
N SER A 647 -33.01 23.98 -26.81
CA SER A 647 -33.43 23.03 -25.76
C SER A 647 -33.94 21.67 -26.26
N GLY A 648 -33.62 21.32 -27.51
CA GLY A 648 -34.00 20.08 -28.17
C GLY A 648 -33.66 18.80 -27.39
N ILE A 649 -34.54 17.80 -27.48
CA ILE A 649 -34.36 16.48 -26.85
C ILE A 649 -33.27 15.70 -27.60
N LYS A 650 -32.21 15.26 -26.91
CA LYS A 650 -31.22 14.35 -27.49
C LYS A 650 -31.66 12.89 -27.37
N PRO A 651 -31.11 11.97 -28.19
CA PRO A 651 -31.39 10.53 -28.06
C PRO A 651 -31.11 9.96 -26.65
N VAL A 652 -30.10 10.48 -25.93
CA VAL A 652 -29.80 10.07 -24.55
C VAL A 652 -30.95 10.35 -23.56
N TRP A 653 -31.79 11.36 -23.80
CA TRP A 653 -33.00 11.62 -23.00
C TRP A 653 -33.99 10.46 -23.13
N LYS A 654 -34.09 9.83 -24.31
CA LYS A 654 -34.98 8.67 -24.54
C LYS A 654 -34.46 7.40 -23.86
N ILE A 655 -33.14 7.19 -23.85
CA ILE A 655 -32.49 6.15 -23.03
C ILE A 655 -32.87 6.31 -21.55
N TYR A 656 -32.76 7.55 -21.04
CA TYR A 656 -33.03 7.83 -19.64
C TYR A 656 -34.52 7.74 -19.28
N GLN A 657 -35.41 8.16 -20.18
CA GLN A 657 -36.86 7.94 -20.06
C GLN A 657 -37.18 6.45 -19.90
N ALA A 658 -36.71 5.62 -20.85
CA ALA A 658 -37.11 4.22 -20.97
C ALA A 658 -36.52 3.30 -19.88
N PHE A 659 -35.50 3.73 -19.14
CA PHE A 659 -34.91 2.94 -18.05
C PHE A 659 -35.96 2.53 -16.99
N GLY A 660 -36.02 1.23 -16.71
CA GLY A 660 -36.96 0.63 -15.76
C GLY A 660 -38.39 0.47 -16.29
N THR A 661 -38.65 0.73 -17.57
CA THR A 661 -39.97 0.62 -18.21
C THR A 661 -40.05 -0.56 -19.18
N GLU A 662 -41.26 -0.89 -19.64
CA GLU A 662 -41.49 -1.93 -20.66
C GLU A 662 -40.85 -1.59 -22.03
N GLN A 663 -40.55 -0.30 -22.29
CA GLN A 663 -39.90 0.16 -23.52
C GLN A 663 -38.36 0.11 -23.45
N GLU A 664 -37.77 -0.35 -22.33
CA GLU A 664 -36.31 -0.31 -22.14
C GLU A 664 -35.54 -1.06 -23.23
N ASP A 665 -35.94 -2.29 -23.57
CA ASP A 665 -35.23 -3.08 -24.60
C ASP A 665 -35.46 -2.55 -26.02
N GLU A 666 -36.68 -2.09 -26.36
CA GLU A 666 -37.00 -1.48 -27.66
C GLU A 666 -36.13 -0.26 -27.95
N VAL A 667 -35.96 0.61 -26.95
CA VAL A 667 -35.16 1.84 -27.08
C VAL A 667 -33.66 1.53 -27.08
N TYR A 668 -33.20 0.56 -26.28
CA TYR A 668 -31.77 0.31 -26.07
C TYR A 668 -31.15 -0.58 -27.15
N ASP A 669 -31.85 -1.59 -27.67
CA ASP A 669 -31.25 -2.66 -28.48
C ASP A 669 -30.60 -2.18 -29.78
N GLN A 670 -31.04 -1.04 -30.33
CA GLN A 670 -30.42 -0.40 -31.50
C GLN A 670 -28.94 -0.04 -31.29
N TYR A 671 -28.45 0.04 -30.05
CA TYR A 671 -27.07 0.41 -29.71
C TYR A 671 -26.13 -0.81 -29.52
N LYS A 672 -26.65 -2.04 -29.46
CA LYS A 672 -25.87 -3.28 -29.28
C LYS A 672 -24.71 -3.40 -30.27
N SER A 673 -24.98 -3.22 -31.56
CA SER A 673 -23.96 -3.28 -32.63
C SER A 673 -22.91 -2.17 -32.54
N MET A 674 -23.21 -1.01 -31.94
CA MET A 674 -22.24 0.07 -31.73
C MET A 674 -21.32 -0.21 -30.54
N ILE A 675 -21.84 -0.88 -29.51
CA ILE A 675 -21.10 -1.31 -28.32
C ILE A 675 -20.23 -2.54 -28.64
N GLY A 676 -20.66 -3.39 -29.57
CA GLY A 676 -19.98 -4.63 -29.96
C GLY A 676 -20.41 -5.84 -29.13
N ILE A 677 -21.72 -5.94 -28.84
CA ILE A 677 -22.34 -7.04 -28.08
C ILE A 677 -23.58 -7.56 -28.82
N ASP A 678 -23.94 -8.83 -28.60
CA ASP A 678 -25.21 -9.41 -29.04
C ASP A 678 -26.28 -9.34 -27.91
N SER A 679 -25.82 -9.35 -26.66
CA SER A 679 -26.63 -9.40 -25.45
C SER A 679 -26.15 -8.43 -24.36
N TRP A 680 -27.10 -7.77 -23.69
CA TRP A 680 -26.84 -6.94 -22.51
C TRP A 680 -26.26 -7.71 -21.32
N ASP A 681 -26.24 -9.04 -21.38
CA ASP A 681 -25.64 -9.88 -20.36
C ASP A 681 -24.10 -9.91 -20.40
N GLU A 682 -23.51 -9.58 -21.56
CA GLU A 682 -22.05 -9.59 -21.78
C GLU A 682 -21.33 -8.44 -21.06
N ILE A 683 -21.99 -7.30 -20.88
CA ILE A 683 -21.38 -6.10 -20.26
C ILE A 683 -21.33 -6.16 -18.73
N ARG A 684 -21.85 -7.23 -18.12
CA ARG A 684 -21.97 -7.39 -16.66
C ARG A 684 -20.86 -8.28 -16.13
N TYR A 685 -20.06 -7.78 -15.19
CA TYR A 685 -19.08 -8.63 -14.51
C TYR A 685 -19.78 -9.54 -13.49
N LYS A 686 -19.65 -10.86 -13.67
CA LYS A 686 -20.29 -11.89 -12.83
C LYS A 686 -19.31 -12.59 -11.87
N GLY A 687 -18.04 -12.20 -11.88
CA GLY A 687 -17.02 -12.75 -10.98
C GLY A 687 -17.08 -12.15 -9.57
N LYS A 688 -16.32 -12.72 -8.63
CA LYS A 688 -16.21 -12.18 -7.27
C LYS A 688 -15.17 -11.05 -7.24
N ILE A 689 -15.64 -9.82 -7.12
CA ILE A 689 -14.79 -8.68 -6.82
C ILE A 689 -14.26 -8.84 -5.39
N LYS A 690 -12.94 -8.74 -5.25
CA LYS A 690 -12.21 -8.71 -3.99
C LYS A 690 -11.24 -7.52 -4.04
N LYS A 691 -10.45 -7.35 -2.97
CA LYS A 691 -9.13 -6.71 -3.12
C LYS A 691 -8.40 -7.45 -4.22
N LYS A 692 -7.51 -6.79 -4.96
CA LYS A 692 -6.52 -7.54 -5.71
C LYS A 692 -5.71 -8.29 -4.65
N GLU A 693 -6.00 -9.58 -4.49
CA GLU A 693 -4.91 -10.54 -4.32
C GLU A 693 -3.96 -10.12 -5.43
N LEU A 694 -2.86 -9.45 -5.05
CA LEU A 694 -1.77 -9.25 -5.98
C LEU A 694 -1.55 -10.66 -6.51
N LYS A 695 -1.87 -10.86 -7.80
CA LYS A 695 -1.17 -11.88 -8.58
C LYS A 695 0.26 -11.45 -8.42
N SER A 696 0.88 -12.07 -7.44
CA SER A 696 2.21 -11.78 -7.00
C SER A 696 3.11 -11.92 -8.22
N SER A 697 4.18 -11.13 -8.30
CA SER A 697 5.33 -11.53 -9.10
C SER A 697 5.71 -12.97 -8.72
N SER A 698 5.66 -13.27 -7.42
CA SER A 698 5.64 -14.61 -6.86
C SER A 698 4.35 -15.40 -7.13
N ASN A 699 4.08 -15.70 -8.41
CA ASN A 699 3.46 -16.99 -8.79
C ASN A 699 4.54 -18.10 -8.75
N ILE A 700 5.48 -17.98 -7.79
CA ILE A 700 6.60 -18.88 -7.47
C ILE A 700 5.98 -20.07 -6.76
N SER A 701 5.39 -20.88 -7.62
CA SER A 701 4.79 -22.15 -7.32
C SER A 701 5.90 -23.16 -7.62
N ASN A 702 6.61 -23.62 -6.59
CA ASN A 702 7.76 -24.55 -6.74
C ASN A 702 7.30 -25.97 -7.13
N HIS A 703 6.20 -26.07 -7.86
CA HIS A 703 5.49 -27.29 -8.22
C HIS A 703 6.00 -27.86 -9.54
N ASN A 704 6.62 -26.98 -10.35
CA ASN A 704 7.43 -27.37 -11.50
C ASN A 704 8.93 -27.50 -11.14
N TRP A 705 9.31 -27.34 -9.86
CA TRP A 705 10.70 -27.50 -9.43
C TRP A 705 11.01 -28.95 -9.08
N THR A 706 12.16 -29.42 -9.52
CA THR A 706 12.82 -30.65 -9.05
C THR A 706 14.24 -30.32 -8.61
N ALA A 707 14.83 -31.18 -7.79
CA ALA A 707 16.23 -31.07 -7.41
C ALA A 707 16.75 -32.44 -6.98
N LYS A 708 18.06 -32.64 -7.12
CA LYS A 708 18.77 -33.81 -6.61
C LYS A 708 19.99 -33.37 -5.80
N ASP A 709 19.96 -33.63 -4.50
CA ASP A 709 20.99 -33.20 -3.55
C ASP A 709 22.34 -33.92 -3.76
N ALA A 710 23.33 -33.64 -2.90
CA ALA A 710 24.65 -34.25 -3.02
C ALA A 710 24.67 -35.75 -2.67
N LEU A 711 23.63 -36.27 -2.02
CA LEU A 711 23.47 -37.70 -1.69
C LEU A 711 22.63 -38.45 -2.73
N GLY A 712 22.14 -37.77 -3.76
CA GLY A 712 21.30 -38.37 -4.81
C GLY A 712 19.81 -38.45 -4.46
N ARG A 713 19.37 -37.85 -3.34
CA ARG A 713 17.94 -37.82 -2.97
C ARG A 713 17.21 -36.81 -3.86
N ILE A 714 16.07 -37.23 -4.40
CA ILE A 714 15.25 -36.44 -5.33
C ILE A 714 14.08 -35.84 -4.56
N LEU A 715 13.69 -34.60 -4.91
CA LEU A 715 12.44 -34.02 -4.40
C LEU A 715 11.21 -34.80 -4.89
N PRO A 716 10.25 -35.14 -4.00
CA PRO A 716 8.98 -35.74 -4.38
C PRO A 716 8.23 -34.93 -5.42
N ASP A 717 7.59 -35.63 -6.36
CA ASP A 717 6.69 -35.03 -7.35
C ASP A 717 5.22 -35.16 -6.92
N TYR A 718 4.33 -34.67 -7.78
CA TYR A 718 2.89 -34.68 -7.54
C TYR A 718 2.28 -36.07 -7.47
N GLU A 719 2.81 -37.06 -8.20
CA GLU A 719 2.29 -38.42 -8.17
C GLU A 719 2.70 -39.14 -6.86
N GLU A 720 3.81 -38.73 -6.22
CA GLU A 720 4.18 -39.18 -4.86
C GLU A 720 3.31 -38.54 -3.76
N VAL A 721 3.08 -37.21 -3.81
CA VAL A 721 2.52 -36.47 -2.65
C VAL A 721 1.06 -36.02 -2.77
N GLY A 722 0.51 -35.96 -3.98
CA GLY A 722 -0.85 -35.51 -4.27
C GLY A 722 -1.11 -34.01 -4.03
N ASP A 723 -2.39 -33.64 -4.14
CA ASP A 723 -2.88 -32.25 -4.04
C ASP A 723 -2.53 -31.55 -2.70
N PRO A 724 -2.47 -30.20 -2.68
CA PRO A 724 -2.24 -29.43 -1.46
C PRO A 724 -3.31 -29.67 -0.39
N LYS A 725 -2.87 -29.60 0.87
CA LYS A 725 -3.71 -29.72 2.05
C LYS A 725 -3.79 -28.36 2.77
N ASP A 726 -4.91 -27.65 2.59
CA ASP A 726 -5.13 -26.29 3.12
C ASP A 726 -5.03 -26.17 4.67
N ASN A 727 -5.01 -27.28 5.40
CA ASN A 727 -4.97 -27.36 6.86
C ASN A 727 -3.65 -27.94 7.41
N ARG A 728 -2.53 -27.76 6.69
CA ARG A 728 -1.20 -28.24 7.07
C ARG A 728 -0.18 -27.11 7.08
N TYR A 729 0.34 -26.80 8.27
CA TYR A 729 1.28 -25.70 8.49
C TYR A 729 2.62 -26.19 9.01
N VAL A 730 3.70 -25.53 8.61
CA VAL A 730 5.07 -25.80 9.08
C VAL A 730 5.70 -24.50 9.56
N GLY A 731 6.03 -24.45 10.85
CA GLY A 731 6.77 -23.35 11.46
C GLY A 731 8.25 -23.69 11.65
N MET A 732 9.13 -22.74 11.37
CA MET A 732 10.57 -22.87 11.61
C MET A 732 10.99 -22.09 12.86
N PHE A 733 11.74 -22.71 13.78
CA PHE A 733 12.32 -22.00 14.92
C PHE A 733 13.55 -21.22 14.45
N TYR A 734 13.53 -19.90 14.66
CA TYR A 734 14.50 -18.98 14.07
C TYR A 734 15.22 -18.19 15.16
N PHE A 735 16.54 -18.33 15.20
CA PHE A 735 17.39 -17.82 16.28
C PHE A 735 17.98 -16.44 15.94
N MET A 736 18.36 -15.67 16.97
CA MET A 736 18.80 -14.26 16.85
C MET A 736 20.07 -13.94 17.65
N THR A 737 20.93 -14.94 17.86
CA THR A 737 21.96 -14.92 18.92
C THR A 737 23.27 -14.21 18.57
N HIS A 738 23.51 -13.88 17.30
CA HIS A 738 24.78 -13.31 16.82
C HIS A 738 24.61 -11.91 16.19
N ASN A 739 25.18 -10.90 16.85
CA ASN A 739 24.87 -9.48 16.61
C ASN A 739 26.05 -8.56 16.99
N ASN A 740 27.29 -9.07 17.14
CA ASN A 740 28.40 -8.32 17.74
C ASN A 740 29.61 -8.21 16.79
N THR A 741 29.76 -7.03 16.19
CA THR A 741 30.87 -6.66 15.29
C THR A 741 32.24 -6.73 15.96
N ASP A 742 32.30 -6.49 17.28
CA ASP A 742 33.55 -6.28 18.02
C ASP A 742 33.97 -7.53 18.82
N ALA A 743 33.20 -8.61 18.74
CA ALA A 743 33.52 -9.86 19.42
C ALA A 743 34.77 -10.52 18.83
N PRO A 744 35.74 -10.97 19.65
CA PRO A 744 36.82 -11.84 19.18
C PRO A 744 36.25 -13.12 18.56
N GLY A 745 36.80 -13.55 17.42
CA GLY A 745 36.24 -14.62 16.60
C GLY A 745 35.84 -14.10 15.21
N PRO A 746 35.03 -14.84 14.42
CA PRO A 746 34.36 -16.08 14.79
C PRO A 746 35.33 -17.26 14.89
N PHE A 747 35.21 -18.03 15.97
CA PHE A 747 35.97 -19.25 16.20
C PHE A 747 35.18 -20.46 15.67
N ASN A 748 35.42 -20.84 14.42
CA ASN A 748 34.77 -22.00 13.78
C ASN A 748 35.26 -23.31 14.42
N VAL A 749 34.36 -24.01 15.11
CA VAL A 749 34.63 -25.27 15.84
C VAL A 749 35.06 -26.37 14.89
N THR A 750 34.39 -26.52 13.74
CA THR A 750 34.73 -27.52 12.72
C THR A 750 36.16 -27.37 12.22
N GLU A 751 36.61 -26.13 11.93
CA GLU A 751 38.00 -25.88 11.51
C GLU A 751 39.03 -26.01 12.65
N ILE A 752 38.65 -25.64 13.88
CA ILE A 752 39.49 -25.84 15.07
C ILE A 752 39.75 -27.34 15.32
N LEU A 753 38.72 -28.18 15.16
CA LEU A 753 38.81 -29.63 15.28
C LEU A 753 39.62 -30.26 14.14
N LYS A 754 39.40 -29.85 12.88
CA LYS A 754 40.23 -30.31 11.74
C LYS A 754 41.72 -30.03 11.95
N LYS A 755 42.06 -28.87 12.51
CA LYS A 755 43.45 -28.43 12.71
C LYS A 755 44.19 -29.18 13.81
N ASN A 756 43.55 -29.45 14.96
CA ASN A 756 44.14 -30.27 16.02
C ASN A 756 43.04 -30.86 16.94
N PRO A 757 42.48 -32.03 16.62
CA PRO A 757 41.36 -32.58 17.38
C PRO A 757 41.75 -33.06 18.78
N LYS A 758 43.02 -33.45 18.98
CA LYS A 758 43.52 -33.98 20.27
C LYS A 758 43.80 -32.89 21.31
N ASN A 759 44.11 -31.67 20.86
CA ASN A 759 44.30 -30.51 21.74
C ASN A 759 43.83 -29.22 21.03
N PRO A 760 42.49 -29.05 20.88
CA PRO A 760 41.95 -27.99 20.04
C PRO A 760 42.20 -26.61 20.64
N GLN A 761 42.65 -25.68 19.80
CA GLN A 761 42.96 -24.31 20.22
C GLN A 761 41.69 -23.45 20.14
N TRP A 762 40.81 -23.62 21.12
CA TRP A 762 39.48 -23.01 21.14
C TRP A 762 39.48 -21.48 21.02
N GLY A 763 40.46 -20.79 21.60
CA GLY A 763 40.43 -19.32 21.70
C GLY A 763 39.37 -18.80 22.69
N ASN A 764 39.31 -17.48 22.83
CA ASN A 764 38.42 -16.76 23.75
C ASN A 764 37.58 -15.75 22.96
N GLY A 765 36.29 -16.00 22.78
CA GLY A 765 35.37 -15.13 22.04
C GLY A 765 34.11 -15.85 21.58
N SER A 766 33.52 -15.43 20.46
CA SER A 766 32.34 -16.05 19.86
C SER A 766 32.70 -17.27 19.03
N HIS A 767 32.14 -18.43 19.38
CA HIS A 767 32.29 -19.68 18.62
C HIS A 767 31.10 -19.92 17.69
N TYR A 768 31.39 -20.53 16.55
CA TYR A 768 30.41 -20.97 15.55
C TYR A 768 30.61 -22.46 15.30
N TRP A 769 29.55 -23.26 15.20
CA TRP A 769 29.71 -24.72 15.01
C TRP A 769 30.24 -25.06 13.60
N GLY A 770 29.89 -24.24 12.61
CA GLY A 770 30.36 -24.28 11.22
C GLY A 770 30.40 -22.87 10.61
N GLU A 771 30.55 -22.78 9.29
CA GLU A 771 30.39 -21.51 8.56
C GLU A 771 29.07 -21.56 7.78
N PRO A 772 28.17 -20.57 7.90
CA PRO A 772 27.00 -20.46 7.03
C PRO A 772 27.44 -20.30 5.58
N GLU A 773 26.66 -20.81 4.62
CA GLU A 773 26.99 -20.64 3.20
C GLU A 773 27.19 -19.16 2.82
N ILE A 774 26.34 -18.28 3.37
CA ILE A 774 26.43 -16.83 3.21
C ILE A 774 27.42 -16.15 4.18
N GLY A 775 28.34 -16.90 4.78
CA GLY A 775 29.38 -16.42 5.69
C GLY A 775 28.85 -16.00 7.07
N TYR A 776 29.72 -15.44 7.92
CA TYR A 776 29.39 -15.02 9.29
C TYR A 776 28.65 -13.66 9.32
N TYR A 777 27.43 -13.65 8.78
CA TYR A 777 26.53 -12.49 8.76
C TYR A 777 26.08 -12.07 10.17
N LEU A 778 25.43 -10.90 10.26
CA LEU A 778 24.77 -10.41 11.47
C LEU A 778 23.27 -10.64 11.36
N ASN A 779 22.60 -10.94 12.48
CA ASN A 779 21.16 -11.23 12.46
C ASN A 779 20.25 -10.10 11.93
N HIS A 780 20.71 -8.85 12.02
CA HIS A 780 20.02 -7.67 11.47
C HIS A 780 20.53 -7.27 10.07
N GLU A 781 21.27 -8.14 9.38
CA GLU A 781 21.70 -7.89 8.00
C GLU A 781 20.53 -8.09 7.03
N ALA A 782 20.06 -7.01 6.41
CA ALA A 782 18.92 -7.04 5.49
C ALA A 782 19.07 -8.03 4.33
N TRP A 783 20.28 -8.17 3.77
CA TRP A 783 20.57 -9.10 2.67
C TRP A 783 20.44 -10.56 3.09
N ALA A 784 20.95 -10.93 4.26
CA ALA A 784 20.84 -12.28 4.81
C ALA A 784 19.37 -12.62 5.13
N ILE A 785 18.64 -11.68 5.75
CA ILE A 785 17.20 -11.82 6.02
C ILE A 785 16.40 -12.06 4.73
N GLN A 786 16.74 -11.34 3.65
CA GLN A 786 16.08 -11.49 2.35
C GLN A 786 16.37 -12.88 1.73
N LYS A 787 17.63 -13.34 1.73
CA LYS A 787 17.98 -14.69 1.21
C LYS A 787 17.37 -15.82 2.05
N HIS A 788 17.27 -15.67 3.39
CA HIS A 788 16.53 -16.61 4.24
C HIS A 788 15.03 -16.64 3.92
N ALA A 789 14.42 -15.50 3.61
CA ALA A 789 13.00 -15.45 3.25
C ALA A 789 12.72 -16.27 1.99
N TYR A 790 13.58 -16.15 0.95
CA TYR A 790 13.49 -16.98 -0.25
C TYR A 790 13.65 -18.46 0.07
N GLN A 791 14.74 -18.86 0.76
CA GLN A 791 14.98 -20.27 1.13
C GLN A 791 13.81 -20.88 1.95
N LEU A 792 13.26 -20.15 2.91
CA LEU A 792 12.17 -20.65 3.75
C LEU A 792 10.84 -20.75 2.98
N VAL A 793 10.53 -19.78 2.10
CA VAL A 793 9.38 -19.87 1.17
C VAL A 793 9.56 -21.04 0.22
N ASP A 794 10.75 -21.20 -0.34
CA ASP A 794 11.07 -22.26 -1.30
C ASP A 794 10.90 -23.66 -0.71
N ALA A 795 11.30 -23.83 0.56
CA ALA A 795 11.08 -25.05 1.33
C ALA A 795 9.63 -25.25 1.83
N GLY A 796 8.73 -24.29 1.59
CA GLY A 796 7.30 -24.36 1.94
C GLY A 796 6.95 -24.00 3.39
N ILE A 797 7.83 -23.28 4.10
CA ILE A 797 7.64 -22.83 5.49
C ILE A 797 6.64 -21.68 5.56
N ASP A 798 5.60 -21.83 6.38
CA ASP A 798 4.53 -20.83 6.52
C ASP A 798 4.90 -19.67 7.45
N LEU A 799 5.72 -19.94 8.47
CA LEU A 799 6.10 -18.97 9.48
C LEU A 799 7.48 -19.23 10.09
N ILE A 800 8.10 -18.15 10.56
CA ILE A 800 9.21 -18.19 11.52
C ILE A 800 8.70 -17.89 12.92
N ILE A 801 9.17 -18.66 13.89
CA ILE A 801 8.95 -18.46 15.32
C ILE A 801 10.26 -17.92 15.88
N LEU A 802 10.27 -16.66 16.33
CA LEU A 802 11.49 -15.98 16.77
C LEU A 802 11.82 -16.31 18.23
N ASP A 803 13.06 -16.75 18.49
CA ASP A 803 13.55 -16.99 19.86
C ASP A 803 13.77 -15.69 20.63
N VAL A 804 12.95 -15.49 21.67
CA VAL A 804 13.13 -14.45 22.69
C VAL A 804 13.07 -15.06 24.11
N THR A 805 13.39 -16.34 24.26
CA THR A 805 13.29 -17.08 25.53
C THR A 805 14.23 -16.56 26.61
N ASN A 806 15.31 -15.87 26.25
CA ASN A 806 16.39 -15.46 27.16
C ASN A 806 16.14 -14.17 27.96
N ASN A 807 14.86 -13.78 28.19
CA ASN A 807 14.46 -12.48 28.78
C ASN A 807 14.95 -11.24 27.98
N LYS A 808 15.32 -11.42 26.71
CA LYS A 808 15.67 -10.35 25.77
C LYS A 808 14.86 -10.54 24.49
N THR A 809 14.31 -9.45 23.95
CA THR A 809 13.43 -9.48 22.77
C THR A 809 14.11 -9.15 21.44
N TYR A 810 15.33 -8.62 21.43
CA TYR A 810 16.09 -8.26 20.20
C TYR A 810 15.34 -7.37 19.19
N PRO A 811 14.78 -6.20 19.60
CA PRO A 811 14.07 -5.29 18.69
C PRO A 811 14.92 -4.83 17.50
N GLU A 812 16.24 -4.72 17.67
CA GLU A 812 17.20 -4.45 16.59
C GLU A 812 17.17 -5.49 15.46
N THR A 813 16.79 -6.72 15.77
CA THR A 813 16.71 -7.83 14.81
C THR A 813 15.29 -8.03 14.29
N TYR A 814 14.30 -8.24 15.16
CA TYR A 814 12.95 -8.61 14.66
C TYR A 814 12.25 -7.46 13.92
N LEU A 815 12.52 -6.18 14.28
CA LEU A 815 11.96 -5.06 13.51
C LEU A 815 12.62 -4.94 12.13
N GLN A 816 13.91 -5.29 12.01
CA GLN A 816 14.58 -5.35 10.71
C GLN A 816 14.02 -6.49 9.85
N ILE A 817 13.74 -7.66 10.45
CA ILE A 817 13.04 -8.76 9.77
C ILE A 817 11.66 -8.29 9.28
N CYS A 818 10.87 -7.64 10.14
CA CYS A 818 9.57 -7.09 9.77
C CYS A 818 9.68 -6.04 8.65
N GLN A 819 10.69 -5.16 8.69
CA GLN A 819 10.91 -4.14 7.66
C GLN A 819 11.27 -4.75 6.30
N VAL A 820 12.16 -5.74 6.27
CA VAL A 820 12.52 -6.46 5.04
C VAL A 820 11.30 -7.22 4.51
N PHE A 821 10.59 -7.96 5.36
CA PHE A 821 9.44 -8.75 4.92
C PHE A 821 8.29 -7.87 4.38
N ALA A 822 7.99 -6.75 5.04
CA ALA A 822 7.02 -5.78 4.54
C ALA A 822 7.46 -5.14 3.21
N ALA A 823 8.76 -4.88 3.03
CA ALA A 823 9.29 -4.36 1.77
C ALA A 823 9.21 -5.39 0.62
N MET A 824 9.47 -6.67 0.91
CA MET A 824 9.30 -7.79 -0.03
C MET A 824 7.83 -7.96 -0.44
N ARG A 825 6.91 -8.07 0.54
CA ARG A 825 5.46 -8.18 0.28
C ARG A 825 4.90 -6.98 -0.49
N LYS A 826 5.42 -5.76 -0.25
CA LYS A 826 5.06 -4.56 -1.02
C LYS A 826 5.49 -4.62 -2.49
N LYS A 827 6.55 -5.38 -2.83
CA LYS A 827 6.98 -5.63 -4.22
C LYS A 827 6.22 -6.78 -4.89
N GLY A 828 5.47 -7.60 -4.14
CA GLY A 828 4.76 -8.79 -4.65
C GLY A 828 5.44 -10.12 -4.34
N GLU A 829 6.48 -10.15 -3.50
CA GLU A 829 7.12 -11.37 -3.02
C GLU A 829 6.37 -12.00 -1.84
N LEU A 830 6.50 -13.33 -1.68
CA LEU A 830 6.08 -14.04 -0.47
C LEU A 830 7.15 -13.92 0.62
N THR A 831 6.72 -13.99 1.87
CA THR A 831 7.60 -14.21 3.03
C THR A 831 6.87 -15.03 4.08
N PRO A 832 7.57 -15.77 4.95
CA PRO A 832 6.95 -16.41 6.10
C PRO A 832 6.22 -15.37 6.98
N TYR A 833 5.18 -15.81 7.67
CA TYR A 833 4.59 -15.05 8.78
C TYR A 833 5.49 -15.10 10.03
N ILE A 834 5.17 -14.30 11.04
CA ILE A 834 5.97 -14.16 12.26
C ILE A 834 5.11 -14.51 13.50
N ALA A 835 5.69 -15.34 14.36
CA ALA A 835 5.29 -15.54 15.75
C ALA A 835 6.54 -15.50 16.66
N PHE A 836 6.35 -15.57 17.97
CA PHE A 836 7.46 -15.57 18.94
C PHE A 836 7.32 -16.72 19.94
N LEU A 837 8.47 -17.20 20.43
CA LEU A 837 8.60 -18.05 21.61
C LEU A 837 9.39 -17.28 22.68
N GLY A 838 8.77 -16.99 23.83
CA GLY A 838 9.36 -16.08 24.83
C GLY A 838 9.19 -16.46 26.30
N SER A 839 10.09 -15.92 27.14
CA SER A 839 9.87 -15.91 28.59
C SER A 839 8.74 -14.95 28.96
N GLU A 840 8.24 -15.05 30.20
CA GLU A 840 7.28 -14.10 30.76
C GLU A 840 7.69 -12.62 30.54
N ILE A 841 8.95 -12.30 30.81
CA ILE A 841 9.50 -10.93 30.63
C ILE A 841 9.47 -10.52 29.16
N SER A 842 9.89 -11.41 28.27
CA SER A 842 9.91 -11.15 26.83
C SER A 842 8.49 -11.00 26.25
N VAL A 843 7.54 -11.83 26.65
CA VAL A 843 6.13 -11.75 26.23
C VAL A 843 5.50 -10.44 26.68
N ASN A 844 5.66 -10.05 27.95
CA ASN A 844 5.16 -8.76 28.44
C ASN A 844 5.82 -7.57 27.72
N THR A 845 7.11 -7.68 27.37
CA THR A 845 7.84 -6.67 26.60
C THR A 845 7.34 -6.58 25.15
N LEU A 846 7.10 -7.71 24.48
CA LEU A 846 6.52 -7.75 23.13
C LEU A 846 5.09 -7.23 23.11
N TRP A 847 4.29 -7.53 24.14
CA TRP A 847 2.97 -6.95 24.31
C TRP A 847 3.03 -5.43 24.36
N ASP A 848 3.77 -4.84 25.31
CA ASP A 848 3.91 -3.39 25.49
C ASP A 848 4.59 -2.67 24.31
N LYS A 849 5.57 -3.31 23.64
CA LYS A 849 6.37 -2.63 22.60
C LYS A 849 5.93 -2.88 21.17
N PHE A 850 5.29 -4.01 20.86
CA PHE A 850 5.01 -4.47 19.49
C PHE A 850 3.52 -4.77 19.25
N TYR A 851 2.96 -5.78 19.92
CA TYR A 851 1.61 -6.29 19.62
C TYR A 851 0.49 -5.31 20.01
N SER A 852 0.51 -4.73 21.21
CA SER A 852 -0.52 -3.77 21.64
C SER A 852 -0.55 -2.46 20.82
N LYS A 853 0.49 -2.21 20.02
CA LYS A 853 0.60 -1.06 19.11
C LYS A 853 0.24 -1.38 17.66
N GLY A 854 -0.13 -2.62 17.35
CA GLY A 854 -0.49 -3.02 15.99
C GLY A 854 0.66 -2.99 14.96
N LEU A 855 1.93 -3.02 15.40
CA LEU A 855 3.06 -2.94 14.47
C LEU A 855 3.14 -4.20 13.60
N TYR A 856 3.17 -4.01 12.28
CA TYR A 856 3.28 -5.08 11.27
C TYR A 856 2.20 -6.18 11.39
N GLN A 857 0.95 -5.79 11.66
CA GLN A 857 -0.21 -6.70 11.80
C GLN A 857 -0.40 -7.70 10.65
N ASP A 858 0.01 -7.32 9.43
CA ASP A 858 -0.05 -8.14 8.22
C ASP A 858 0.99 -9.28 8.20
N LEU A 859 2.06 -9.15 8.98
CA LEU A 859 3.11 -10.18 9.11
C LEU A 859 2.82 -11.20 10.21
N TRP A 860 1.87 -10.95 11.12
CA TRP A 860 1.60 -11.85 12.23
C TRP A 860 0.94 -13.15 11.77
N PHE A 861 1.36 -14.30 12.33
CA PHE A 861 0.66 -15.57 12.12
C PHE A 861 -0.56 -15.69 13.05
N TYR A 862 -1.72 -16.04 12.49
CA TYR A 862 -2.96 -16.23 13.25
C TYR A 862 -3.32 -17.72 13.34
N TRP A 863 -3.40 -18.24 14.56
CA TRP A 863 -3.79 -19.61 14.86
C TRP A 863 -5.18 -19.67 15.50
N LYS A 864 -6.10 -20.43 14.89
CA LYS A 864 -7.51 -20.57 15.31
C LYS A 864 -8.20 -19.22 15.60
N GLY A 865 -7.94 -18.21 14.76
CA GLY A 865 -8.59 -16.89 14.82
C GLY A 865 -7.91 -15.82 15.69
N LYS A 866 -6.76 -16.10 16.31
CA LYS A 866 -5.98 -15.13 17.11
C LYS A 866 -4.49 -15.19 16.78
N PRO A 867 -3.69 -14.12 16.98
CA PRO A 867 -2.24 -14.19 16.81
C PRO A 867 -1.63 -15.30 17.67
N LEU A 868 -0.74 -16.10 17.09
CA LEU A 868 -0.04 -17.18 17.80
C LEU A 868 1.10 -16.63 18.65
N LEU A 869 1.20 -17.06 19.91
CA LEU A 869 2.31 -16.75 20.78
C LEU A 869 2.66 -17.95 21.67
N LEU A 870 3.91 -18.38 21.62
CA LEU A 870 4.42 -19.46 22.45
C LEU A 870 5.17 -18.87 23.65
N TYR A 871 5.09 -19.52 24.81
CA TYR A 871 5.78 -19.05 26.01
C TYR A 871 6.42 -20.17 26.84
N GLY A 872 7.61 -19.88 27.38
CA GLY A 872 8.34 -20.77 28.27
C GLY A 872 9.78 -20.30 28.49
N GLN A 873 10.41 -20.84 29.54
CA GLN A 873 11.82 -20.65 29.84
C GLN A 873 12.34 -21.85 30.67
N HIS A 874 13.65 -22.09 30.65
CA HIS A 874 14.28 -23.07 31.52
C HIS A 874 14.10 -22.79 33.04
N GLU A 875 13.69 -23.82 33.81
CA GLU A 875 13.60 -23.80 35.28
C GLU A 875 14.97 -23.81 36.00
N MET A 876 15.47 -22.64 36.36
CA MET A 876 16.69 -22.52 37.18
C MET A 876 16.41 -22.71 38.69
N PRO A 877 17.36 -23.28 39.46
CA PRO A 877 17.25 -23.35 40.92
C PRO A 877 17.05 -21.97 41.56
N GLY A 878 15.86 -21.74 42.12
CA GLY A 878 15.48 -20.45 42.76
C GLY A 878 14.62 -19.52 41.90
N ARG A 879 14.15 -19.96 40.73
CA ARG A 879 13.13 -19.26 39.91
C ARG A 879 11.79 -20.00 39.99
N ASN A 880 10.68 -19.28 39.89
CA ASN A 880 9.33 -19.89 39.82
C ASN A 880 9.23 -20.83 38.60
N LYS A 881 8.34 -21.82 38.67
CA LYS A 881 8.20 -22.85 37.64
C LYS A 881 7.63 -22.27 36.34
N VAL A 882 7.85 -22.94 35.21
CA VAL A 882 7.24 -22.54 33.93
C VAL A 882 5.71 -22.51 34.05
N ASN A 883 5.18 -23.46 34.83
CA ASN A 883 3.75 -23.67 35.08
C ASN A 883 3.15 -22.58 35.99
N ASP A 884 3.95 -21.69 36.58
CA ASP A 884 3.49 -20.58 37.42
C ASP A 884 3.26 -19.28 36.61
N ILE A 885 3.67 -19.24 35.33
CA ILE A 885 3.55 -18.05 34.46
C ILE A 885 2.08 -17.77 34.16
N THR A 886 1.57 -16.62 34.62
CA THR A 886 0.20 -16.17 34.39
C THR A 886 0.17 -14.78 33.76
N PHE A 887 -0.23 -14.69 32.50
CA PHE A 887 -0.38 -13.40 31.81
C PHE A 887 -1.66 -12.66 32.18
N SER A 888 -1.69 -11.35 31.90
CA SER A 888 -2.86 -10.51 32.10
C SER A 888 -4.06 -10.97 31.25
N GLU A 889 -5.26 -10.48 31.56
CA GLU A 889 -6.47 -10.85 30.81
C GLU A 889 -6.44 -10.33 29.36
N GLU A 890 -5.81 -9.18 29.12
CA GLU A 890 -5.61 -8.60 27.80
C GLU A 890 -4.74 -9.51 26.93
N ILE A 891 -3.60 -9.99 27.45
CA ILE A 891 -2.72 -10.93 26.73
C ILE A 891 -3.46 -12.27 26.49
N ARG A 892 -4.13 -12.83 27.50
CA ARG A 892 -4.87 -14.11 27.38
C ARG A 892 -6.08 -14.04 26.45
N SER A 893 -6.73 -12.88 26.35
CA SER A 893 -7.85 -12.66 25.42
C SER A 893 -7.38 -12.38 23.99
N PHE A 894 -6.25 -11.69 23.81
CA PHE A 894 -5.69 -11.34 22.51
C PHE A 894 -5.05 -12.52 21.77
N PHE A 895 -4.19 -13.30 22.42
CA PHE A 895 -3.40 -14.36 21.76
C PHE A 895 -4.09 -15.73 21.76
N ASN A 896 -3.66 -16.57 20.82
CA ASN A 896 -3.64 -18.02 20.99
C ASN A 896 -2.33 -18.38 21.70
N LEU A 897 -2.40 -18.65 23.00
CA LEU A 897 -1.23 -18.92 23.85
C LEU A 897 -0.93 -20.42 23.89
N LYS A 898 0.33 -20.78 23.66
CA LYS A 898 0.84 -22.15 23.84
C LYS A 898 2.01 -22.18 24.82
N GLN A 899 1.95 -23.01 25.84
CA GLN A 899 3.10 -23.26 26.69
C GLN A 899 4.11 -24.10 25.91
N SER A 900 5.39 -23.75 25.92
CA SER A 900 6.38 -24.35 25.02
C SER A 900 7.78 -24.37 25.62
N TRP A 901 8.37 -25.55 25.71
CA TRP A 901 9.77 -25.73 26.09
C TRP A 901 10.38 -27.00 25.45
N ALA A 902 11.63 -27.32 25.79
CA ALA A 902 12.31 -28.53 25.35
C ALA A 902 11.87 -29.77 26.14
N TRP A 903 11.74 -30.90 25.43
CA TRP A 903 11.48 -32.27 25.89
C TRP A 903 10.25 -32.49 26.78
N THR A 904 9.38 -33.42 26.40
CA THR A 904 8.21 -33.80 27.21
C THR A 904 8.55 -34.71 28.40
N SER A 905 9.83 -35.07 28.55
CA SER A 905 10.38 -35.76 29.72
C SER A 905 10.56 -34.84 30.94
N LEU A 906 10.45 -33.52 30.77
CA LEU A 906 10.67 -32.52 31.83
C LEU A 906 9.40 -32.10 32.58
N PRO A 907 9.52 -31.58 33.83
CA PRO A 907 8.37 -31.28 34.70
C PRO A 907 7.41 -30.18 34.21
N TRP A 908 7.76 -29.43 33.16
CA TRP A 908 6.89 -28.41 32.57
C TRP A 908 5.72 -29.02 31.79
N TYR A 909 5.89 -30.25 31.28
CA TYR A 909 4.90 -30.94 30.45
C TYR A 909 4.03 -31.85 31.33
N ASP A 910 2.72 -31.60 31.39
CA ASP A 910 1.80 -32.27 32.32
C ASP A 910 1.41 -33.70 31.89
N LYS A 911 1.96 -34.16 30.76
CA LYS A 911 1.72 -35.43 30.07
C LYS A 911 0.33 -35.59 29.45
N LYS A 912 -0.47 -34.51 29.38
CA LYS A 912 -1.71 -34.49 28.61
C LYS A 912 -1.50 -33.83 27.26
N GLY A 913 -0.60 -32.86 27.12
CA GLY A 913 -0.30 -32.21 25.83
C GLY A 913 -1.30 -31.12 25.44
N LYS A 914 -2.11 -30.63 26.37
CA LYS A 914 -3.12 -29.60 26.07
C LYS A 914 -2.47 -28.22 26.01
N ASP A 915 -2.49 -27.58 24.86
CA ASP A 915 -1.86 -26.26 24.65
C ASP A 915 -0.35 -26.23 24.98
N GLU A 916 0.28 -27.41 25.06
CA GLU A 916 1.68 -27.65 25.38
C GLU A 916 2.44 -28.05 24.10
N TRP A 917 3.12 -27.08 23.47
CA TRP A 917 3.83 -27.24 22.21
C TRP A 917 5.34 -27.39 22.45
N PRO A 918 5.89 -28.61 22.60
CA PRO A 918 7.34 -28.80 22.73
C PRO A 918 8.05 -28.34 21.44
N TRP A 919 9.11 -27.53 21.53
CA TRP A 919 9.87 -27.08 20.34
C TRP A 919 10.97 -28.05 19.89
N ILE A 920 11.30 -29.02 20.76
CA ILE A 920 12.16 -30.18 20.51
C ILE A 920 11.70 -31.32 21.42
N ASP A 921 11.77 -32.57 20.94
CA ASP A 921 11.49 -33.75 21.77
C ASP A 921 12.36 -34.96 21.36
N HIS A 922 12.31 -36.03 22.14
CA HIS A 922 12.89 -37.33 21.74
C HIS A 922 12.01 -38.05 20.72
N PHE A 923 12.59 -39.00 19.97
CA PHE A 923 11.82 -39.94 19.17
C PHE A 923 11.21 -41.04 20.07
N PRO A 924 9.93 -41.44 19.88
CA PRO A 924 8.91 -40.77 19.08
C PRO A 924 8.35 -39.54 19.81
N GLN A 925 8.12 -38.44 19.07
CA GLN A 925 7.68 -37.17 19.65
C GLN A 925 6.27 -37.24 20.25
N ALA A 926 6.04 -36.47 21.31
CA ALA A 926 4.71 -36.24 21.83
C ALA A 926 3.83 -35.41 20.85
N VAL A 927 2.51 -35.54 21.00
CA VAL A 927 1.51 -34.83 20.20
C VAL A 927 0.75 -33.85 21.09
N ALA A 928 0.65 -32.59 20.66
CA ALA A 928 -0.13 -31.56 21.33
C ALA A 928 -1.57 -31.47 20.77
N TRP A 929 -2.50 -30.92 21.56
CA TRP A 929 -3.90 -30.72 21.18
C TRP A 929 -4.52 -29.47 21.85
N HIS A 930 -5.70 -29.05 21.37
CA HIS A 930 -6.40 -27.85 21.88
C HIS A 930 -7.81 -28.14 22.44
N ASN A 931 -8.76 -28.63 21.63
CA ASN A 931 -10.14 -28.84 22.08
C ASN A 931 -10.43 -30.30 22.48
N ASP A 932 -10.12 -31.26 21.60
CA ASP A 932 -10.25 -32.71 21.85
C ASP A 932 -8.84 -33.36 21.85
N PRO A 933 -8.47 -34.20 22.83
CA PRO A 933 -7.24 -35.01 22.80
C PRO A 933 -7.03 -35.88 21.56
N LYS A 934 -8.06 -36.09 20.73
CA LYS A 934 -7.99 -36.78 19.44
C LYS A 934 -7.56 -35.88 18.29
N GLU A 935 -7.68 -34.55 18.44
CA GLU A 935 -7.19 -33.57 17.46
C GLU A 935 -5.67 -33.44 17.61
N LYS A 936 -4.95 -33.90 16.60
CA LYS A 936 -3.49 -33.84 16.54
C LYS A 936 -3.10 -32.44 16.09
N GLU A 937 -2.97 -31.51 17.03
CA GLU A 937 -2.70 -30.12 16.69
C GLU A 937 -1.26 -29.93 16.21
N MET A 938 -0.28 -30.45 16.96
CA MET A 938 1.13 -30.15 16.70
C MET A 938 2.10 -31.26 17.12
N VAL A 939 3.22 -31.39 16.37
CA VAL A 939 4.44 -32.13 16.78
C VAL A 939 5.71 -31.35 16.45
N PRO A 940 6.80 -31.47 17.25
CA PRO A 940 8.13 -30.98 16.87
C PRO A 940 8.86 -31.92 15.92
N VAL A 941 9.83 -31.39 15.18
CA VAL A 941 10.79 -32.15 14.35
C VAL A 941 12.17 -31.51 14.46
N ALA A 942 13.16 -32.27 14.94
CA ALA A 942 14.53 -31.81 15.15
C ALA A 942 15.55 -32.58 14.31
N ALA A 943 16.61 -31.90 13.85
CA ALA A 943 17.70 -32.55 13.12
C ALA A 943 18.75 -33.19 14.04
N ALA A 944 18.91 -32.69 15.27
CA ALA A 944 19.72 -33.26 16.36
C ALA A 944 19.17 -32.74 17.70
N GLN A 945 19.75 -33.16 18.82
CA GLN A 945 19.51 -32.54 20.13
C GLN A 945 20.77 -31.84 20.67
N HIS A 946 20.71 -31.36 21.91
CA HIS A 946 21.86 -30.72 22.56
C HIS A 946 23.08 -31.67 22.61
N PRO A 947 24.32 -31.19 22.39
CA PRO A 947 25.54 -32.00 22.42
C PRO A 947 25.76 -32.76 23.74
N LEU A 948 25.17 -32.28 24.84
CA LEU A 948 25.19 -32.93 26.15
C LEU A 948 24.41 -34.26 26.22
N SER A 949 23.56 -34.56 25.23
CA SER A 949 22.63 -35.70 25.22
C SER A 949 23.12 -36.94 24.47
N ASN A 950 24.20 -36.81 23.70
CA ASN A 950 24.68 -37.81 22.73
C ASN A 950 23.63 -38.23 21.68
N ILE A 951 22.77 -37.30 21.26
CA ILE A 951 21.82 -37.48 20.14
C ILE A 951 22.17 -36.43 19.08
N GLY A 952 23.01 -36.83 18.12
CA GLY A 952 23.41 -36.06 16.95
C GLY A 952 22.54 -36.35 15.72
N ARG A 953 22.91 -35.79 14.56
CA ARG A 953 22.14 -35.92 13.31
C ARG A 953 22.08 -37.33 12.73
N SER A 954 23.05 -38.17 13.07
CA SER A 954 23.11 -39.57 12.65
C SER A 954 22.48 -40.55 13.65
N PHE A 955 21.95 -40.06 14.78
CA PHE A 955 21.18 -40.88 15.71
C PHE A 955 19.99 -41.52 15.00
N HIS A 956 19.84 -42.83 15.13
CA HIS A 956 18.68 -43.56 14.60
C HIS A 956 18.51 -44.89 15.33
N HIS A 957 17.31 -45.46 15.30
CA HIS A 957 16.97 -46.73 15.97
C HIS A 957 17.38 -46.76 17.46
N PHE A 958 17.22 -45.63 18.15
CA PHE A 958 17.65 -45.41 19.55
C PHE A 958 19.17 -45.52 19.81
N HIS A 959 20.00 -45.35 18.78
CA HIS A 959 21.46 -45.48 18.85
C HIS A 959 22.19 -44.33 18.16
N GLN A 960 23.25 -43.83 18.80
CA GLN A 960 24.21 -42.90 18.21
C GLN A 960 25.38 -43.70 17.61
N PRO A 961 25.66 -43.60 16.30
CA PRO A 961 26.81 -44.25 15.68
C PRO A 961 28.15 -43.77 16.27
N GLU A 962 29.20 -44.59 16.15
CA GLU A 962 30.54 -44.24 16.65
C GLU A 962 31.10 -42.97 15.96
N ILE A 963 31.59 -42.05 16.79
CA ILE A 963 32.26 -40.84 16.33
C ILE A 963 33.72 -41.09 15.96
N ASN A 964 34.22 -40.36 14.96
CA ASN A 964 35.63 -40.31 14.62
C ASN A 964 36.38 -39.24 15.45
N MET A 965 37.67 -39.04 15.18
CA MET A 965 38.52 -38.09 15.92
C MET A 965 38.09 -36.61 15.83
N PHE A 966 37.18 -36.24 14.93
CA PHE A 966 36.61 -34.88 14.82
C PHE A 966 35.23 -34.77 15.48
N ASP A 967 34.85 -35.77 16.28
CA ASP A 967 33.57 -35.88 16.99
C ASP A 967 32.35 -35.89 16.02
N VAL A 968 32.51 -36.49 14.83
CA VAL A 968 31.45 -36.69 13.80
C VAL A 968 31.40 -38.15 13.32
N THR A 969 30.28 -38.59 12.75
CA THR A 969 30.09 -39.97 12.25
C THR A 969 30.18 -40.08 10.72
N PRO A 970 30.32 -41.27 10.13
CA PRO A 970 30.21 -41.48 8.67
C PRO A 970 28.82 -41.17 8.08
N ASP A 971 27.82 -40.95 8.91
CA ASP A 971 26.41 -40.73 8.52
C ASP A 971 25.93 -39.30 8.82
N THR A 972 26.82 -38.42 9.30
CA THR A 972 26.57 -37.02 9.73
C THR A 972 25.83 -36.18 8.69
N GLU A 973 26.01 -36.47 7.41
CA GLU A 973 25.43 -35.74 6.27
C GLU A 973 24.06 -36.27 5.83
N LYS A 974 23.66 -37.47 6.28
CA LYS A 974 22.48 -38.21 5.80
C LYS A 974 21.17 -37.79 6.48
N GLY A 975 21.26 -37.15 7.65
CA GLY A 975 20.08 -36.67 8.40
C GLY A 975 19.15 -37.78 8.84
N LEU A 976 19.70 -38.87 9.39
CA LEU A 976 18.91 -40.03 9.81
C LEU A 976 17.93 -39.69 10.94
N PHE A 977 18.38 -38.94 11.97
CA PHE A 977 17.50 -38.51 13.05
C PHE A 977 16.38 -37.58 12.56
N PHE A 978 16.74 -36.66 11.66
CA PHE A 978 15.79 -35.74 11.05
C PHE A 978 14.72 -36.50 10.24
N GLN A 979 15.09 -37.59 9.56
CA GLN A 979 14.13 -38.43 8.86
C GLN A 979 13.22 -39.20 9.82
N GLU A 980 13.74 -39.85 10.87
CA GLU A 980 12.90 -40.54 11.86
C GLU A 980 11.87 -39.59 12.50
N GLN A 981 12.28 -38.36 12.81
CA GLN A 981 11.39 -37.31 13.34
C GLN A 981 10.31 -36.91 12.32
N TRP A 982 10.67 -36.76 11.04
CA TRP A 982 9.71 -36.46 9.96
C TRP A 982 8.77 -37.62 9.64
N ASP A 983 9.26 -38.85 9.60
CA ASP A 983 8.46 -40.04 9.34
C ASP A 983 7.38 -40.19 10.43
N ARG A 984 7.73 -39.93 11.69
CA ARG A 984 6.77 -39.83 12.79
C ARG A 984 5.77 -38.67 12.62
N ALA A 985 6.21 -37.51 12.14
CA ALA A 985 5.30 -36.39 11.87
C ALA A 985 4.31 -36.71 10.73
N LEU A 986 4.74 -37.42 9.70
CA LEU A 986 3.89 -37.89 8.59
C LEU A 986 2.93 -39.00 9.04
N GLU A 987 3.36 -39.92 9.91
CA GLU A 987 2.50 -40.95 10.53
C GLU A 987 1.44 -40.33 11.46
N VAL A 988 1.82 -39.27 12.20
CA VAL A 988 0.87 -38.52 13.04
C VAL A 988 -0.09 -37.73 12.16
N ASP A 989 0.37 -37.06 11.09
CA ASP A 989 -0.43 -36.14 10.26
C ASP A 989 -1.15 -35.05 11.10
N PRO A 990 -0.41 -34.22 11.86
CA PRO A 990 -0.97 -33.13 12.66
C PRO A 990 -1.45 -31.96 11.78
N GLU A 991 -2.04 -30.93 12.39
CA GLU A 991 -2.30 -29.65 11.70
C GLU A 991 -1.04 -28.79 11.56
N PHE A 992 -0.09 -28.92 12.49
CA PHE A 992 1.11 -28.09 12.57
C PHE A 992 2.38 -28.95 12.83
N VAL A 993 3.47 -28.64 12.12
CA VAL A 993 4.81 -29.19 12.41
C VAL A 993 5.75 -28.05 12.82
N PHE A 994 6.45 -28.19 13.95
CA PHE A 994 7.42 -27.20 14.43
C PHE A 994 8.85 -27.71 14.22
N VAL A 995 9.57 -27.17 13.24
CA VAL A 995 10.94 -27.55 12.92
C VAL A 995 11.94 -26.75 13.77
N THR A 996 12.90 -27.43 14.38
CA THR A 996 13.65 -26.93 15.55
C THR A 996 14.79 -25.92 15.27
N GLY A 997 15.27 -25.68 14.04
CA GLY A 997 16.45 -24.81 13.88
C GLY A 997 16.76 -24.24 12.49
N TRP A 998 16.72 -22.92 12.40
CA TRP A 998 17.34 -22.11 11.34
C TRP A 998 18.09 -20.92 11.95
N ASN A 999 19.23 -20.54 11.37
CA ASN A 999 20.08 -19.43 11.79
C ASN A 999 20.67 -19.57 13.23
N GLU A 1000 20.79 -20.80 13.75
CA GLU A 1000 21.40 -21.10 15.05
C GLU A 1000 22.88 -21.49 14.94
N TRP A 1001 23.69 -20.56 14.45
CA TRP A 1001 25.13 -20.81 14.23
C TRP A 1001 26.02 -20.71 15.47
N SER A 1002 25.54 -20.04 16.53
CA SER A 1002 26.33 -19.75 17.74
C SER A 1002 26.55 -20.99 18.61
N ALA A 1003 27.81 -21.31 18.90
CA ALA A 1003 28.19 -22.44 19.74
C ALA A 1003 28.57 -21.97 21.16
N GLY A 1004 27.75 -22.25 22.17
CA GLY A 1004 27.96 -21.76 23.55
C GLY A 1004 29.09 -22.47 24.30
N ARG A 1005 30.35 -22.08 24.07
CA ARG A 1005 31.55 -22.65 24.73
C ARG A 1005 31.52 -22.44 26.26
N GLN A 1006 31.80 -23.51 27.00
CA GLN A 1006 32.03 -23.51 28.45
C GLN A 1006 33.30 -24.29 28.82
N GLN A 1007 33.75 -24.16 30.08
CA GLN A 1007 34.79 -25.00 30.66
C GLN A 1007 34.33 -25.56 32.01
N MET A 1008 34.59 -26.85 32.24
CA MET A 1008 34.16 -27.54 33.45
C MET A 1008 34.97 -27.12 34.68
N GLY A 1009 34.27 -26.74 35.76
CA GLY A 1009 34.88 -26.25 36.98
C GLY A 1009 35.44 -27.35 37.89
N LYS A 1010 36.08 -26.93 38.98
CA LYS A 1010 36.69 -27.82 39.99
C LYS A 1010 35.70 -28.67 40.77
N ASN A 1011 34.43 -28.25 40.82
CA ASN A 1011 33.37 -28.98 41.51
C ASN A 1011 32.42 -29.58 40.49
N ILE A 1012 32.94 -30.53 39.70
CA ILE A 1012 32.24 -31.23 38.62
C ILE A 1012 30.86 -31.73 39.09
N SER A 1013 30.75 -32.26 40.31
CA SER A 1013 29.46 -32.76 40.84
C SER A 1013 28.42 -31.64 40.97
N LYS A 1014 28.81 -30.47 41.52
CA LYS A 1014 27.93 -29.29 41.63
C LYS A 1014 27.63 -28.68 40.27
N ASP A 1015 28.56 -28.72 39.33
CA ASP A 1015 28.35 -28.20 37.98
C ASP A 1015 27.43 -29.13 37.16
N LEU A 1016 27.58 -30.46 37.25
CA LEU A 1016 26.67 -31.44 36.65
C LEU A 1016 25.24 -31.39 37.24
N GLN A 1017 25.09 -31.05 38.53
CA GLN A 1017 23.76 -30.85 39.13
C GLN A 1017 22.98 -29.71 38.45
N LYS A 1018 23.66 -28.66 37.96
CA LYS A 1018 23.06 -27.58 37.15
C LYS A 1018 22.58 -28.04 35.78
N TRP A 1019 22.82 -29.29 35.40
CA TRP A 1019 22.43 -29.86 34.11
C TRP A 1019 21.48 -31.06 34.27
N SER A 1020 20.94 -31.29 35.47
CA SER A 1020 20.07 -32.43 35.80
C SER A 1020 18.72 -32.48 35.03
N PHE A 1021 18.40 -31.42 34.30
CA PHE A 1021 17.24 -31.30 33.38
C PHE A 1021 17.64 -31.42 31.89
N TYR A 1022 18.90 -31.68 31.56
CA TYR A 1022 19.31 -32.07 30.22
C TYR A 1022 19.34 -33.60 30.14
N PRO A 1023 18.58 -34.23 29.22
CA PRO A 1023 18.77 -35.63 28.89
C PRO A 1023 20.24 -35.91 28.59
N GLY A 1024 20.81 -36.94 29.23
CA GLY A 1024 22.20 -37.35 29.01
C GLY A 1024 23.31 -36.51 29.68
N ALA A 1025 23.02 -35.46 30.46
CA ALA A 1025 24.04 -34.53 31.02
C ALA A 1025 25.28 -35.13 31.73
N HIS A 1026 25.23 -36.40 32.16
CA HIS A 1026 26.36 -37.15 32.72
C HIS A 1026 27.36 -37.67 31.65
N LEU A 1027 27.03 -37.50 30.37
CA LEU A 1027 27.72 -37.92 29.13
C LEU A 1027 28.18 -36.71 28.29
N GLY A 1028 28.40 -35.56 28.94
CA GLY A 1028 28.32 -34.24 28.31
C GLY A 1028 29.27 -33.90 27.13
N LYS A 1029 30.48 -34.46 27.02
CA LYS A 1029 31.31 -34.25 25.80
C LYS A 1029 31.02 -35.37 24.81
N VAL A 1030 29.98 -35.22 23.99
CA VAL A 1030 29.74 -36.10 22.84
C VAL A 1030 29.60 -37.58 23.26
N GLY A 1031 28.82 -37.82 24.31
CA GLY A 1031 28.71 -39.15 24.94
C GLY A 1031 29.74 -39.42 26.04
N GLU A 1032 30.86 -38.68 26.10
CA GLU A 1032 31.85 -38.83 27.18
C GLU A 1032 31.52 -38.01 28.43
N LYS A 1033 31.77 -38.61 29.59
CA LYS A 1033 31.63 -37.91 30.88
C LYS A 1033 32.67 -36.80 31.06
N LEU A 1034 32.19 -35.58 31.29
CA LEU A 1034 32.99 -34.39 31.54
C LEU A 1034 33.88 -34.51 32.79
N LYS A 1035 35.13 -34.03 32.68
CA LYS A 1035 36.19 -33.98 33.70
C LYS A 1035 36.54 -32.53 34.02
N GLU A 1036 37.27 -32.28 35.12
CA GLU A 1036 37.72 -30.92 35.48
C GLU A 1036 38.61 -30.35 34.37
N GLY A 1037 38.33 -29.12 33.94
CA GLY A 1037 39.08 -28.44 32.89
C GLY A 1037 38.65 -28.76 31.46
N ASP A 1038 37.80 -29.77 31.23
CA ASP A 1038 37.26 -30.08 29.90
C ASP A 1038 36.48 -28.88 29.32
N VAL A 1039 36.66 -28.64 28.02
CA VAL A 1039 35.86 -27.68 27.24
C VAL A 1039 34.69 -28.42 26.61
N TYR A 1040 33.50 -27.83 26.73
CA TYR A 1040 32.25 -28.37 26.18
C TYR A 1040 31.38 -27.24 25.65
N PHE A 1041 30.29 -27.59 24.99
CA PHE A 1041 29.33 -26.65 24.42
C PHE A 1041 27.92 -27.00 24.88
N ILE A 1042 27.04 -26.01 25.03
CA ILE A 1042 25.69 -26.19 25.60
C ILE A 1042 24.65 -26.53 24.52
N ASP A 1043 24.52 -25.66 23.51
CA ASP A 1043 23.41 -25.68 22.55
C ASP A 1043 23.79 -26.33 21.22
N GLN A 1044 24.88 -25.84 20.60
CA GLN A 1044 25.47 -26.33 19.36
C GLN A 1044 26.96 -26.63 19.57
N TYR A 1045 27.51 -27.62 18.88
CA TYR A 1045 28.93 -27.96 18.93
C TYR A 1045 29.61 -27.97 17.57
N ASN A 1046 29.32 -28.97 16.73
CA ASN A 1046 29.91 -29.20 15.41
C ASN A 1046 28.81 -29.65 14.43
N GLN A 1047 29.18 -30.11 13.24
CA GLN A 1047 28.22 -30.58 12.23
C GLN A 1047 27.29 -31.69 12.75
N GLU A 1048 27.79 -32.71 13.47
CA GLU A 1048 26.96 -33.82 13.98
C GLU A 1048 26.09 -33.43 15.17
N TYR A 1049 26.57 -32.54 16.04
CA TYR A 1049 25.85 -32.10 17.24
C TYR A 1049 25.45 -30.63 17.11
N SER A 1050 24.69 -30.36 16.05
CA SER A 1050 23.97 -29.12 15.80
C SER A 1050 22.59 -29.45 15.25
N ARG A 1051 21.56 -28.70 15.67
CA ARG A 1051 20.16 -28.86 15.24
C ARG A 1051 19.74 -27.93 14.12
N ASP A 1052 20.64 -27.03 13.71
CA ASP A 1052 20.41 -26.04 12.67
C ASP A 1052 20.48 -26.66 11.27
N ILE A 1053 19.52 -26.38 10.40
CA ILE A 1053 19.45 -26.96 9.04
C ILE A 1053 19.66 -25.95 7.91
N GLU A 1054 20.21 -24.78 8.20
CA GLU A 1054 20.59 -23.80 7.18
C GLU A 1054 21.74 -24.35 6.30
N PRO A 1055 21.82 -23.94 5.02
CA PRO A 1055 22.93 -24.29 4.15
C PRO A 1055 24.31 -23.86 4.69
N MET A 1056 25.27 -24.78 4.62
CA MET A 1056 26.61 -24.62 5.18
C MET A 1056 27.66 -24.40 4.09
N ASN A 1057 28.66 -23.55 4.35
CA ASN A 1057 29.86 -23.49 3.52
C ASN A 1057 30.70 -24.75 3.73
N GLY A 1058 30.68 -25.67 2.75
CA GLY A 1058 31.19 -27.03 2.91
C GLY A 1058 30.33 -27.86 3.88
N GLY A 1059 30.92 -28.88 4.51
CA GLY A 1059 30.19 -29.77 5.43
C GLY A 1059 29.02 -30.46 4.72
N HIS A 1060 27.79 -30.29 5.23
CA HIS A 1060 26.58 -30.86 4.62
C HIS A 1060 26.02 -30.08 3.43
N THR A 1061 26.59 -28.91 3.10
CA THR A 1061 26.10 -28.01 2.05
C THR A 1061 24.60 -27.72 2.19
N ASP A 1062 23.74 -28.24 1.32
CA ASP A 1062 22.27 -28.09 1.35
C ASP A 1062 21.50 -29.41 1.49
N ASN A 1063 22.14 -30.50 1.89
CA ASN A 1063 21.49 -31.80 2.08
C ASN A 1063 20.30 -31.73 3.06
N TYR A 1064 20.42 -30.99 4.16
CA TYR A 1064 19.32 -30.83 5.12
C TYR A 1064 18.18 -29.95 4.60
N TYR A 1065 18.51 -28.97 3.75
CA TYR A 1065 17.55 -28.08 3.13
C TYR A 1065 16.65 -28.81 2.13
N TYR A 1066 17.24 -29.65 1.25
CA TYR A 1066 16.44 -30.47 0.34
C TYR A 1066 15.69 -31.61 1.06
N GLN A 1067 16.22 -32.13 2.17
CA GLN A 1067 15.49 -33.08 3.01
C GLN A 1067 14.26 -32.42 3.69
N LEU A 1068 14.39 -31.19 4.19
CA LEU A 1068 13.28 -30.38 4.68
C LEU A 1068 12.22 -30.21 3.59
N MET A 1069 12.60 -29.67 2.43
CA MET A 1069 11.69 -29.41 1.30
C MET A 1069 10.97 -30.68 0.84
N ALA A 1070 11.67 -31.83 0.79
CA ALA A 1070 11.07 -33.12 0.44
C ALA A 1070 9.99 -33.56 1.44
N ASN A 1071 10.26 -33.46 2.75
CA ASN A 1071 9.31 -33.88 3.77
C ASN A 1071 8.15 -32.87 3.93
N VAL A 1072 8.38 -31.58 3.70
CA VAL A 1072 7.31 -30.57 3.62
C VAL A 1072 6.38 -30.85 2.43
N ARG A 1073 6.90 -31.24 1.26
CA ARG A 1073 6.06 -31.69 0.12
C ARG A 1073 5.20 -32.91 0.49
N ARG A 1074 5.75 -33.94 1.14
CA ARG A 1074 4.98 -35.11 1.62
C ARG A 1074 3.90 -34.74 2.63
N TYR A 1075 4.20 -33.80 3.51
CA TYR A 1075 3.29 -33.34 4.55
C TYR A 1075 2.15 -32.49 3.98
N LYS A 1076 2.46 -31.45 3.21
CA LYS A 1076 1.49 -30.47 2.69
C LYS A 1076 0.86 -30.82 1.33
N GLY A 1077 1.45 -31.75 0.57
CA GLY A 1077 1.11 -31.95 -0.84
C GLY A 1077 1.72 -30.87 -1.75
N MET A 1078 1.43 -30.93 -3.05
CA MET A 1078 1.77 -29.89 -4.02
C MET A 1078 0.70 -29.80 -5.13
N PRO A 1079 0.46 -28.63 -5.74
CA PRO A 1079 -0.37 -28.52 -6.92
C PRO A 1079 0.14 -29.37 -8.09
N LYS A 1080 -0.81 -29.78 -8.92
CA LYS A 1080 -0.54 -30.55 -10.13
C LYS A 1080 0.29 -29.76 -11.15
N PRO A 1081 1.40 -30.32 -11.67
CA PRO A 1081 2.13 -29.74 -12.80
C PRO A 1081 1.21 -29.51 -14.00
N ILE A 1082 1.41 -28.37 -14.67
CA ILE A 1082 0.74 -28.07 -15.94
C ILE A 1082 1.47 -28.87 -17.03
N ALA A 1083 0.74 -29.54 -17.93
CA ALA A 1083 1.32 -30.23 -19.08
C ALA A 1083 1.29 -29.35 -20.34
N ALA A 1084 2.31 -29.44 -21.20
CA ALA A 1084 2.50 -28.55 -22.36
C ALA A 1084 1.67 -28.98 -23.60
N LYS A 1085 0.36 -28.73 -23.54
CA LYS A 1085 -0.62 -29.26 -24.51
C LYS A 1085 -0.51 -28.77 -25.95
N GLU A 1086 -0.08 -27.52 -26.19
CA GLU A 1086 -0.08 -26.93 -27.53
C GLU A 1086 1.30 -26.98 -28.21
N LYS A 1087 1.32 -27.20 -29.53
CA LYS A 1087 2.48 -26.87 -30.37
C LYS A 1087 2.35 -25.40 -30.79
N ARG A 1088 3.37 -24.59 -30.57
CA ARG A 1088 3.46 -23.20 -31.04
C ARG A 1088 4.88 -22.88 -31.48
N SER A 1089 5.04 -22.56 -32.76
CA SER A 1089 6.25 -21.94 -33.29
C SER A 1089 6.36 -20.50 -32.81
N ILE A 1090 7.58 -20.05 -32.49
CA ILE A 1090 7.89 -18.65 -32.17
C ILE A 1090 8.83 -18.11 -33.25
N ASP A 1091 8.49 -16.95 -33.81
CA ASP A 1091 9.42 -16.21 -34.67
C ASP A 1091 10.42 -15.43 -33.80
N ILE A 1092 11.69 -15.86 -33.81
CA ILE A 1092 12.80 -15.22 -33.08
C ILE A 1092 13.15 -13.83 -33.65
N ALA A 1093 12.84 -13.56 -34.92
CA ALA A 1093 12.97 -12.20 -35.49
C ALA A 1093 11.73 -11.32 -35.21
N GLY A 1094 10.65 -11.92 -34.70
CA GLY A 1094 9.38 -11.26 -34.43
C GLY A 1094 9.29 -10.60 -33.06
N HIS A 1095 8.11 -10.02 -32.76
CA HIS A 1095 7.86 -9.41 -31.46
C HIS A 1095 7.60 -10.43 -30.35
N PHE A 1096 8.05 -10.11 -29.14
CA PHE A 1096 7.86 -10.92 -27.93
C PHE A 1096 6.39 -11.14 -27.51
N ASN A 1097 5.44 -10.37 -28.03
CA ASN A 1097 4.02 -10.54 -27.70
C ASN A 1097 3.45 -11.93 -28.04
N GLN A 1098 4.14 -12.72 -28.89
CA GLN A 1098 3.85 -14.14 -29.14
C GLN A 1098 3.84 -14.98 -27.84
N TRP A 1099 4.68 -14.62 -26.87
CA TRP A 1099 4.79 -15.31 -25.57
C TRP A 1099 3.60 -15.06 -24.62
N ASN A 1100 2.70 -14.12 -24.94
CA ASN A 1100 1.48 -13.89 -24.17
C ASN A 1100 0.48 -15.05 -24.31
N GLU A 1101 0.54 -15.81 -25.41
CA GLU A 1101 -0.33 -16.96 -25.67
C GLU A 1101 0.20 -18.27 -25.06
N VAL A 1102 1.46 -18.28 -24.60
CA VAL A 1102 2.08 -19.47 -24.02
C VAL A 1102 1.61 -19.63 -22.56
N GLU A 1103 0.76 -20.63 -22.33
CA GLU A 1103 0.12 -20.91 -21.03
C GLU A 1103 1.14 -21.27 -19.94
N MET A 1104 2.10 -22.13 -20.26
CA MET A 1104 3.11 -22.61 -19.32
C MET A 1104 4.15 -21.52 -19.05
N THR A 1105 4.14 -21.01 -17.82
CA THR A 1105 5.06 -19.98 -17.34
C THR A 1105 5.70 -20.44 -16.03
N PHE A 1106 7.01 -20.24 -15.92
CA PHE A 1106 7.81 -20.53 -14.75
C PHE A 1106 8.27 -19.19 -14.15
N TYR A 1107 8.26 -19.08 -12.82
CA TYR A 1107 8.52 -17.82 -12.11
C TYR A 1107 9.64 -18.02 -11.11
N ASP A 1108 10.40 -16.95 -10.91
CA ASP A 1108 11.48 -16.87 -9.93
C ASP A 1108 11.40 -15.58 -9.09
N HIS A 1109 12.22 -15.50 -8.05
CA HIS A 1109 12.18 -14.43 -7.06
C HIS A 1109 12.67 -13.08 -7.59
N SER A 1110 11.85 -12.04 -7.48
CA SER A 1110 12.29 -10.69 -7.84
C SER A 1110 13.21 -10.07 -6.78
N GLY A 1111 14.29 -9.44 -7.25
CA GLY A 1111 15.22 -8.67 -6.42
C GLY A 1111 16.23 -9.51 -5.64
N ASP A 1112 16.42 -10.78 -5.97
CA ASP A 1112 17.36 -11.68 -5.30
C ASP A 1112 18.82 -11.48 -5.78
N THR A 1113 19.00 -10.80 -6.93
CA THR A 1113 20.25 -10.24 -7.45
C THR A 1113 20.82 -9.09 -6.62
N ALA A 1114 20.14 -8.72 -5.53
CA ALA A 1114 20.50 -7.59 -4.67
C ALA A 1114 21.98 -7.63 -4.25
N HIS A 1115 22.69 -6.52 -4.49
CA HIS A 1115 24.09 -6.39 -4.10
C HIS A 1115 24.24 -6.38 -2.57
N ARG A 1116 25.30 -7.02 -2.09
CA ARG A 1116 25.68 -7.10 -0.68
C ARG A 1116 26.85 -6.17 -0.42
N ASN A 1117 26.74 -5.32 0.60
CA ASN A 1117 27.86 -4.58 1.17
C ASN A 1117 27.59 -4.41 2.67
N SER A 1118 28.14 -5.30 3.48
CA SER A 1118 27.73 -5.45 4.88
C SER A 1118 28.88 -5.68 5.85
N GLN A 1119 28.60 -5.34 7.11
CA GLN A 1119 29.42 -5.72 8.24
C GLN A 1119 29.19 -7.19 8.60
N LYS A 1120 29.89 -7.64 9.64
CA LYS A 1120 30.24 -9.03 9.89
C LYS A 1120 30.30 -9.30 11.38
N GLN A 1121 30.22 -10.57 11.78
CA GLN A 1121 30.61 -10.94 13.14
C GLN A 1121 32.15 -10.88 13.27
N GLY A 1122 32.66 -10.12 14.24
CA GLY A 1122 34.08 -10.10 14.60
C GLY A 1122 35.04 -9.82 13.43
N THR A 1123 36.09 -10.65 13.31
CA THR A 1123 37.19 -10.42 12.37
C THR A 1123 36.98 -11.00 10.96
N ALA A 1124 35.98 -11.86 10.71
CA ALA A 1124 35.72 -12.48 9.39
C ALA A 1124 35.03 -11.50 8.41
N GLY A 1125 35.13 -11.67 7.08
CA GLY A 1125 34.60 -10.67 6.12
C GLY A 1125 35.41 -9.35 6.09
N PRO A 1126 34.90 -8.21 5.57
CA PRO A 1126 33.50 -7.90 5.23
C PRO A 1126 32.96 -8.67 4.03
N TYR A 1127 31.65 -8.56 3.82
CA TYR A 1127 30.95 -9.24 2.73
C TYR A 1127 30.53 -8.24 1.66
N ILE A 1128 31.16 -8.37 0.49
CA ILE A 1128 30.87 -7.57 -0.71
C ILE A 1128 30.50 -8.55 -1.84
N ASN A 1129 29.30 -8.41 -2.38
CA ASN A 1129 28.86 -9.07 -3.61
C ASN A 1129 28.20 -7.99 -4.48
N ILE A 1130 28.71 -7.81 -5.69
CA ILE A 1130 28.22 -6.83 -6.68
C ILE A 1130 27.98 -7.48 -8.06
N ILE A 1131 27.84 -8.81 -8.10
CA ILE A 1131 27.82 -9.58 -9.36
C ILE A 1131 26.42 -9.79 -9.94
N GLY A 1132 25.34 -9.44 -9.22
CA GLY A 1132 23.99 -9.45 -9.78
C GLY A 1132 23.86 -8.40 -10.89
N ARG A 1133 23.41 -8.81 -12.09
CA ARG A 1133 23.23 -7.91 -13.26
C ARG A 1133 21.81 -8.00 -13.81
N ASN A 1134 21.37 -9.21 -14.10
CA ASN A 1134 20.07 -9.51 -14.71
C ASN A 1134 19.24 -10.31 -13.70
N ASP A 1135 18.07 -9.79 -13.34
CA ASP A 1135 17.17 -10.33 -12.31
C ASP A 1135 15.98 -11.02 -13.01
N ILE A 1136 16.08 -12.32 -13.23
CA ILE A 1136 15.12 -13.13 -14.00
C ILE A 1136 13.88 -13.37 -13.14
N VAL A 1137 12.70 -13.00 -13.65
CA VAL A 1137 11.43 -13.09 -12.88
C VAL A 1137 10.39 -14.00 -13.55
N GLU A 1138 10.55 -14.27 -14.84
CA GLU A 1138 9.57 -15.02 -15.64
C GLU A 1138 10.30 -15.72 -16.79
N THR A 1139 10.10 -17.03 -16.94
CA THR A 1139 10.62 -17.81 -18.08
C THR A 1139 9.53 -18.68 -18.68
N LYS A 1140 9.63 -18.99 -19.98
CA LYS A 1140 8.66 -19.82 -20.71
C LYS A 1140 9.34 -20.74 -21.70
N VAL A 1141 8.63 -21.81 -22.04
CA VAL A 1141 9.04 -22.79 -23.05
C VAL A 1141 7.88 -23.01 -24.03
N ALA A 1142 8.17 -22.94 -25.32
CA ALA A 1142 7.26 -23.32 -26.40
C ALA A 1142 7.97 -24.32 -27.34
N ARG A 1143 7.24 -24.99 -28.23
CA ARG A 1143 7.80 -26.01 -29.13
C ARG A 1143 6.97 -26.20 -30.39
N ASP A 1144 7.61 -26.65 -31.46
CA ASP A 1144 6.95 -27.24 -32.62
C ASP A 1144 7.58 -28.60 -32.98
N GLU A 1145 7.43 -29.06 -34.23
CA GLU A 1145 7.95 -30.35 -34.68
C GLU A 1145 9.47 -30.35 -34.92
N SER A 1146 10.09 -29.16 -34.93
CA SER A 1146 11.46 -28.92 -35.36
C SER A 1146 12.30 -28.11 -34.36
N GLN A 1147 11.66 -27.29 -33.51
CA GLN A 1147 12.31 -26.39 -32.56
C GLN A 1147 11.71 -26.49 -31.15
N VAL A 1148 12.54 -26.21 -30.15
CA VAL A 1148 12.14 -25.87 -28.78
C VAL A 1148 12.58 -24.43 -28.51
N TYR A 1149 11.64 -23.59 -28.12
CA TYR A 1149 11.81 -22.17 -27.93
C TYR A 1149 11.88 -21.85 -26.44
N PHE A 1150 12.80 -20.95 -26.07
CA PHE A 1150 12.99 -20.51 -24.71
C PHE A 1150 12.83 -19.00 -24.61
N TYR A 1151 12.25 -18.55 -23.50
CA TYR A 1151 12.06 -17.15 -23.15
C TYR A 1151 12.51 -16.92 -21.71
N ALA A 1152 13.21 -15.81 -21.49
CA ALA A 1152 13.47 -15.26 -20.17
C ALA A 1152 13.12 -13.77 -20.16
N LYS A 1153 12.60 -13.31 -19.04
CA LYS A 1153 12.28 -11.91 -18.78
C LYS A 1153 12.82 -11.50 -17.43
N THR A 1154 13.42 -10.32 -17.40
CA THR A 1154 14.04 -9.73 -16.23
C THR A 1154 13.19 -8.59 -15.64
N LEU A 1155 13.45 -8.25 -14.37
CA LEU A 1155 12.80 -7.15 -13.66
C LEU A 1155 13.14 -5.78 -14.27
N ASN A 1156 14.40 -5.60 -14.66
CA ASN A 1156 14.95 -4.41 -15.33
C ASN A 1156 15.35 -4.76 -16.78
N PRO A 1157 15.60 -3.78 -17.67
CA PRO A 1157 16.17 -4.07 -18.99
C PRO A 1157 17.45 -4.91 -18.88
N ILE A 1158 17.60 -5.90 -19.77
CA ILE A 1158 18.73 -6.83 -19.76
C ILE A 1158 20.01 -6.06 -20.08
N THR A 1159 21.09 -6.35 -19.35
CA THR A 1159 22.40 -5.70 -19.56
C THR A 1159 22.99 -6.05 -20.93
N ASN A 1160 23.92 -5.21 -21.40
CA ASN A 1160 24.67 -5.48 -22.62
C ASN A 1160 25.33 -6.88 -22.56
N PRO A 1161 25.31 -7.64 -23.66
CA PRO A 1161 25.69 -9.05 -23.65
C PRO A 1161 27.21 -9.27 -23.80
N GLU A 1162 28.02 -8.22 -23.64
CA GLU A 1162 29.47 -8.25 -23.88
C GLU A 1162 30.28 -8.90 -22.73
N ASP A 1163 29.64 -9.13 -21.58
CA ASP A 1163 30.26 -9.77 -20.43
C ASP A 1163 30.33 -11.31 -20.56
N GLN A 1164 31.30 -11.91 -19.87
CA GLN A 1164 31.36 -13.37 -19.73
C GLN A 1164 30.18 -13.92 -18.91
N ASN A 1165 29.82 -15.17 -19.21
CA ASN A 1165 28.77 -15.95 -18.56
C ASN A 1165 27.44 -15.16 -18.41
N TRP A 1166 27.04 -14.48 -19.48
CA TRP A 1166 25.83 -13.66 -19.52
C TRP A 1166 24.61 -14.48 -19.97
N MET A 1167 23.54 -14.46 -19.16
CA MET A 1167 22.25 -15.10 -19.44
C MET A 1167 22.37 -16.52 -20.02
N LEU A 1168 23.04 -17.42 -19.29
CA LEU A 1168 23.25 -18.80 -19.70
C LEU A 1168 22.00 -19.65 -19.44
N LEU A 1169 21.77 -20.64 -20.30
CA LEU A 1169 20.72 -21.64 -20.14
C LEU A 1169 21.32 -23.05 -20.19
N PHE A 1170 21.15 -23.79 -19.09
CA PHE A 1170 21.54 -25.19 -18.94
C PHE A 1170 20.31 -26.08 -19.11
N ILE A 1171 20.47 -27.20 -19.82
CA ILE A 1171 19.40 -28.17 -20.06
C ILE A 1171 19.92 -29.58 -19.82
N ASP A 1172 19.29 -30.29 -18.88
CA ASP A 1172 19.37 -31.74 -18.71
C ASP A 1172 18.29 -32.34 -19.61
N ALA A 1173 18.72 -32.89 -20.76
CA ALA A 1173 17.81 -33.20 -21.87
C ALA A 1173 17.20 -34.60 -21.76
N ASP A 1174 17.81 -35.52 -21.00
CA ASP A 1174 17.34 -36.88 -20.77
C ASP A 1174 16.88 -37.16 -19.32
N ARG A 1175 17.07 -36.20 -18.41
CA ARG A 1175 16.75 -36.25 -16.98
C ARG A 1175 17.58 -37.27 -16.19
N ASP A 1176 18.73 -37.66 -16.72
CA ASP A 1176 19.68 -38.55 -16.05
C ASP A 1176 20.93 -37.80 -15.55
N LYS A 1177 20.97 -37.51 -14.24
CA LYS A 1177 22.16 -36.92 -13.58
C LYS A 1177 23.47 -37.74 -13.75
N ALA A 1178 23.44 -38.94 -14.30
CA ALA A 1178 24.64 -39.69 -14.69
C ALA A 1178 25.23 -39.27 -16.06
N THR A 1179 24.46 -38.53 -16.87
CA THR A 1179 24.90 -37.86 -18.10
C THR A 1179 25.21 -36.38 -17.83
N GLY A 1180 25.60 -35.63 -18.87
CA GLY A 1180 25.87 -34.20 -18.76
C GLY A 1180 27.01 -33.77 -17.81
N TRP A 1181 27.09 -32.46 -17.57
CA TRP A 1181 27.88 -31.83 -16.51
C TRP A 1181 26.92 -31.52 -15.36
N GLU A 1182 27.10 -32.19 -14.21
CA GLU A 1182 26.17 -32.13 -13.06
C GLU A 1182 24.71 -32.57 -13.40
N GLY A 1183 24.53 -33.23 -14.57
CA GLY A 1183 23.25 -33.60 -15.19
C GLY A 1183 22.95 -32.84 -16.50
N TYR A 1184 23.54 -31.65 -16.72
CA TYR A 1184 23.20 -30.84 -17.89
C TYR A 1184 23.91 -31.32 -19.17
N ASP A 1185 23.15 -31.79 -20.15
CA ASP A 1185 23.62 -32.18 -21.49
C ASP A 1185 24.04 -30.99 -22.35
N LEU A 1186 23.30 -29.89 -22.26
CA LEU A 1186 23.40 -28.74 -23.15
C LEU A 1186 23.65 -27.46 -22.35
N LEU A 1187 24.48 -26.59 -22.93
CA LEU A 1187 24.73 -25.23 -22.46
C LEU A 1187 24.54 -24.28 -23.64
N ILE A 1188 23.58 -23.38 -23.48
CA ILE A 1188 23.20 -22.37 -24.47
C ILE A 1188 23.74 -21.01 -24.02
N ASN A 1189 24.08 -20.17 -25.00
CA ASN A 1189 24.46 -18.77 -24.81
C ASN A 1189 25.83 -18.50 -24.17
N HIS A 1190 26.75 -19.48 -24.18
CA HIS A 1190 28.09 -19.32 -23.60
C HIS A 1190 29.02 -18.40 -24.43
N GLU A 1191 28.82 -18.31 -25.74
CA GLU A 1191 29.57 -17.45 -26.66
C GLU A 1191 28.63 -16.88 -27.72
N LEU A 1192 28.64 -15.56 -27.88
CA LEU A 1192 27.83 -14.81 -28.85
C LEU A 1192 28.54 -14.69 -30.20
N MET A 1193 27.74 -14.54 -31.25
CA MET A 1193 28.20 -14.51 -32.64
C MET A 1193 27.71 -13.25 -33.36
N SER A 1194 28.46 -12.83 -34.39
CA SER A 1194 28.32 -11.50 -35.01
C SER A 1194 27.06 -11.30 -35.87
N ASP A 1195 26.19 -12.29 -35.99
CA ASP A 1195 25.01 -12.30 -36.86
C ASP A 1195 23.68 -12.50 -36.11
N GLY A 1196 23.65 -12.21 -34.80
CA GLY A 1196 22.45 -12.39 -33.97
C GLY A 1196 22.23 -13.86 -33.56
N LYS A 1197 23.29 -14.66 -33.56
CA LYS A 1197 23.31 -16.03 -33.04
C LYS A 1197 24.17 -16.16 -31.80
N THR A 1198 23.95 -17.25 -31.09
CA THR A 1198 24.77 -17.69 -29.95
C THR A 1198 25.01 -19.20 -30.01
N THR A 1199 25.95 -19.69 -29.21
CA THR A 1199 26.37 -21.09 -29.24
C THR A 1199 25.38 -22.06 -28.58
N ILE A 1200 25.28 -23.26 -29.16
CA ILE A 1200 24.76 -24.48 -28.52
C ILE A 1200 25.98 -25.37 -28.24
N LYS A 1201 26.33 -25.57 -26.96
CA LYS A 1201 27.39 -26.49 -26.53
C LYS A 1201 26.78 -27.77 -25.99
N LYS A 1202 27.43 -28.92 -26.25
CA LYS A 1202 27.09 -30.22 -25.67
C LYS A 1202 28.22 -30.70 -24.76
N PHE A 1203 27.88 -31.29 -23.62
CA PHE A 1203 28.88 -31.85 -22.72
C PHE A 1203 29.38 -33.23 -23.19
N HIS A 1204 30.69 -33.44 -23.06
CA HIS A 1204 31.35 -34.72 -23.31
C HIS A 1204 32.26 -35.08 -22.12
N PRO A 1205 32.02 -36.20 -21.40
CA PRO A 1205 32.68 -36.52 -20.13
C PRO A 1205 34.22 -36.54 -20.09
N LYS A 1206 34.90 -36.61 -21.25
CA LYS A 1206 36.37 -36.58 -21.36
C LYS A 1206 36.93 -35.30 -21.98
N LYS A 1207 36.08 -34.37 -22.42
CA LYS A 1207 36.47 -33.16 -23.16
C LYS A 1207 35.89 -31.87 -22.60
N GLY A 1208 34.85 -31.95 -21.77
CA GLY A 1208 34.09 -30.78 -21.34
C GLY A 1208 33.02 -30.38 -22.36
N TRP A 1209 32.69 -29.10 -22.38
CA TRP A 1209 31.73 -28.49 -23.32
C TRP A 1209 32.34 -28.30 -24.71
N GLU A 1210 31.82 -28.99 -25.74
CA GLU A 1210 32.17 -28.75 -27.15
C GLU A 1210 31.03 -28.05 -27.89
N ASN A 1211 31.36 -27.18 -28.86
CA ASN A 1211 30.37 -26.54 -29.73
C ASN A 1211 29.67 -27.60 -30.59
N SER A 1212 28.35 -27.67 -30.47
CA SER A 1212 27.49 -28.63 -31.19
C SER A 1212 26.55 -27.96 -32.20
N GLY A 1213 26.46 -26.63 -32.20
CA GLY A 1213 25.63 -25.85 -33.13
C GLY A 1213 25.54 -24.37 -32.75
N GLU A 1214 24.69 -23.64 -33.46
CA GLU A 1214 24.38 -22.22 -33.26
C GLU A 1214 22.85 -22.05 -33.22
N THR A 1215 22.35 -21.10 -32.44
CA THR A 1215 20.93 -20.74 -32.36
C THR A 1215 20.76 -19.23 -32.53
N PRO A 1216 19.75 -18.74 -33.28
CA PRO A 1216 19.42 -17.32 -33.28
C PRO A 1216 18.90 -16.89 -31.90
N TYR A 1217 19.10 -15.62 -31.58
CA TYR A 1217 18.53 -15.00 -30.38
C TYR A 1217 17.98 -13.61 -30.68
N SER A 1218 17.13 -13.12 -29.77
CA SER A 1218 16.63 -11.75 -29.81
C SER A 1218 16.53 -11.19 -28.40
N ILE A 1219 16.78 -9.88 -28.26
CA ILE A 1219 16.65 -9.13 -27.01
C ILE A 1219 15.74 -7.92 -27.30
N GLN A 1220 14.76 -7.67 -26.45
CA GLN A 1220 14.01 -6.42 -26.45
C GLN A 1220 13.77 -5.97 -25.00
N GLU A 1221 14.39 -4.85 -24.60
CA GLU A 1221 14.31 -4.28 -23.24
C GLU A 1221 14.63 -5.32 -22.15
N SER A 1222 13.64 -5.81 -21.42
CA SER A 1222 13.79 -6.79 -20.35
C SER A 1222 13.50 -8.25 -20.78
N GLN A 1223 13.56 -8.56 -22.08
CA GLN A 1223 13.12 -9.85 -22.63
C GLN A 1223 14.15 -10.45 -23.59
N LEU A 1224 14.35 -11.76 -23.49
CA LEU A 1224 15.32 -12.57 -24.24
C LEU A 1224 14.65 -13.85 -24.76
N MET A 1225 14.92 -14.26 -25.99
CA MET A 1225 14.45 -15.54 -26.53
C MET A 1225 15.43 -16.22 -27.49
N PHE A 1226 15.38 -17.57 -27.53
CA PHE A 1226 16.22 -18.46 -28.36
C PHE A 1226 15.38 -19.59 -29.00
N SER A 1227 15.89 -20.23 -30.05
CA SER A 1227 15.29 -21.45 -30.66
C SER A 1227 16.30 -22.59 -30.83
N ILE A 1228 16.13 -23.67 -30.07
CA ILE A 1228 17.03 -24.84 -30.06
C ILE A 1228 16.44 -25.93 -30.96
N PRO A 1229 17.19 -26.48 -31.94
CA PRO A 1229 16.70 -27.56 -32.79
C PRO A 1229 16.30 -28.80 -31.97
N ARG A 1230 15.10 -29.34 -32.23
CA ARG A 1230 14.53 -30.50 -31.54
C ARG A 1230 15.41 -31.76 -31.59
N ALA A 1231 16.34 -31.81 -32.54
CA ALA A 1231 17.35 -32.86 -32.70
C ALA A 1231 18.43 -32.91 -31.59
N HIS A 1232 18.57 -31.87 -30.75
CA HIS A 1232 19.45 -31.91 -29.57
C HIS A 1232 18.82 -32.64 -28.37
N PHE A 1233 17.49 -32.78 -28.36
CA PHE A 1233 16.72 -33.48 -27.33
C PHE A 1233 16.55 -34.97 -27.70
N PRO A 1234 16.23 -35.86 -26.73
CA PRO A 1234 15.99 -37.28 -27.00
C PRO A 1234 14.97 -37.51 -28.13
N LYS A 1235 15.20 -38.57 -28.93
CA LYS A 1235 14.37 -38.91 -30.11
C LYS A 1235 12.99 -39.48 -29.78
N ASP A 1236 12.59 -39.49 -28.51
CA ASP A 1236 11.22 -39.82 -28.17
C ASP A 1236 10.28 -38.75 -28.70
N ASN A 1237 9.05 -39.13 -29.06
CA ASN A 1237 8.05 -38.22 -29.64
C ASN A 1237 7.45 -37.24 -28.62
N HIS A 1238 7.91 -37.31 -27.37
CA HIS A 1238 7.47 -36.55 -26.21
C HIS A 1238 8.68 -35.77 -25.64
N LEU A 1239 8.50 -34.48 -25.35
CA LEU A 1239 9.52 -33.70 -24.63
C LEU A 1239 9.33 -33.83 -23.12
N ASN A 1240 10.37 -34.27 -22.43
CA ASN A 1240 10.45 -34.37 -20.98
C ASN A 1240 11.88 -34.05 -20.54
N PHE A 1241 12.15 -32.82 -20.11
CA PHE A 1241 13.50 -32.34 -19.79
C PHE A 1241 13.51 -31.37 -18.61
N GLU A 1242 14.70 -31.14 -18.06
CA GLU A 1242 14.95 -30.20 -16.96
C GLU A 1242 15.81 -29.03 -17.45
N PHE A 1243 15.54 -27.81 -16.98
CA PHE A 1243 16.31 -26.63 -17.37
C PHE A 1243 16.51 -25.62 -16.24
N HIS A 1244 17.58 -24.84 -16.35
CA HIS A 1244 18.05 -23.88 -15.37
C HIS A 1244 18.68 -22.67 -16.07
N TRP A 1245 18.30 -21.46 -15.68
CA TRP A 1245 18.87 -20.21 -16.16
C TRP A 1245 19.81 -19.62 -15.11
N ILE A 1246 20.90 -19.01 -15.55
CA ILE A 1246 21.90 -18.46 -14.64
C ILE A 1246 22.62 -17.26 -15.26
N ASP A 1247 22.77 -16.18 -14.49
CA ASP A 1247 23.54 -15.00 -14.89
C ASP A 1247 24.76 -14.80 -13.99
N ASN A 1248 25.89 -14.48 -14.62
CA ASN A 1248 27.17 -14.19 -13.97
C ASN A 1248 27.70 -15.26 -12.97
N PRO A 1249 27.64 -16.57 -13.27
CA PRO A 1249 28.37 -17.54 -12.46
C PRO A 1249 29.88 -17.23 -12.55
N PRO A 1250 30.60 -17.21 -11.41
CA PRO A 1250 32.02 -16.86 -11.40
C PRO A 1250 32.89 -17.91 -12.11
N LYS A 1251 32.39 -19.16 -12.19
CA LYS A 1251 33.02 -20.32 -12.78
C LYS A 1251 31.96 -21.35 -13.21
N LEU A 1252 32.39 -22.38 -13.93
CA LEU A 1252 31.60 -23.58 -14.27
C LEU A 1252 32.43 -24.84 -13.98
N GLU A 1253 32.96 -24.96 -12.76
CA GLU A 1253 33.74 -26.11 -12.28
C GLU A 1253 32.83 -27.15 -11.60
N SER A 1254 31.81 -26.71 -10.84
CA SER A 1254 30.83 -27.58 -10.17
C SER A 1254 29.47 -26.90 -9.95
N ILE A 1255 28.45 -27.66 -9.55
CA ILE A 1255 27.13 -27.10 -9.20
C ILE A 1255 27.17 -26.04 -8.08
N TYR A 1256 28.20 -26.04 -7.24
CA TYR A 1256 28.34 -25.05 -6.16
C TYR A 1256 28.66 -23.64 -6.67
N ASP A 1257 29.20 -23.50 -7.89
CA ASP A 1257 29.44 -22.18 -8.50
C ASP A 1257 28.12 -21.42 -8.70
N PHE A 1258 27.01 -22.13 -8.94
CA PHE A 1258 25.67 -21.57 -9.10
C PHE A 1258 25.24 -20.82 -7.84
N PHE A 1259 25.53 -21.36 -6.65
CA PHE A 1259 25.12 -20.76 -5.36
C PHE A 1259 25.77 -19.39 -5.11
N THR A 1260 26.77 -19.03 -5.91
CA THR A 1260 27.49 -17.76 -5.87
C THR A 1260 27.42 -16.98 -7.19
N ALA A 1261 26.47 -17.29 -8.08
CA ALA A 1261 26.22 -16.53 -9.30
C ALA A 1261 25.49 -15.20 -9.02
N GLY A 1262 25.36 -14.37 -10.05
CA GLY A 1262 24.64 -13.09 -9.98
C GLY A 1262 23.13 -13.29 -9.88
N ASP A 1263 22.61 -14.31 -10.56
CA ASP A 1263 21.22 -14.75 -10.55
C ASP A 1263 21.11 -16.26 -10.88
N ASN A 1264 20.07 -16.96 -10.37
CA ASN A 1264 19.80 -18.38 -10.63
C ASN A 1264 18.29 -18.68 -10.67
N ALA A 1265 17.73 -18.90 -11.86
CA ALA A 1265 16.32 -19.22 -12.05
C ALA A 1265 16.11 -20.67 -12.53
N PRO A 1266 15.66 -21.62 -11.67
CA PRO A 1266 15.25 -21.43 -10.27
C PRO A 1266 16.42 -21.57 -9.28
N ASN A 1267 16.22 -21.10 -8.05
CA ASN A 1267 17.24 -21.05 -7.00
C ASN A 1267 18.12 -22.31 -6.86
N ARG A 1268 19.42 -22.07 -6.72
CA ARG A 1268 20.46 -23.05 -6.30
C ARG A 1268 20.68 -24.21 -7.29
N ARG A 1269 20.29 -25.43 -6.90
CA ARG A 1269 20.39 -26.68 -7.68
C ARG A 1269 19.01 -27.19 -8.15
N ALA A 1270 17.98 -26.35 -8.02
CA ALA A 1270 16.66 -26.69 -8.53
C ALA A 1270 16.64 -26.55 -10.06
N ASN A 1271 15.78 -27.31 -10.71
CA ASN A 1271 15.49 -27.24 -12.14
C ASN A 1271 13.99 -27.01 -12.35
N TYR A 1272 13.63 -26.28 -13.40
CA TYR A 1272 12.28 -26.32 -13.95
C TYR A 1272 12.09 -27.61 -14.77
N ILE A 1273 10.98 -28.32 -14.59
CA ILE A 1273 10.58 -29.43 -15.45
C ILE A 1273 9.69 -28.92 -16.59
N TYR A 1274 10.02 -29.29 -17.82
CA TYR A 1274 9.12 -29.22 -18.97
C TYR A 1274 8.66 -30.64 -19.36
N SER A 1275 7.35 -30.85 -19.50
CA SER A 1275 6.76 -32.12 -19.94
C SER A 1275 5.50 -31.89 -20.78
N GLU A 1276 5.36 -32.63 -21.89
CA GLU A 1276 4.22 -32.56 -22.84
C GLU A 1276 2.93 -33.27 -22.38
#